data_AF-A0A5N6KVP0-F1
#
_entry.id   AF-A0A5N6KVP0-F1
#
_cell.length_a   1.000
_cell.length_b   1.000
_cell.length_c   1.000
_cell.angle_alpha   90.00
_cell.angle_beta   90.00
_cell.angle_gamma   90.00
#
_symmetry.space_group_name_H-M   'P 1'
#
loop_
_entity.id
_entity.type
_entity.pdbx_description
1 polymer ?
#
loop_
_entity_poly.entity_id
_entity_poly.type
_entity_poly.pdbx_seq_one_letter_code
_entity_poly.pdbx_strand_id
1 'polypeptide(L)'
;MPTIAVDKASLYKELGREYTTEEFDELCFDFGLELDEDTTDQPRPIVDGVQEAPQLKIEIPANRYDMLCFEGIALNLNVFLQRKQLPTFTLQAPSSQLQTITVKEDTMKIRPLVSGAILRNIKFDKARYDSFISLQDKLHANLARQRTLVAIGTHDLDKIKGPFTYEALPPKDIKFKPLNQTKEMDAAEMMQFYDKDRHLGRYLHIIRDSPVYPVIYDANRTVLSMPPIINGEHSKITTDTTNVFIECTATDQTKLDIVINMMVTMFSVYTEQPYTVEPIQIISEHNGKTRQAPNLAPRETQAEVSYINSCCGLSLEPGDMCSRLTRMGYTASPAKEKDLLDIKVPVTRADVLHQADIMEDVAISYGFNKLPRTFPAKSAAIAAPLPIARLSDIVRQESAMAGWSEVLPLILCSHDENFAWLNRVDDGKTAVRLQNPKAQEYQIVRTSLLPGLLKCIRENKKHSVPMKVFEVSDVAFKDLSKERKSRNETHFAAAWYGKTSGFEQVHGLLDRVLLMLQCKFIDDDRAKREGKAEAQLDGYRLEELNNPTFHPGHAASIIRRHEGKEQTIGSFGVMHPSVLKNYELPPHESLAGVGRVQGERKDIRIARPVGGIGVGIPFFPRCPTLPAARCRSDDSRPACRILAATTYIHAARYTLQSARSTRNKKELAMATISLSLYLWRRIHEVGIESIMGLPGDFNLNWLDAIYDVPGLTWVGNANELNAAYAADGYARIKGIPGCLVTTHGVGELSAINGVAGAASEHIPMIHIVGQTPKMAQDNHLMIHHSIGTKPDHQLYNKMSAPMRCAAAELWDPVKAPAEIDRVIRECFIQRLPVYIFFPIDLTDAQVPESLLDVKIDLSLPVNKVNEDAAVKEITEAIYSSKNPAVFVDHLVHSFGQNEARALADKLRLPTYSAHMGKGIIDEEKDYYIGLYNGRITEVGTEAIEQSDIFLCLGWWQTDSNSSFFSRKMPAERRIDVMNDHVVIFGRRLTEVYMAPLLAALTAALNPSSIPAVKLSKVPRAGIPSGGDSSTPITQDYLWPALSDFLLPGDVLLADTGTAAFGTPDTTFPANTTYISQTYYGSIGFATPAALGSALALAELHAANPAQPPRRTLLLTGDGSLQLTIQELGTMVARGAPVVVVLLNNAGYTIERAIHGARQRYNDIVPYAHRHALALFGAAEPERQYRACRTRAELHAAFGEEAVRAPTRVEIIEVFVEPRDIPWRLAKVLALREGMGEYLRDEGFTGLSMPKVEGAAVNGVDGSTVNGVNGHANGSVH
;
A
#
# COMPACT_ATOMS: atom_id res chain seq x y z
N MET A 1 0.34 -23.51 -3.76
CA MET A 1 -0.65 -24.35 -4.46
C MET A 1 0.08 -25.64 -4.88
N PRO A 2 -0.36 -26.54 -5.79
CA PRO A 2 0.53 -27.58 -6.28
C PRO A 2 1.57 -27.02 -7.27
N THR A 3 2.74 -26.66 -6.75
CA THR A 3 3.90 -26.24 -7.53
C THR A 3 4.46 -27.41 -8.35
N ILE A 4 4.70 -27.21 -9.65
CA ILE A 4 5.31 -28.17 -10.58
C ILE A 4 6.64 -27.59 -11.06
N ALA A 5 7.72 -28.36 -10.95
CA ALA A 5 9.03 -27.99 -11.48
C ALA A 5 9.21 -28.60 -12.88
N VAL A 6 9.66 -27.79 -13.85
CA VAL A 6 9.86 -28.20 -15.25
C VAL A 6 11.18 -27.66 -15.79
N ASP A 7 11.86 -28.43 -16.63
CA ASP A 7 13.10 -28.02 -17.29
C ASP A 7 12.84 -26.84 -18.26
N LYS A 8 13.50 -25.70 -18.01
CA LYS A 8 13.29 -24.43 -18.71
C LYS A 8 13.54 -24.56 -20.21
N ALA A 9 14.66 -25.17 -20.58
CA ALA A 9 15.05 -25.33 -21.98
C ALA A 9 14.10 -26.25 -22.76
N SER A 10 13.66 -27.35 -22.14
CA SER A 10 12.71 -28.29 -22.74
C SER A 10 11.32 -27.68 -22.88
N LEU A 11 10.85 -26.91 -21.90
CA LEU A 11 9.56 -26.22 -21.98
C LEU A 11 9.57 -25.17 -23.09
N TYR A 12 10.59 -24.31 -23.14
CA TYR A 12 10.71 -23.25 -24.16
C TYR A 12 10.84 -23.84 -25.57
N LYS A 13 11.56 -24.96 -25.71
CA LYS A 13 11.61 -25.73 -26.96
C LYS A 13 10.25 -26.26 -27.39
N GLU A 14 9.43 -26.76 -26.45
CA GLU A 14 8.10 -27.31 -26.73
C GLU A 14 7.03 -26.21 -26.94
N LEU A 15 7.21 -25.04 -26.34
CA LEU A 15 6.50 -23.79 -26.67
C LEU A 15 7.02 -23.14 -27.96
N GLY A 16 8.15 -23.62 -28.49
CA GLY A 16 8.76 -23.21 -29.75
C GLY A 16 9.10 -21.72 -29.85
N ARG A 17 9.53 -21.12 -28.74
CA ARG A 17 10.36 -19.92 -28.65
C ARG A 17 11.04 -19.87 -27.28
N GLU A 18 12.17 -19.18 -27.17
CA GLU A 18 12.70 -18.78 -25.86
C GLU A 18 11.95 -17.56 -25.33
N TYR A 19 11.89 -17.44 -24.01
CA TYR A 19 11.22 -16.38 -23.25
C TYR A 19 12.21 -15.80 -22.23
N THR A 20 12.15 -14.50 -21.94
CA THR A 20 12.72 -13.98 -20.69
C THR A 20 11.91 -14.49 -19.49
N THR A 21 12.42 -14.30 -18.27
CA THR A 21 11.70 -14.68 -17.05
C THR A 21 10.39 -13.87 -16.92
N GLU A 22 10.44 -12.59 -17.27
CA GLU A 22 9.32 -11.65 -17.26
C GLU A 22 8.28 -11.99 -18.34
N GLU A 23 8.70 -12.33 -19.57
CA GLU A 23 7.78 -12.78 -20.62
C GLU A 23 7.08 -14.09 -20.27
N PHE A 24 7.74 -14.97 -19.50
CA PHE A 24 7.16 -16.24 -19.08
C PHE A 24 6.24 -16.08 -17.87
N ASP A 25 6.57 -15.17 -16.94
CA ASP A 25 5.68 -14.79 -15.84
C ASP A 25 4.42 -14.07 -16.36
N GLU A 26 4.54 -13.14 -17.32
CA GLU A 26 3.37 -12.52 -17.97
C GLU A 26 2.50 -13.57 -18.68
N LEU A 27 3.10 -14.56 -19.36
CA LEU A 27 2.36 -15.69 -19.94
C LEU A 27 1.67 -16.56 -18.87
N CYS A 28 2.31 -16.78 -17.72
CA CYS A 28 1.69 -17.47 -16.59
C CYS A 28 0.49 -16.68 -16.08
N PHE A 29 0.66 -15.38 -15.82
CA PHE A 29 -0.38 -14.48 -15.32
C PHE A 29 -1.58 -14.38 -16.27
N ASP A 30 -1.37 -14.18 -17.58
CA ASP A 30 -2.46 -14.07 -18.58
C ASP A 30 -3.22 -15.42 -18.76
N PHE A 31 -2.68 -16.55 -18.26
CA PHE A 31 -3.36 -17.86 -18.19
C PHE A 31 -3.93 -18.21 -16.80
N GLY A 32 -3.56 -17.49 -15.74
CA GLY A 32 -3.92 -17.82 -14.35
C GLY A 32 -3.00 -18.85 -13.66
N LEU A 33 -1.72 -18.89 -14.05
CA LEU A 33 -0.63 -19.53 -13.31
C LEU A 33 0.26 -18.46 -12.63
N GLU A 34 1.18 -18.89 -11.77
CA GLU A 34 2.15 -18.01 -11.11
C GLU A 34 3.55 -18.66 -11.17
N LEU A 35 4.59 -17.89 -11.53
CA LEU A 35 5.98 -18.35 -11.55
C LEU A 35 6.62 -18.18 -10.16
N ASP A 36 6.50 -19.22 -9.33
CA ASP A 36 7.05 -19.29 -7.96
C ASP A 36 8.57 -19.09 -7.92
N GLU A 37 9.30 -19.66 -8.90
CA GLU A 37 10.76 -19.51 -8.96
C GLU A 37 11.33 -19.83 -10.35
N ASP A 38 12.32 -19.03 -10.79
CA ASP A 38 13.27 -19.41 -11.84
C ASP A 38 14.64 -19.69 -11.22
N THR A 39 15.13 -20.92 -11.40
CA THR A 39 16.39 -21.39 -10.78
C THR A 39 17.63 -21.13 -11.67
N THR A 40 17.51 -20.37 -12.76
CA THR A 40 18.61 -20.07 -13.70
C THR A 40 19.86 -19.55 -12.98
N ASP A 41 19.71 -18.48 -12.20
CA ASP A 41 20.80 -17.77 -11.52
C ASP A 41 21.09 -18.28 -10.09
N GLN A 42 20.41 -19.36 -9.67
CA GLN A 42 20.57 -19.94 -8.35
C GLN A 42 21.70 -20.99 -8.28
N PRO A 43 22.33 -21.20 -7.10
CA PRO A 43 23.26 -22.29 -6.85
C PRO A 43 22.54 -23.65 -6.83
N ARG A 44 22.28 -24.19 -8.02
CA ARG A 44 21.68 -25.52 -8.25
C ARG A 44 22.58 -26.65 -7.70
N PRO A 45 22.02 -27.79 -7.28
CA PRO A 45 22.82 -28.92 -6.82
C PRO A 45 23.51 -29.65 -7.98
N ILE A 46 24.57 -30.39 -7.64
CA ILE A 46 25.21 -31.36 -8.54
C ILE A 46 24.69 -32.74 -8.15
N VAL A 47 24.03 -33.42 -9.09
CA VAL A 47 23.46 -34.77 -8.92
C VAL A 47 24.18 -35.70 -9.89
N ASP A 48 24.66 -36.85 -9.39
CA ASP A 48 25.45 -37.85 -10.14
C ASP A 48 26.64 -37.27 -10.95
N GLY A 49 27.22 -36.16 -10.47
CA GLY A 49 28.35 -35.47 -11.09
C GLY A 49 27.96 -34.46 -12.18
N VAL A 50 26.67 -34.27 -12.45
CA VAL A 50 26.14 -33.30 -13.41
C VAL A 50 25.45 -32.16 -12.66
N GLN A 51 25.69 -30.92 -13.08
CA GLN A 51 24.97 -29.74 -12.59
C GLN A 51 23.51 -29.81 -13.06
N GLU A 52 22.53 -29.74 -12.15
CA GLU A 52 21.11 -29.74 -12.58
C GLU A 52 20.81 -28.59 -13.54
N ALA A 53 19.97 -28.85 -14.54
CA ALA A 53 19.53 -27.86 -15.52
C ALA A 53 18.59 -26.81 -14.87
N PRO A 54 18.52 -25.58 -15.41
CA PRO A 54 17.56 -24.57 -14.93
C PRO A 54 16.11 -25.07 -15.00
N GLN A 55 15.44 -25.05 -13.86
CA GLN A 55 14.02 -25.35 -13.73
C GLN A 55 13.20 -24.07 -13.48
N LEU A 56 12.01 -24.05 -14.06
CA LEU A 56 10.93 -23.14 -13.70
C LEU A 56 10.02 -23.87 -12.71
N LYS A 57 9.68 -23.24 -11.58
CA LYS A 57 8.67 -23.71 -10.63
C LYS A 57 7.38 -22.92 -10.86
N ILE A 58 6.35 -23.63 -11.29
CA ILE A 58 5.07 -23.03 -11.69
C ILE A 58 4.00 -23.48 -10.69
N GLU A 59 3.36 -22.53 -10.03
CA GLU A 59 2.17 -22.76 -9.20
C GLU A 59 0.96 -23.04 -10.10
N ILE A 60 0.37 -24.23 -9.96
CA ILE A 60 -0.80 -24.65 -10.74
C ILE A 60 -2.07 -24.51 -9.89
N PRO A 61 -3.17 -23.96 -10.42
CA PRO A 61 -4.47 -23.95 -9.75
C PRO A 61 -4.91 -25.37 -9.33
N ALA A 62 -5.34 -25.53 -8.08
CA ALA A 62 -5.57 -26.85 -7.47
C ALA A 62 -6.76 -27.65 -8.07
N ASN A 63 -7.53 -27.05 -8.98
CA ASN A 63 -8.58 -27.65 -9.80
C ASN A 63 -8.06 -28.18 -11.16
N ARG A 64 -6.96 -27.66 -11.70
CA ARG A 64 -6.41 -28.00 -13.04
C ARG A 64 -5.47 -29.21 -12.97
N TYR A 65 -6.06 -30.39 -12.77
CA TYR A 65 -5.31 -31.66 -12.66
C TYR A 65 -4.54 -32.03 -13.94
N ASP A 66 -5.00 -31.51 -15.09
CA ASP A 66 -4.40 -31.67 -16.41
C ASP A 66 -3.14 -30.82 -16.64
N MET A 67 -2.64 -30.14 -15.61
CA MET A 67 -1.39 -29.36 -15.63
C MET A 67 -0.42 -29.78 -14.52
N LEU A 68 -0.63 -30.94 -13.89
CA LEU A 68 0.24 -31.48 -12.83
C LEU A 68 1.52 -32.18 -13.34
N CYS A 69 1.87 -32.01 -14.61
CA CYS A 69 3.07 -32.57 -15.26
C CYS A 69 3.55 -31.70 -16.42
N PHE A 70 4.76 -31.96 -16.91
CA PHE A 70 5.37 -31.21 -18.02
C PHE A 70 4.49 -31.23 -19.28
N GLU A 71 3.98 -32.41 -19.62
CA GLU A 71 3.18 -32.69 -20.81
C GLU A 71 1.89 -31.86 -20.80
N GLY A 72 1.22 -31.79 -19.64
CA GLY A 72 -0.01 -31.04 -19.44
C GLY A 72 0.15 -29.53 -19.49
N ILE A 73 1.23 -29.00 -18.89
CA ILE A 73 1.58 -27.57 -18.94
C ILE A 73 1.93 -27.18 -20.39
N ALA A 74 2.82 -27.93 -21.03
CA ALA A 74 3.27 -27.66 -22.40
C ALA A 74 2.14 -27.79 -23.43
N LEU A 75 1.18 -28.70 -23.22
CA LEU A 75 -0.02 -28.80 -24.06
C LEU A 75 -0.94 -27.59 -23.88
N ASN A 76 -1.35 -27.28 -22.64
CA ASN A 76 -2.30 -26.21 -22.36
C ASN A 76 -1.79 -24.84 -22.81
N LEU A 77 -0.54 -24.49 -22.51
CA LEU A 77 0.06 -23.22 -22.95
C LEU A 77 0.17 -23.13 -24.48
N ASN A 78 0.49 -24.22 -25.18
CA ASN A 78 0.47 -24.25 -26.66
C ASN A 78 -0.94 -24.04 -27.24
N VAL A 79 -2.00 -24.54 -26.59
CA VAL A 79 -3.40 -24.32 -27.01
C VAL A 79 -3.84 -22.88 -26.75
N PHE A 80 -3.46 -22.31 -25.60
CA PHE A 80 -3.72 -20.90 -25.29
C PHE A 80 -3.05 -19.92 -26.26
N LEU A 81 -1.81 -20.22 -26.64
CA LEU A 81 -1.03 -19.51 -27.66
C LEU A 81 -1.47 -19.84 -29.10
N GLN A 82 -2.50 -20.67 -29.29
CA GLN A 82 -3.04 -21.11 -30.59
C GLN A 82 -2.01 -21.82 -31.50
N ARG A 83 -0.90 -22.31 -30.93
CA ARG A 83 0.17 -23.03 -31.63
C ARG A 83 -0.19 -24.50 -31.90
N LYS A 84 -1.11 -25.05 -31.11
CA LYS A 84 -1.69 -26.39 -31.26
C LYS A 84 -3.20 -26.33 -31.01
N GLN A 85 -3.96 -27.25 -31.59
CA GLN A 85 -5.32 -27.56 -31.13
C GLN A 85 -5.25 -28.64 -30.06
N LEU A 86 -6.26 -28.70 -29.16
CA LEU A 86 -6.33 -29.79 -28.19
C LEU A 86 -6.58 -31.13 -28.92
N PRO A 87 -5.81 -32.19 -28.65
CA PRO A 87 -5.93 -33.46 -29.34
C PRO A 87 -7.20 -34.22 -28.95
N THR A 88 -7.76 -34.96 -29.91
CA THR A 88 -8.83 -35.93 -29.65
C THR A 88 -8.25 -37.20 -29.03
N PHE A 89 -8.42 -37.38 -27.72
CA PHE A 89 -8.09 -38.64 -27.04
C PHE A 89 -9.05 -39.74 -27.49
N THR A 90 -8.52 -40.91 -27.90
CA THR A 90 -9.31 -42.00 -28.48
C THR A 90 -9.06 -43.33 -27.80
N LEU A 91 -10.13 -44.13 -27.68
CA LEU A 91 -10.05 -45.53 -27.23
C LEU A 91 -9.84 -46.43 -28.45
N GLN A 92 -8.73 -47.16 -28.49
CA GLN A 92 -8.42 -48.13 -29.55
C GLN A 92 -8.41 -49.54 -28.96
N ALA A 93 -9.39 -50.36 -29.31
CA ALA A 93 -9.40 -51.77 -28.95
C ALA A 93 -8.25 -52.52 -29.68
N PRO A 94 -7.61 -53.51 -29.04
CA PRO A 94 -6.59 -54.32 -29.66
C PRO A 94 -7.19 -55.26 -30.71
N SER A 95 -6.34 -55.82 -31.59
CA SER A 95 -6.72 -56.89 -32.52
C SER A 95 -6.92 -58.25 -31.84
N SER A 96 -6.44 -58.39 -30.60
CA SER A 96 -6.69 -59.52 -29.70
C SER A 96 -7.90 -59.27 -28.79
N GLN A 97 -8.18 -60.19 -27.88
CA GLN A 97 -9.16 -59.96 -26.82
C GLN A 97 -8.69 -58.85 -25.85
N LEU A 98 -9.63 -58.01 -25.39
CA LEU A 98 -9.40 -57.00 -24.34
C LEU A 98 -8.88 -57.66 -23.05
N GLN A 99 -7.94 -57.00 -22.38
CA GLN A 99 -7.55 -57.38 -21.02
C GLN A 99 -8.72 -57.15 -20.04
N THR A 100 -8.83 -58.00 -19.02
CA THR A 100 -9.95 -57.96 -18.06
C THR A 100 -9.46 -57.84 -16.61
N ILE A 101 -10.22 -57.11 -15.79
CA ILE A 101 -10.15 -57.19 -14.31
C ILE A 101 -11.49 -57.73 -13.82
N THR A 102 -11.47 -58.87 -13.10
CA THR A 102 -12.65 -59.40 -12.41
C THR A 102 -12.64 -58.99 -10.93
N VAL A 103 -13.70 -58.34 -10.46
CA VAL A 103 -13.83 -57.80 -9.10
C VAL A 103 -14.62 -58.75 -8.20
N LYS A 104 -13.99 -59.22 -7.12
CA LYS A 104 -14.64 -60.06 -6.09
C LYS A 104 -15.40 -59.22 -5.07
N GLU A 105 -16.44 -59.80 -4.48
CA GLU A 105 -17.33 -59.12 -3.52
C GLU A 105 -16.60 -58.64 -2.26
N ASP A 106 -15.55 -59.34 -1.82
CA ASP A 106 -14.77 -58.97 -0.64
C ASP A 106 -14.15 -57.57 -0.70
N THR A 107 -13.90 -57.02 -1.89
CA THR A 107 -13.38 -55.65 -2.05
C THR A 107 -14.35 -54.60 -1.50
N MET A 108 -15.66 -54.90 -1.47
CA MET A 108 -16.69 -54.06 -0.88
C MET A 108 -16.47 -53.80 0.62
N LYS A 109 -15.69 -54.64 1.30
CA LYS A 109 -15.34 -54.50 2.73
C LYS A 109 -14.32 -53.38 2.99
N ILE A 110 -13.64 -52.85 1.96
CA ILE A 110 -12.60 -51.83 2.15
C ILE A 110 -12.40 -50.82 1.00
N ARG A 111 -12.35 -51.27 -0.26
CA ARG A 111 -12.12 -50.44 -1.46
C ARG A 111 -12.96 -51.00 -2.63
N PRO A 112 -14.25 -50.64 -2.72
CA PRO A 112 -15.21 -51.29 -3.62
C PRO A 112 -14.95 -51.06 -5.11
N LEU A 113 -14.12 -50.07 -5.49
CA LEU A 113 -14.00 -49.62 -6.87
C LEU A 113 -12.60 -49.88 -7.43
N VAL A 114 -12.56 -50.24 -8.72
CA VAL A 114 -11.35 -50.31 -9.54
C VAL A 114 -11.64 -49.79 -10.94
N SER A 115 -10.65 -49.15 -11.57
CA SER A 115 -10.62 -48.74 -12.97
C SER A 115 -9.23 -49.05 -13.55
N GLY A 116 -9.04 -48.91 -14.86
CA GLY A 116 -7.73 -49.08 -15.47
C GLY A 116 -7.70 -48.85 -16.97
N ALA A 117 -6.51 -48.94 -17.55
CA ALA A 117 -6.22 -48.66 -18.95
C ALA A 117 -4.87 -49.29 -19.36
N ILE A 118 -4.58 -49.30 -20.67
CA ILE A 118 -3.28 -49.70 -21.20
C ILE A 118 -2.76 -48.61 -22.15
N LEU A 119 -1.48 -48.24 -21.99
CA LEU A 119 -0.73 -47.42 -22.96
C LEU A 119 0.21 -48.35 -23.75
N ARG A 120 -0.01 -48.44 -25.06
CA ARG A 120 0.72 -49.33 -25.98
C ARG A 120 1.91 -48.66 -26.63
N ASN A 121 3.01 -49.39 -26.74
CA ASN A 121 4.24 -48.97 -27.43
C ASN A 121 4.68 -47.55 -27.02
N ILE A 122 4.63 -47.26 -25.71
CA ILE A 122 5.02 -45.96 -25.14
C ILE A 122 6.54 -45.78 -25.20
N LYS A 123 6.97 -44.58 -25.58
CA LYS A 123 8.38 -44.23 -25.75
C LYS A 123 8.87 -43.41 -24.56
N PHE A 124 9.29 -44.10 -23.50
CA PHE A 124 9.99 -43.48 -22.38
C PHE A 124 11.42 -43.04 -22.77
N ASP A 125 11.81 -41.91 -22.21
CA ASP A 125 13.19 -41.58 -21.88
C ASP A 125 13.24 -41.30 -20.37
N LYS A 126 14.42 -40.95 -19.83
CA LYS A 126 14.57 -40.67 -18.39
C LYS A 126 13.65 -39.54 -17.91
N ALA A 127 13.52 -38.45 -18.68
CA ALA A 127 12.70 -37.30 -18.29
C ALA A 127 11.20 -37.63 -18.31
N ARG A 128 10.73 -38.35 -19.34
CA ARG A 128 9.32 -38.79 -19.42
C ARG A 128 8.96 -39.81 -18.34
N TYR A 129 9.87 -40.72 -18.02
CA TYR A 129 9.68 -41.68 -16.93
C TYR A 129 9.55 -40.95 -15.58
N ASP A 130 10.42 -39.97 -15.32
CA ASP A 130 10.36 -39.18 -14.09
C ASP A 130 9.11 -38.28 -14.05
N SER A 131 8.67 -37.71 -15.19
CA SER A 131 7.40 -36.97 -15.29
C SER A 131 6.18 -37.87 -15.02
N PHE A 132 6.18 -39.11 -15.52
CA PHE A 132 5.10 -40.08 -15.30
C PHE A 132 4.93 -40.46 -13.82
N ILE A 133 6.05 -40.75 -13.14
CA ILE A 133 6.06 -41.00 -11.68
C ILE A 133 5.68 -39.73 -10.90
N SER A 134 6.15 -38.55 -11.33
CA SER A 134 5.79 -37.28 -10.73
C SER A 134 4.28 -37.01 -10.80
N LEU A 135 3.64 -37.21 -11.97
CA LEU A 135 2.20 -37.08 -12.13
C LEU A 135 1.43 -38.02 -11.18
N GLN A 136 1.85 -39.28 -11.11
CA GLN A 136 1.27 -40.29 -10.22
C GLN A 136 1.31 -39.83 -8.76
N ASP A 137 2.47 -39.36 -8.26
CA ASP A 137 2.60 -38.90 -6.88
C ASP A 137 1.94 -37.53 -6.60
N LYS A 138 1.87 -36.61 -7.58
CA LYS A 138 1.10 -35.36 -7.47
C LYS A 138 -0.40 -35.63 -7.37
N LEU A 139 -0.93 -36.55 -8.17
CA LEU A 139 -2.33 -37.01 -8.08
C LEU A 139 -2.60 -37.76 -6.77
N HIS A 140 -1.66 -38.59 -6.30
CA HIS A 140 -1.73 -39.26 -5.01
C HIS A 140 -1.79 -38.29 -3.82
N ALA A 141 -0.94 -37.26 -3.83
CA ALA A 141 -0.87 -36.26 -2.76
C ALA A 141 -2.16 -35.41 -2.72
N ASN A 142 -2.55 -34.86 -3.86
CA ASN A 142 -3.62 -33.87 -3.98
C ASN A 142 -5.00 -34.52 -4.14
N LEU A 143 -5.38 -34.86 -5.38
CA LEU A 143 -6.74 -35.27 -5.75
C LEU A 143 -7.21 -36.53 -4.99
N ALA A 144 -6.31 -37.49 -4.78
CA ALA A 144 -6.59 -38.71 -4.05
C ALA A 144 -6.50 -38.59 -2.52
N ARG A 145 -6.13 -37.41 -1.99
CA ARG A 145 -5.89 -37.12 -0.57
C ARG A 145 -4.96 -38.14 0.10
N GLN A 146 -3.67 -38.10 -0.27
CA GLN A 146 -2.64 -39.03 0.21
C GLN A 146 -3.06 -40.50 0.03
N ARG A 147 -3.45 -40.88 -1.19
CA ARG A 147 -3.95 -42.22 -1.58
C ARG A 147 -5.21 -42.72 -0.86
N THR A 148 -5.84 -41.90 0.00
CA THR A 148 -7.00 -42.30 0.81
C THR A 148 -8.22 -42.61 -0.05
N LEU A 149 -8.50 -41.79 -1.07
CA LEU A 149 -9.67 -41.92 -1.95
C LEU A 149 -9.41 -42.77 -3.20
N VAL A 150 -8.21 -42.68 -3.77
CA VAL A 150 -7.76 -43.39 -4.99
C VAL A 150 -6.30 -43.79 -4.84
N ALA A 151 -5.90 -44.97 -5.30
CA ALA A 151 -4.50 -45.36 -5.42
C ALA A 151 -4.23 -45.91 -6.83
N ILE A 152 -3.19 -45.39 -7.48
CA ILE A 152 -2.76 -45.71 -8.84
C ILE A 152 -1.60 -46.72 -8.74
N GLY A 153 -1.80 -47.91 -9.28
CA GLY A 153 -0.72 -48.81 -9.67
C GLY A 153 -0.36 -48.62 -11.14
N THR A 154 0.84 -49.06 -11.50
CA THR A 154 1.47 -48.85 -12.80
C THR A 154 2.43 -50.01 -13.03
N HIS A 155 2.16 -50.81 -14.06
CA HIS A 155 2.78 -52.11 -14.27
C HIS A 155 3.29 -52.27 -15.70
N ASP A 156 4.41 -52.96 -15.82
CA ASP A 156 4.93 -53.44 -17.09
C ASP A 156 4.07 -54.61 -17.57
N LEU A 157 3.28 -54.36 -18.63
CA LEU A 157 2.34 -55.32 -19.19
C LEU A 157 3.06 -56.49 -19.87
N ASP A 158 4.30 -56.29 -20.33
CA ASP A 158 5.10 -57.32 -21.00
C ASP A 158 5.66 -58.35 -20.01
N LYS A 159 5.63 -58.03 -18.69
CA LYS A 159 6.04 -58.92 -17.58
C LYS A 159 4.88 -59.72 -16.94
N ILE A 160 3.63 -59.32 -17.12
CA ILE A 160 2.45 -59.88 -16.42
C ILE A 160 1.45 -60.54 -17.39
N LYS A 161 0.50 -61.33 -16.88
CA LYS A 161 -0.46 -62.06 -17.73
C LYS A 161 -1.91 -61.91 -17.27
N GLY A 162 -2.77 -61.36 -18.14
CA GLY A 162 -4.22 -61.37 -17.93
C GLY A 162 -4.86 -62.74 -18.20
N PRO A 163 -6.11 -62.99 -17.77
CA PRO A 163 -7.00 -62.05 -17.06
C PRO A 163 -6.56 -61.76 -15.62
N PHE A 164 -6.88 -60.56 -15.14
CA PHE A 164 -6.52 -60.09 -13.80
C PHE A 164 -7.69 -60.22 -12.81
N THR A 165 -7.40 -60.30 -11.52
CA THR A 165 -8.42 -60.34 -10.45
C THR A 165 -8.14 -59.31 -9.38
N TYR A 166 -9.18 -58.58 -8.96
CA TYR A 166 -9.15 -57.64 -7.84
C TYR A 166 -9.94 -58.23 -6.66
N GLU A 167 -9.25 -58.45 -5.55
CA GLU A 167 -9.71 -59.22 -4.39
C GLU A 167 -9.40 -58.49 -3.08
N ALA A 168 -9.96 -58.95 -1.97
CA ALA A 168 -9.51 -58.53 -0.64
C ALA A 168 -9.41 -59.75 0.28
N LEU A 169 -8.21 -60.01 0.80
CA LEU A 169 -7.86 -61.23 1.51
C LEU A 169 -7.28 -60.92 2.90
N PRO A 170 -7.30 -61.86 3.86
CA PRO A 170 -6.61 -61.70 5.13
C PRO A 170 -5.10 -61.41 4.93
N PRO A 171 -4.47 -60.53 5.73
CA PRO A 171 -3.09 -60.08 5.47
C PRO A 171 -2.02 -61.18 5.41
N LYS A 172 -2.26 -62.35 6.02
CA LYS A 172 -1.34 -63.50 5.99
C LYS A 172 -1.39 -64.31 4.70
N ASP A 173 -2.46 -64.16 3.93
CA ASP A 173 -2.71 -64.92 2.69
C ASP A 173 -2.17 -64.18 1.46
N ILE A 174 -1.76 -62.92 1.63
CA ILE A 174 -1.13 -62.06 0.62
C ILE A 174 0.38 -62.09 0.84
N LYS A 175 1.12 -62.70 -0.09
CA LYS A 175 2.58 -62.82 -0.03
C LYS A 175 3.23 -62.46 -1.36
N PHE A 176 4.20 -61.53 -1.36
CA PHE A 176 4.92 -61.10 -2.56
C PHE A 176 6.23 -60.37 -2.23
N LYS A 177 6.97 -59.95 -3.27
CA LYS A 177 8.12 -59.05 -3.14
C LYS A 177 7.68 -57.59 -3.36
N PRO A 178 7.66 -56.74 -2.32
CA PRO A 178 7.33 -55.32 -2.48
C PRO A 178 8.33 -54.60 -3.37
N LEU A 179 7.90 -53.49 -3.99
CA LEU A 179 8.75 -52.63 -4.82
C LEU A 179 10.06 -52.24 -4.11
N ASN A 180 11.17 -52.35 -4.83
CA ASN A 180 12.54 -52.16 -4.38
C ASN A 180 13.00 -53.11 -3.25
N GLN A 181 12.34 -54.27 -3.05
CA GLN A 181 12.74 -55.28 -2.06
C GLN A 181 13.10 -56.63 -2.69
N THR A 182 14.14 -57.27 -2.17
CA THR A 182 14.61 -58.59 -2.64
C THR A 182 13.96 -59.76 -1.89
N LYS A 183 13.65 -59.58 -0.59
CA LYS A 183 12.93 -60.55 0.25
C LYS A 183 11.44 -60.55 -0.09
N GLU A 184 10.88 -61.74 -0.22
CA GLU A 184 9.43 -61.94 -0.24
C GLU A 184 8.87 -61.88 1.20
N MET A 185 7.73 -61.21 1.39
CA MET A 185 7.10 -60.97 2.68
C MET A 185 5.59 -61.24 2.60
N ASP A 186 4.95 -61.57 3.72
CA ASP A 186 3.48 -61.47 3.83
C ASP A 186 3.06 -60.02 4.16
N ALA A 187 1.78 -59.68 3.97
CA ALA A 187 1.33 -58.31 4.18
C ALA A 187 1.31 -57.87 5.65
N ALA A 188 1.29 -58.79 6.62
CA ALA A 188 1.42 -58.47 8.03
C ALA A 188 2.89 -58.20 8.42
N GLU A 189 3.85 -58.96 7.89
CA GLU A 189 5.29 -58.62 7.95
C GLU A 189 5.53 -57.23 7.33
N MET A 190 4.94 -56.97 6.15
CA MET A 190 5.11 -55.73 5.39
C MET A 190 4.60 -54.49 6.15
N MET A 191 3.45 -54.60 6.82
CA MET A 191 2.89 -53.55 7.67
C MET A 191 3.75 -53.20 8.89
N GLN A 192 4.56 -54.14 9.37
CA GLN A 192 5.53 -53.91 10.45
C GLN A 192 6.85 -53.35 9.91
N PHE A 193 7.32 -53.86 8.76
CA PHE A 193 8.55 -53.43 8.11
C PHE A 193 8.53 -51.94 7.74
N TYR A 194 7.43 -51.45 7.14
CA TYR A 194 7.28 -50.05 6.74
C TYR A 194 6.75 -49.12 7.86
N ASP A 195 6.49 -49.60 9.08
CA ASP A 195 5.91 -48.78 10.17
C ASP A 195 6.77 -47.54 10.51
N LYS A 196 8.08 -47.65 10.32
CA LYS A 196 9.06 -46.56 10.54
C LYS A 196 9.57 -45.92 9.25
N ASP A 197 9.01 -46.30 8.09
CA ASP A 197 9.44 -45.74 6.81
C ASP A 197 8.91 -44.32 6.59
N ARG A 198 9.80 -43.40 6.20
CA ARG A 198 9.48 -41.99 6.04
C ARG A 198 8.51 -41.70 4.89
N HIS A 199 8.45 -42.55 3.87
CA HIS A 199 7.49 -42.42 2.77
C HIS A 199 6.25 -43.26 3.07
N LEU A 200 6.38 -44.58 3.17
CA LEU A 200 5.27 -45.54 3.21
C LEU A 200 4.54 -45.59 4.54
N GLY A 201 5.22 -45.36 5.67
CA GLY A 201 4.62 -45.42 7.02
C GLY A 201 3.39 -44.53 7.17
N ARG A 202 3.35 -43.39 6.47
CA ARG A 202 2.21 -42.46 6.47
C ARG A 202 0.92 -43.06 5.90
N TYR A 203 1.01 -44.02 4.97
CA TYR A 203 -0.15 -44.60 4.27
C TYR A 203 -0.71 -45.87 4.94
N LEU A 204 0.06 -46.53 5.81
CA LEU A 204 -0.31 -47.84 6.38
C LEU A 204 -1.65 -47.80 7.14
N HIS A 205 -1.89 -46.70 7.88
CA HIS A 205 -3.12 -46.47 8.64
C HIS A 205 -4.41 -46.52 7.80
N ILE A 206 -4.32 -46.35 6.47
CA ILE A 206 -5.48 -46.32 5.58
C ILE A 206 -6.17 -47.70 5.48
N ILE A 207 -5.42 -48.78 5.70
CA ILE A 207 -5.96 -50.16 5.68
C ILE A 207 -5.54 -51.03 6.87
N ARG A 208 -4.56 -50.62 7.69
CA ARG A 208 -3.93 -51.43 8.76
C ARG A 208 -4.94 -52.19 9.63
N ASP A 209 -5.99 -51.52 10.07
CA ASP A 209 -6.98 -52.03 11.03
C ASP A 209 -8.13 -52.83 10.38
N SER A 210 -8.10 -53.02 9.05
CA SER A 210 -9.05 -53.84 8.31
C SER A 210 -8.77 -55.34 8.49
N PRO A 211 -9.80 -56.21 8.60
CA PRO A 211 -9.62 -57.66 8.61
C PRO A 211 -9.17 -58.24 7.25
N VAL A 212 -9.31 -57.48 6.16
CA VAL A 212 -8.86 -57.86 4.80
C VAL A 212 -8.15 -56.71 4.12
N TYR A 213 -7.06 -56.99 3.40
CA TYR A 213 -6.34 -56.00 2.58
C TYR A 213 -6.64 -56.24 1.09
N PRO A 214 -6.82 -55.19 0.29
CA PRO A 214 -7.12 -55.31 -1.13
C PRO A 214 -5.83 -55.62 -1.92
N VAL A 215 -5.95 -56.48 -2.93
CA VAL A 215 -4.84 -57.06 -3.68
C VAL A 215 -5.24 -57.32 -5.13
N ILE A 216 -4.30 -57.16 -6.06
CA ILE A 216 -4.51 -57.42 -7.49
C ILE A 216 -3.55 -58.53 -7.95
N TYR A 217 -4.11 -59.53 -8.63
CA TYR A 217 -3.39 -60.72 -9.12
C TYR A 217 -3.47 -60.86 -10.64
N ASP A 218 -2.41 -61.44 -11.22
CA ASP A 218 -2.36 -61.94 -12.59
C ASP A 218 -2.92 -63.37 -12.71
N ALA A 219 -3.03 -63.87 -13.94
CA ALA A 219 -3.54 -65.21 -14.25
C ALA A 219 -2.67 -66.36 -13.69
N ASN A 220 -1.40 -66.08 -13.36
CA ASN A 220 -0.50 -67.02 -12.68
C ASN A 220 -0.59 -66.92 -11.14
N ARG A 221 -1.51 -66.10 -10.60
CA ARG A 221 -1.67 -65.74 -9.17
C ARG A 221 -0.45 -65.02 -8.57
N THR A 222 0.27 -64.26 -9.39
CA THR A 222 1.31 -63.33 -8.96
C THR A 222 0.70 -61.98 -8.57
N VAL A 223 1.14 -61.39 -7.45
CA VAL A 223 0.64 -60.07 -7.00
C VAL A 223 1.23 -58.95 -7.86
N LEU A 224 0.38 -58.12 -8.45
CA LEU A 224 0.72 -56.86 -9.09
C LEU A 224 0.90 -55.75 -8.05
N SER A 225 -0.08 -55.59 -7.17
CA SER A 225 -0.12 -54.51 -6.17
C SER A 225 -0.94 -54.90 -4.95
N MET A 226 -0.63 -54.24 -3.82
CA MET A 226 -1.45 -54.22 -2.61
C MET A 226 -1.83 -52.76 -2.30
N PRO A 227 -2.91 -52.24 -2.92
CA PRO A 227 -3.33 -50.86 -2.73
C PRO A 227 -3.78 -50.58 -1.28
N PRO A 228 -3.69 -49.32 -0.80
CA PRO A 228 -3.06 -48.16 -1.41
C PRO A 228 -1.54 -48.07 -1.14
N ILE A 229 -0.92 -49.17 -0.71
CA ILE A 229 0.40 -49.15 -0.07
C ILE A 229 1.54 -49.20 -1.10
N ILE A 230 1.67 -50.31 -1.85
CA ILE A 230 2.83 -50.58 -2.70
C ILE A 230 2.54 -51.58 -3.83
N ASN A 231 3.28 -51.45 -4.93
CA ASN A 231 3.30 -52.41 -6.05
C ASN A 231 4.30 -53.55 -5.78
N GLY A 232 4.24 -54.62 -6.57
CA GLY A 232 5.25 -55.69 -6.58
C GLY A 232 6.48 -55.33 -7.41
N GLU A 233 7.65 -55.86 -7.04
CA GLU A 233 8.89 -55.66 -7.82
C GLU A 233 8.85 -56.36 -9.19
N HIS A 234 8.03 -57.42 -9.33
CA HIS A 234 7.91 -58.20 -10.57
C HIS A 234 7.40 -57.36 -11.75
N SER A 235 6.35 -56.58 -11.54
CA SER A 235 5.66 -55.78 -12.56
C SER A 235 6.20 -54.36 -12.67
N LYS A 236 7.34 -54.06 -12.04
CA LYS A 236 7.98 -52.75 -12.03
C LYS A 236 8.26 -52.23 -13.45
N ILE A 237 7.76 -51.03 -13.71
CA ILE A 237 8.07 -50.25 -14.91
C ILE A 237 9.50 -49.70 -14.85
N THR A 238 10.15 -49.63 -16.01
CA THR A 238 11.48 -49.01 -16.21
C THR A 238 11.45 -48.13 -17.47
N THR A 239 12.57 -47.48 -17.80
CA THR A 239 12.73 -46.77 -19.08
C THR A 239 12.59 -47.67 -20.30
N ASP A 240 12.72 -48.99 -20.14
CA ASP A 240 12.64 -49.98 -21.21
C ASP A 240 11.23 -50.59 -21.37
N THR A 241 10.29 -50.24 -20.48
CA THR A 241 8.90 -50.74 -20.53
C THR A 241 8.16 -50.14 -21.72
N THR A 242 7.72 -50.98 -22.66
CA THR A 242 7.01 -50.53 -23.86
C THR A 242 5.49 -50.55 -23.74
N ASN A 243 4.93 -51.41 -22.89
CA ASN A 243 3.49 -51.50 -22.64
C ASN A 243 3.20 -51.30 -21.16
N VAL A 244 2.44 -50.25 -20.82
CA VAL A 244 2.10 -49.93 -19.43
C VAL A 244 0.64 -50.25 -19.17
N PHE A 245 0.38 -51.13 -18.22
CA PHE A 245 -0.93 -51.35 -17.61
C PHE A 245 -1.07 -50.44 -16.39
N ILE A 246 -2.13 -49.65 -16.34
CA ILE A 246 -2.43 -48.72 -15.25
C ILE A 246 -3.73 -49.17 -14.59
N GLU A 247 -3.71 -49.41 -13.28
CA GLU A 247 -4.90 -49.77 -12.51
C GLU A 247 -5.10 -48.84 -11.30
N CYS A 248 -6.30 -48.29 -11.17
CA CYS A 248 -6.66 -47.38 -10.09
C CYS A 248 -7.69 -48.04 -9.18
N THR A 249 -7.43 -48.16 -7.88
CA THR A 249 -8.43 -48.62 -6.89
C THR A 249 -8.94 -47.46 -6.04
N ALA A 250 -10.20 -47.48 -5.61
CA ALA A 250 -10.82 -46.32 -4.97
C ALA A 250 -11.98 -46.63 -4.01
N THR A 251 -12.31 -45.60 -3.22
CA THR A 251 -13.56 -45.48 -2.47
C THR A 251 -14.53 -44.45 -3.09
N ASP A 252 -14.07 -43.61 -4.02
CA ASP A 252 -14.84 -42.55 -4.69
C ASP A 252 -14.78 -42.75 -6.22
N GLN A 253 -15.95 -42.88 -6.86
CA GLN A 253 -16.06 -43.18 -8.29
C GLN A 253 -15.67 -41.98 -9.17
N THR A 254 -16.10 -40.77 -8.82
CA THR A 254 -15.80 -39.57 -9.60
C THR A 254 -14.31 -39.27 -9.57
N LYS A 255 -13.66 -39.45 -8.40
CA LYS A 255 -12.20 -39.29 -8.27
C LYS A 255 -11.45 -40.38 -9.01
N LEU A 256 -11.94 -41.62 -8.97
CA LEU A 256 -11.37 -42.73 -9.72
C LEU A 256 -11.33 -42.46 -11.23
N ASP A 257 -12.46 -42.02 -11.80
CA ASP A 257 -12.58 -41.77 -13.24
C ASP A 257 -11.73 -40.57 -13.68
N ILE A 258 -11.68 -39.49 -12.90
CA ILE A 258 -10.78 -38.35 -13.17
C ILE A 258 -9.31 -38.80 -13.13
N VAL A 259 -8.89 -39.55 -12.11
CA VAL A 259 -7.49 -39.96 -11.93
C VAL A 259 -6.99 -40.87 -13.05
N ILE A 260 -7.76 -41.90 -13.47
CA ILE A 260 -7.35 -42.74 -14.61
C ILE A 260 -7.30 -41.91 -15.91
N ASN A 261 -8.25 -40.99 -16.10
CA ASN A 261 -8.29 -40.13 -17.28
C ASN A 261 -7.10 -39.16 -17.34
N MET A 262 -6.67 -38.55 -16.23
CA MET A 262 -5.45 -37.72 -16.22
C MET A 262 -4.21 -38.54 -16.60
N MET A 263 -4.01 -39.71 -15.98
CA MET A 263 -2.83 -40.56 -16.24
C MET A 263 -2.70 -40.94 -17.72
N VAL A 264 -3.80 -41.32 -18.38
CA VAL A 264 -3.76 -41.74 -19.80
C VAL A 264 -3.74 -40.57 -20.77
N THR A 265 -4.48 -39.48 -20.50
CA THR A 265 -4.52 -38.34 -21.45
C THR A 265 -3.18 -37.64 -21.53
N MET A 266 -2.50 -37.41 -20.40
CA MET A 266 -1.19 -36.73 -20.39
C MET A 266 -0.10 -37.54 -21.11
N PHE A 267 -0.06 -38.88 -20.93
CA PHE A 267 1.03 -39.71 -21.44
C PHE A 267 0.74 -40.47 -22.74
N SER A 268 -0.50 -40.49 -23.22
CA SER A 268 -0.83 -40.98 -24.56
C SER A 268 -0.19 -40.16 -25.69
N VAL A 269 0.39 -38.98 -25.42
CA VAL A 269 1.25 -38.28 -26.40
C VAL A 269 2.47 -39.10 -26.84
N TYR A 270 2.93 -40.06 -26.02
CA TYR A 270 4.14 -40.85 -26.26
C TYR A 270 3.89 -42.30 -26.74
N THR A 271 2.64 -42.71 -26.98
CA THR A 271 2.32 -43.99 -27.62
C THR A 271 2.65 -43.97 -29.13
N GLU A 272 2.77 -45.14 -29.76
CA GLU A 272 3.15 -45.23 -31.19
C GLU A 272 2.19 -44.48 -32.12
N GLN A 273 0.88 -44.57 -31.84
CA GLN A 273 -0.13 -43.66 -32.37
C GLN A 273 -0.48 -42.67 -31.24
N PRO A 274 -0.09 -41.39 -31.32
CA PRO A 274 -0.32 -40.43 -30.24
C PRO A 274 -1.81 -40.24 -29.95
N TYR A 275 -2.11 -40.03 -28.66
CA TYR A 275 -3.45 -39.83 -28.11
C TYR A 275 -4.41 -41.03 -28.26
N THR A 276 -3.85 -42.23 -28.39
CA THR A 276 -4.60 -43.50 -28.32
C THR A 276 -4.40 -44.19 -26.97
N VAL A 277 -5.45 -44.86 -26.50
CA VAL A 277 -5.45 -45.62 -25.23
C VAL A 277 -6.16 -46.95 -25.46
N GLU A 278 -5.56 -48.06 -25.01
CA GLU A 278 -6.21 -49.38 -25.05
C GLU A 278 -7.14 -49.53 -23.83
N PRO A 279 -8.46 -49.72 -24.04
CA PRO A 279 -9.40 -49.93 -22.93
C PRO A 279 -9.28 -51.35 -22.36
N ILE A 280 -9.74 -51.51 -21.11
CA ILE A 280 -9.88 -52.80 -20.44
C ILE A 280 -11.34 -53.08 -20.07
N GLN A 281 -11.68 -54.35 -19.90
CA GLN A 281 -13.02 -54.79 -19.52
C GLN A 281 -13.06 -55.12 -18.02
N ILE A 282 -13.78 -54.32 -17.24
CA ILE A 282 -13.98 -54.52 -15.80
C ILE A 282 -15.25 -55.34 -15.59
N ILE A 283 -15.14 -56.45 -14.89
CA ILE A 283 -16.19 -57.45 -14.70
C ILE A 283 -16.53 -57.51 -13.20
N SER A 284 -17.73 -57.06 -12.82
CA SER A 284 -18.19 -57.03 -11.42
C SER A 284 -19.42 -57.92 -11.25
N GLU A 285 -19.26 -59.23 -11.43
CA GLU A 285 -20.34 -60.24 -11.37
C GLU A 285 -21.21 -60.09 -10.11
N HIS A 286 -20.58 -59.88 -8.95
CA HIS A 286 -21.23 -59.76 -7.64
C HIS A 286 -22.23 -58.59 -7.54
N ASN A 287 -22.20 -57.62 -8.46
CA ASN A 287 -23.15 -56.50 -8.51
C ASN A 287 -23.74 -56.24 -9.91
N GLY A 288 -23.49 -57.14 -10.87
CA GLY A 288 -23.96 -57.05 -12.25
C GLY A 288 -23.29 -56.00 -13.14
N LYS A 289 -22.29 -55.23 -12.66
CA LYS A 289 -21.72 -54.10 -13.42
C LYS A 289 -20.45 -54.49 -14.18
N THR A 290 -20.63 -55.02 -15.38
CA THR A 290 -19.57 -55.17 -16.37
C THR A 290 -19.49 -53.93 -17.25
N ARG A 291 -18.31 -53.28 -17.33
CA ARG A 291 -18.09 -52.02 -18.06
C ARG A 291 -16.69 -51.94 -18.67
N GLN A 292 -16.51 -51.15 -19.73
CA GLN A 292 -15.18 -50.81 -20.22
C GLN A 292 -14.65 -49.57 -19.50
N ALA A 293 -13.33 -49.45 -19.43
CA ALA A 293 -12.62 -48.29 -18.89
C ALA A 293 -11.31 -48.05 -19.68
N PRO A 294 -10.78 -46.83 -19.74
CA PRO A 294 -11.35 -45.58 -19.21
C PRO A 294 -12.53 -45.08 -20.07
N ASN A 295 -13.21 -44.02 -19.63
CA ASN A 295 -14.16 -43.28 -20.49
C ASN A 295 -13.54 -41.92 -20.83
N LEU A 296 -13.20 -41.73 -22.11
CA LEU A 296 -12.55 -40.53 -22.64
C LEU A 296 -13.49 -39.63 -23.45
N ALA A 297 -14.80 -39.91 -23.46
CA ALA A 297 -15.77 -39.08 -24.17
C ALA A 297 -15.86 -37.67 -23.55
N PRO A 298 -15.81 -36.59 -24.37
CA PRO A 298 -16.08 -35.24 -23.91
C PRO A 298 -17.48 -35.11 -23.28
N ARG A 299 -17.63 -34.23 -22.30
CA ARG A 299 -18.92 -33.93 -21.66
C ARG A 299 -19.62 -32.80 -22.42
N GLU A 300 -20.81 -33.06 -22.94
CA GLU A 300 -21.60 -32.06 -23.64
C GLU A 300 -22.39 -31.19 -22.65
N THR A 301 -22.41 -29.88 -22.87
CA THR A 301 -23.08 -28.88 -22.03
C THR A 301 -23.40 -27.62 -22.83
N GLN A 302 -24.10 -26.67 -22.22
CA GLN A 302 -24.43 -25.37 -22.81
C GLN A 302 -24.16 -24.25 -21.81
N ALA A 303 -23.88 -23.05 -22.33
CA ALA A 303 -23.73 -21.82 -21.55
C ALA A 303 -24.42 -20.64 -22.24
N GLU A 304 -24.92 -19.71 -21.43
CA GLU A 304 -25.71 -18.55 -21.86
C GLU A 304 -24.78 -17.37 -22.22
N VAL A 305 -24.91 -16.87 -23.45
CA VAL A 305 -24.11 -15.75 -23.99
C VAL A 305 -24.41 -14.47 -23.21
N SER A 306 -25.69 -14.23 -22.87
CA SER A 306 -26.13 -13.14 -22.00
C SER A 306 -25.53 -13.23 -20.59
N TYR A 307 -25.48 -14.43 -19.99
CA TYR A 307 -24.86 -14.65 -18.67
C TYR A 307 -23.37 -14.28 -18.71
N ILE A 308 -22.60 -14.87 -19.62
CA ILE A 308 -21.15 -14.63 -19.76
C ILE A 308 -20.87 -13.14 -19.95
N ASN A 309 -21.56 -12.48 -20.89
CA ASN A 309 -21.43 -11.05 -21.13
C ASN A 309 -21.79 -10.21 -19.88
N SER A 310 -22.87 -10.56 -19.17
CA SER A 310 -23.31 -9.83 -17.97
C SER A 310 -22.34 -9.95 -16.79
N CYS A 311 -21.68 -11.09 -16.61
CA CYS A 311 -20.69 -11.31 -15.55
C CYS A 311 -19.36 -10.64 -15.86
N CYS A 312 -18.90 -10.70 -17.11
CA CYS A 312 -17.63 -10.11 -17.53
C CYS A 312 -17.73 -8.60 -17.83
N GLY A 313 -18.94 -8.04 -17.90
CA GLY A 313 -19.19 -6.66 -18.36
C GLY A 313 -18.93 -6.45 -19.86
N LEU A 314 -18.99 -7.52 -20.65
CA LEU A 314 -18.63 -7.55 -22.07
C LEU A 314 -19.87 -7.55 -22.99
N SER A 315 -19.62 -7.38 -24.29
CA SER A 315 -20.60 -7.51 -25.38
C SER A 315 -20.00 -8.31 -26.53
N LEU A 316 -19.49 -9.52 -26.26
CA LEU A 316 -18.96 -10.43 -27.27
C LEU A 316 -20.08 -11.14 -28.03
N GLU A 317 -19.86 -11.37 -29.33
CA GLU A 317 -20.72 -12.22 -30.15
C GLU A 317 -20.40 -13.72 -29.92
N PRO A 318 -21.36 -14.64 -30.19
CA PRO A 318 -21.18 -16.08 -29.93
C PRO A 318 -19.97 -16.71 -30.62
N GLY A 319 -19.56 -16.19 -31.80
CA GLY A 319 -18.37 -16.65 -32.51
C GLY A 319 -17.06 -16.34 -31.78
N ASP A 320 -16.95 -15.14 -31.19
CA ASP A 320 -15.76 -14.73 -30.43
C ASP A 320 -15.65 -15.53 -29.12
N MET A 321 -16.78 -15.82 -28.47
CA MET A 321 -16.81 -16.70 -27.30
C MET A 321 -16.35 -18.13 -27.65
N CYS A 322 -16.81 -18.70 -28.77
CA CYS A 322 -16.34 -20.02 -29.22
C CYS A 322 -14.84 -20.03 -29.52
N SER A 323 -14.31 -18.99 -30.17
CA SER A 323 -12.87 -18.82 -30.41
C SER A 323 -12.07 -18.76 -29.10
N ARG A 324 -12.54 -17.98 -28.13
CA ARG A 324 -11.96 -17.86 -26.78
C ARG A 324 -11.97 -19.18 -26.01
N LEU A 325 -13.09 -19.89 -25.98
CA LEU A 325 -13.19 -21.22 -25.39
C LEU A 325 -12.28 -22.24 -26.08
N THR A 326 -12.06 -22.13 -27.39
CA THR A 326 -11.09 -22.98 -28.12
C THR A 326 -9.66 -22.79 -27.61
N ARG A 327 -9.27 -21.56 -27.21
CA ARG A 327 -7.96 -21.29 -26.56
C ARG A 327 -7.82 -21.93 -25.17
N MET A 328 -8.93 -22.24 -24.50
CA MET A 328 -8.95 -22.93 -23.19
C MET A 328 -9.21 -24.45 -23.30
N GLY A 329 -9.12 -24.99 -24.53
CA GLY A 329 -9.20 -26.44 -24.80
C GLY A 329 -10.61 -26.98 -25.05
N TYR A 330 -11.65 -26.15 -25.10
CA TYR A 330 -13.00 -26.61 -25.41
C TYR A 330 -13.22 -26.78 -26.91
N THR A 331 -14.12 -27.68 -27.29
CA THR A 331 -14.78 -27.61 -28.61
C THR A 331 -16.11 -26.90 -28.44
N ALA A 332 -16.24 -25.69 -28.97
CA ALA A 332 -17.44 -24.85 -28.82
C ALA A 332 -17.98 -24.37 -30.18
N SER A 333 -19.30 -24.30 -30.31
CA SER A 333 -20.00 -23.74 -31.48
C SER A 333 -21.26 -22.98 -31.04
N PRO A 334 -21.67 -21.90 -31.74
CA PRO A 334 -22.95 -21.25 -31.48
C PRO A 334 -24.10 -22.24 -31.68
N ALA A 335 -25.03 -22.29 -30.74
CA ALA A 335 -26.18 -23.20 -30.82
C ALA A 335 -27.21 -22.71 -31.86
N LYS A 336 -28.28 -23.51 -32.06
CA LYS A 336 -29.45 -23.08 -32.85
C LYS A 336 -30.26 -21.96 -32.19
N GLU A 337 -30.14 -21.81 -30.87
CA GLU A 337 -30.76 -20.76 -30.09
C GLU A 337 -29.74 -19.63 -29.86
N LYS A 338 -30.14 -18.37 -30.13
CA LYS A 338 -29.19 -17.26 -30.26
C LYS A 338 -28.36 -17.00 -29.01
N ASP A 339 -28.93 -17.25 -27.83
CA ASP A 339 -28.28 -16.96 -26.54
C ASP A 339 -27.50 -18.16 -25.97
N LEU A 340 -27.33 -19.26 -26.71
CA LEU A 340 -26.66 -20.46 -26.23
C LEU A 340 -25.43 -20.84 -27.06
N LEU A 341 -24.42 -21.38 -26.37
CA LEU A 341 -23.27 -22.04 -26.96
C LEU A 341 -23.37 -23.55 -26.73
N ASP A 342 -23.23 -24.36 -27.79
CA ASP A 342 -23.08 -25.81 -27.70
C ASP A 342 -21.59 -26.12 -27.41
N ILE A 343 -21.30 -26.67 -26.24
CA ILE A 343 -19.92 -26.82 -25.71
C ILE A 343 -19.64 -28.28 -25.38
N LYS A 344 -18.48 -28.79 -25.82
CA LYS A 344 -17.94 -30.08 -25.43
C LYS A 344 -16.70 -29.87 -24.57
N VAL A 345 -16.85 -30.13 -23.28
CA VAL A 345 -15.78 -30.07 -22.28
C VAL A 345 -14.87 -31.29 -22.47
N PRO A 346 -13.55 -31.11 -22.69
CA PRO A 346 -12.64 -32.24 -22.85
C PRO A 346 -12.51 -32.99 -21.52
N VAL A 347 -12.16 -34.28 -21.59
CA VAL A 347 -12.07 -35.15 -20.41
C VAL A 347 -10.94 -34.76 -19.44
N THR A 348 -10.00 -33.92 -19.90
CA THR A 348 -8.95 -33.27 -19.09
C THR A 348 -9.52 -32.20 -18.14
N ARG A 349 -10.53 -31.44 -18.58
CA ARG A 349 -11.19 -30.38 -17.80
C ARG A 349 -12.27 -30.98 -16.90
N ALA A 350 -11.82 -31.61 -15.81
CA ALA A 350 -12.67 -32.22 -14.78
C ALA A 350 -13.21 -31.23 -13.73
N ASP A 351 -12.69 -30.00 -13.75
CA ASP A 351 -13.03 -28.84 -12.93
C ASP A 351 -14.35 -28.17 -13.33
N VAL A 352 -14.71 -28.22 -14.62
CA VAL A 352 -15.90 -27.58 -15.18
C VAL A 352 -17.18 -28.31 -14.75
N LEU A 353 -18.05 -27.65 -13.99
CA LEU A 353 -19.28 -28.19 -13.42
C LEU A 353 -20.52 -27.30 -13.71
N HIS A 354 -20.31 -26.04 -14.05
CA HIS A 354 -21.35 -25.03 -14.28
C HIS A 354 -20.94 -24.05 -15.40
N GLN A 355 -21.90 -23.29 -15.95
CA GLN A 355 -21.57 -22.22 -16.90
C GLN A 355 -20.74 -21.06 -16.30
N ALA A 356 -20.56 -21.04 -14.97
CA ALA A 356 -19.66 -20.10 -14.29
C ALA A 356 -18.18 -20.40 -14.60
N ASP A 357 -17.80 -21.67 -14.70
CA ASP A 357 -16.41 -22.08 -15.01
C ASP A 357 -16.10 -21.80 -16.50
N ILE A 358 -17.12 -21.93 -17.35
CA ILE A 358 -17.07 -21.55 -18.78
C ILE A 358 -16.93 -20.01 -18.93
N MET A 359 -17.63 -19.24 -18.09
CA MET A 359 -17.50 -17.78 -18.01
C MET A 359 -16.09 -17.36 -17.52
N GLU A 360 -15.54 -18.05 -16.52
CA GLU A 360 -14.15 -17.88 -16.06
C GLU A 360 -13.15 -18.12 -17.20
N ASP A 361 -13.26 -19.22 -17.95
CA ASP A 361 -12.39 -19.49 -19.11
C ASP A 361 -12.52 -18.45 -20.23
N VAL A 362 -13.72 -17.92 -20.50
CA VAL A 362 -13.90 -16.78 -21.44
C VAL A 362 -13.21 -15.52 -20.92
N ALA A 363 -13.29 -15.25 -19.61
CA ALA A 363 -12.65 -14.11 -18.99
C ALA A 363 -11.11 -14.23 -18.96
N ILE A 364 -10.55 -15.41 -18.68
CA ILE A 364 -9.10 -15.68 -18.73
C ILE A 364 -8.60 -15.51 -20.17
N SER A 365 -9.25 -16.13 -21.14
CA SER A 365 -8.89 -16.00 -22.56
C SER A 365 -9.25 -14.65 -23.20
N TYR A 366 -9.92 -13.76 -22.46
CA TYR A 366 -10.00 -12.31 -22.73
C TYR A 366 -8.84 -11.54 -22.07
N GLY A 367 -8.44 -11.98 -20.88
CA GLY A 367 -7.42 -11.39 -20.01
C GLY A 367 -8.07 -10.42 -19.02
N PHE A 368 -8.01 -10.72 -17.72
CA PHE A 368 -8.73 -9.96 -16.67
C PHE A 368 -8.38 -8.47 -16.66
N ASN A 369 -7.12 -8.11 -16.92
CA ASN A 369 -6.67 -6.71 -17.00
C ASN A 369 -7.33 -5.90 -18.13
N LYS A 370 -7.91 -6.56 -19.14
CA LYS A 370 -8.60 -5.95 -20.28
C LYS A 370 -10.12 -5.78 -20.03
N LEU A 371 -10.67 -6.38 -18.96
CA LEU A 371 -12.09 -6.26 -18.61
C LEU A 371 -12.46 -4.83 -18.16
N PRO A 372 -13.66 -4.33 -18.49
CA PRO A 372 -14.06 -2.95 -18.19
C PRO A 372 -14.27 -2.74 -16.69
N ARG A 373 -13.40 -1.94 -16.08
CA ARG A 373 -13.47 -1.56 -14.66
C ARG A 373 -14.68 -0.65 -14.43
N THR A 374 -15.73 -1.17 -13.80
CA THR A 374 -16.94 -0.42 -13.44
C THR A 374 -17.14 -0.37 -11.93
N PHE A 375 -17.62 0.77 -11.43
CA PHE A 375 -18.05 0.88 -10.03
C PHE A 375 -19.54 0.53 -9.92
N PRO A 376 -19.98 -0.26 -8.92
CA PRO A 376 -21.38 -0.65 -8.81
C PRO A 376 -22.27 0.55 -8.48
N ALA A 377 -22.95 1.09 -9.50
CA ALA A 377 -23.80 2.30 -9.45
C ALA A 377 -25.05 2.21 -8.54
N LYS A 378 -25.16 1.17 -7.70
CA LYS A 378 -26.28 0.91 -6.78
C LYS A 378 -25.83 0.56 -5.37
N SER A 379 -24.83 1.26 -4.83
CA SER A 379 -24.55 1.21 -3.38
C SER A 379 -25.44 2.22 -2.62
N ALA A 380 -26.67 1.79 -2.29
CA ALA A 380 -27.55 2.52 -1.36
C ALA A 380 -27.29 2.14 0.12
N ALA A 381 -26.10 1.62 0.43
CA ALA A 381 -25.75 1.09 1.73
C ALA A 381 -25.23 2.20 2.67
N ILE A 382 -26.05 2.66 3.60
CA ILE A 382 -25.62 3.56 4.67
C ILE A 382 -24.83 2.75 5.70
N ALA A 383 -23.53 3.04 5.84
CA ALA A 383 -22.69 2.43 6.87
C ALA A 383 -23.13 2.87 8.28
N ALA A 384 -23.19 1.93 9.21
CA ALA A 384 -23.52 2.19 10.62
C ALA A 384 -22.61 1.36 11.54
N PRO A 385 -21.97 1.95 12.57
CA PRO A 385 -21.12 1.20 13.48
C PRO A 385 -21.95 0.29 14.38
N LEU A 386 -21.42 -0.90 14.67
CA LEU A 386 -22.04 -1.81 15.64
C LEU A 386 -22.02 -1.16 17.04
N PRO A 387 -23.16 -1.04 17.77
CA PRO A 387 -23.20 -0.25 19.00
C PRO A 387 -22.21 -0.67 20.10
N ILE A 388 -21.92 -1.97 20.23
CA ILE A 388 -20.93 -2.47 21.20
C ILE A 388 -19.48 -2.14 20.79
N ALA A 389 -19.17 -2.08 19.50
CA ALA A 389 -17.86 -1.62 19.02
C ALA A 389 -17.69 -0.12 19.35
N ARG A 390 -18.67 0.71 18.97
CA ARG A 390 -18.66 2.16 19.30
C ARG A 390 -18.55 2.42 20.81
N LEU A 391 -19.21 1.62 21.65
CA LEU A 391 -19.07 1.70 23.11
C LEU A 391 -17.67 1.30 23.57
N SER A 392 -17.10 0.24 22.99
CA SER A 392 -15.73 -0.21 23.27
C SER A 392 -14.71 0.87 22.93
N ASP A 393 -14.85 1.51 21.77
CA ASP A 393 -13.92 2.54 21.30
C ASP A 393 -13.95 3.80 22.18
N ILE A 394 -15.12 4.16 22.73
CA ILE A 394 -15.23 5.22 23.74
C ILE A 394 -14.46 4.83 25.02
N VAL A 395 -14.61 3.59 25.51
CA VAL A 395 -13.89 3.12 26.72
C VAL A 395 -12.38 3.05 26.47
N ARG A 396 -11.94 2.67 25.27
CA ARG A 396 -10.52 2.70 24.86
C ARG A 396 -9.97 4.12 24.86
N GLN A 397 -10.63 5.04 24.17
CA GLN A 397 -10.20 6.43 24.05
C GLN A 397 -10.11 7.09 25.43
N GLU A 398 -11.12 6.89 26.29
CA GLU A 398 -11.11 7.45 27.65
C GLU A 398 -10.05 6.85 28.56
N SER A 399 -9.75 5.55 28.43
CA SER A 399 -8.67 4.90 29.19
C SER A 399 -7.28 5.37 28.70
N ALA A 400 -7.10 5.52 27.39
CA ALA A 400 -5.89 6.07 26.79
C ALA A 400 -5.66 7.54 27.19
N MET A 401 -6.72 8.36 27.16
CA MET A 401 -6.69 9.76 27.60
C MET A 401 -6.44 9.90 29.12
N ALA A 402 -6.82 8.90 29.92
CA ALA A 402 -6.43 8.81 31.33
C ALA A 402 -4.97 8.37 31.56
N GLY A 403 -4.19 8.17 30.50
CA GLY A 403 -2.78 7.78 30.57
C GLY A 403 -2.55 6.31 30.91
N TRP A 404 -3.40 5.41 30.39
CA TRP A 404 -3.25 3.95 30.44
C TRP A 404 -2.99 3.41 29.03
N SER A 405 -2.18 2.37 28.90
CA SER A 405 -1.86 1.73 27.61
C SER A 405 -2.80 0.56 27.33
N GLU A 406 -3.41 0.50 26.14
CA GLU A 406 -4.15 -0.70 25.73
C GLU A 406 -3.16 -1.84 25.41
N VAL A 407 -3.52 -3.07 25.79
CA VAL A 407 -2.76 -4.29 25.49
C VAL A 407 -3.66 -5.33 24.84
N LEU A 408 -3.06 -6.19 24.00
CA LEU A 408 -3.78 -7.21 23.23
C LEU A 408 -3.26 -8.64 23.52
N PRO A 409 -3.56 -9.22 24.71
CA PRO A 409 -3.28 -10.60 25.03
C PRO A 409 -4.09 -11.58 24.17
N LEU A 410 -3.61 -12.82 24.05
CA LEU A 410 -4.35 -13.88 23.36
C LEU A 410 -5.68 -14.20 24.07
N ILE A 411 -6.70 -14.52 23.26
CA ILE A 411 -8.02 -14.98 23.75
C ILE A 411 -8.00 -16.43 24.27
N LEU A 412 -6.96 -17.19 23.92
CA LEU A 412 -6.72 -18.55 24.41
C LEU A 412 -5.74 -18.52 25.59
N CYS A 413 -5.99 -19.36 26.58
CA CYS A 413 -5.15 -19.54 27.76
C CYS A 413 -5.19 -21.00 28.27
N SER A 414 -4.29 -21.34 29.19
CA SER A 414 -4.40 -22.58 29.96
C SER A 414 -5.58 -22.51 30.94
N HIS A 415 -6.03 -23.68 31.39
CA HIS A 415 -7.12 -23.77 32.37
C HIS A 415 -6.72 -23.18 33.73
N ASP A 416 -5.50 -23.46 34.19
CA ASP A 416 -5.01 -23.02 35.50
C ASP A 416 -4.85 -21.50 35.58
N GLU A 417 -4.34 -20.84 34.52
CA GLU A 417 -4.25 -19.38 34.45
C GLU A 417 -5.62 -18.71 34.68
N ASN A 418 -6.66 -19.15 33.97
CA ASN A 418 -7.98 -18.51 34.05
C ASN A 418 -8.73 -18.82 35.35
N PHE A 419 -8.34 -19.88 36.09
CA PHE A 419 -9.03 -20.33 37.30
C PHE A 419 -8.10 -20.42 38.50
N ALA A 420 -7.32 -21.49 38.62
CA ALA A 420 -6.54 -21.82 39.82
C ALA A 420 -5.57 -20.69 40.21
N TRP A 421 -4.90 -20.07 39.25
CA TRP A 421 -3.92 -19.01 39.50
C TRP A 421 -4.58 -17.71 40.00
N LEU A 422 -5.85 -17.46 39.65
CA LEU A 422 -6.69 -16.37 40.17
C LEU A 422 -7.40 -16.72 41.50
N ASN A 423 -7.04 -17.83 42.15
CA ASN A 423 -7.74 -18.42 43.31
C ASN A 423 -9.23 -18.75 43.02
N ARG A 424 -9.57 -19.13 41.78
CA ARG A 424 -10.95 -19.47 41.35
C ARG A 424 -11.07 -20.96 41.05
N VAL A 425 -12.29 -21.49 41.17
CA VAL A 425 -12.65 -22.88 40.81
C VAL A 425 -13.50 -22.86 39.54
N ASP A 426 -13.18 -23.71 38.56
CA ASP A 426 -14.05 -23.96 37.41
C ASP A 426 -15.20 -24.87 37.82
N ASP A 427 -16.44 -24.45 37.59
CA ASP A 427 -17.65 -25.27 37.80
C ASP A 427 -17.85 -26.32 36.68
N GLY A 428 -16.97 -26.34 35.69
CA GLY A 428 -17.02 -27.19 34.49
C GLY A 428 -18.04 -26.71 33.45
N LYS A 429 -18.92 -25.78 33.81
CA LYS A 429 -20.02 -25.24 32.99
C LYS A 429 -19.73 -23.84 32.48
N THR A 430 -18.68 -23.16 32.95
CA THR A 430 -18.33 -21.78 32.57
C THR A 430 -17.46 -21.73 31.31
N ALA A 431 -16.24 -22.29 31.34
CA ALA A 431 -15.25 -22.11 30.27
C ALA A 431 -15.45 -23.00 29.04
N VAL A 432 -15.24 -22.45 27.84
CA VAL A 432 -15.18 -23.18 26.57
C VAL A 432 -13.80 -23.84 26.44
N ARG A 433 -13.76 -25.17 26.26
CA ARG A 433 -12.50 -25.95 26.17
C ARG A 433 -12.24 -26.40 24.73
N LEU A 434 -10.99 -26.38 24.29
CA LEU A 434 -10.58 -26.89 22.98
C LEU A 434 -10.36 -28.41 23.05
N GLN A 435 -10.71 -29.13 21.98
CA GLN A 435 -10.64 -30.59 21.95
C GLN A 435 -9.19 -31.11 21.81
N ASN A 436 -8.45 -30.60 20.83
CA ASN A 436 -7.09 -31.02 20.49
C ASN A 436 -6.13 -29.81 20.49
N PRO A 437 -5.83 -29.21 21.65
CA PRO A 437 -4.94 -28.04 21.73
C PRO A 437 -3.49 -28.43 21.40
N LYS A 438 -2.84 -27.67 20.51
CA LYS A 438 -1.43 -27.90 20.13
C LYS A 438 -0.41 -27.56 21.23
N ALA A 439 -0.81 -26.80 22.24
CA ALA A 439 0.03 -26.39 23.37
C ALA A 439 -0.83 -26.22 24.64
N GLN A 440 -0.20 -26.32 25.82
CA GLN A 440 -0.89 -26.20 27.12
C GLN A 440 -1.51 -24.81 27.33
N GLU A 441 -0.93 -23.77 26.75
CA GLU A 441 -1.46 -22.40 26.78
C GLU A 441 -2.75 -22.20 25.95
N TYR A 442 -3.21 -23.21 25.21
CA TYR A 442 -4.39 -23.13 24.34
C TYR A 442 -5.52 -24.08 24.76
N GLN A 443 -5.59 -24.48 26.03
CA GLN A 443 -6.61 -25.41 26.53
C GLN A 443 -8.04 -24.84 26.47
N ILE A 444 -8.22 -23.55 26.75
CA ILE A 444 -9.54 -22.91 26.85
C ILE A 444 -9.57 -21.53 26.18
N VAL A 445 -10.78 -21.07 25.89
CA VAL A 445 -11.06 -19.65 25.64
C VAL A 445 -11.23 -18.95 26.98
N ARG A 446 -10.58 -17.80 27.17
CA ARG A 446 -10.59 -17.04 28.44
C ARG A 446 -12.00 -16.61 28.85
N THR A 447 -12.26 -16.60 30.16
CA THR A 447 -13.52 -16.11 30.76
C THR A 447 -13.32 -14.79 31.53
N SER A 448 -12.10 -14.25 31.53
CA SER A 448 -11.70 -13.00 32.17
C SER A 448 -10.49 -12.43 31.43
N LEU A 449 -10.31 -11.11 31.43
CA LEU A 449 -9.15 -10.44 30.84
C LEU A 449 -7.93 -10.41 31.78
N LEU A 450 -8.14 -10.62 33.09
CA LEU A 450 -7.09 -10.56 34.12
C LEU A 450 -5.87 -11.46 33.83
N PRO A 451 -5.98 -12.71 33.34
CA PRO A 451 -4.83 -13.52 32.97
C PRO A 451 -3.96 -12.87 31.89
N GLY A 452 -4.58 -12.19 30.93
CA GLY A 452 -3.89 -11.48 29.86
C GLY A 452 -3.12 -10.26 30.38
N LEU A 453 -3.77 -9.43 31.20
CA LEU A 453 -3.14 -8.28 31.85
C LEU A 453 -1.98 -8.71 32.77
N LEU A 454 -2.17 -9.74 33.58
CA LEU A 454 -1.15 -10.29 34.49
C LEU A 454 0.05 -10.88 33.72
N LYS A 455 -0.17 -11.63 32.63
CA LYS A 455 0.93 -12.09 31.75
C LYS A 455 1.63 -10.93 31.06
N CYS A 456 0.90 -9.93 30.59
CA CYS A 456 1.51 -8.74 29.97
C CYS A 456 2.45 -8.01 30.94
N ILE A 457 2.03 -7.81 32.19
CA ILE A 457 2.87 -7.25 33.27
C ILE A 457 4.04 -8.21 33.61
N ARG A 458 3.81 -9.54 33.59
CA ARG A 458 4.85 -10.55 33.86
C ARG A 458 6.01 -10.49 32.87
N GLU A 459 5.75 -10.39 31.57
CA GLU A 459 6.81 -10.27 30.56
C GLU A 459 7.51 -8.91 30.65
N ASN A 460 6.77 -7.87 31.03
CA ASN A 460 7.24 -6.48 31.05
C ASN A 460 7.76 -6.01 32.43
N LYS A 461 8.06 -6.92 33.38
CA LYS A 461 8.67 -6.63 34.71
C LYS A 461 9.93 -5.74 34.67
N LYS A 462 10.57 -5.59 33.50
CA LYS A 462 11.76 -4.74 33.28
C LYS A 462 11.43 -3.27 32.99
N HIS A 463 10.17 -2.94 32.68
CA HIS A 463 9.75 -1.55 32.46
C HIS A 463 9.68 -0.76 33.77
N SER A 464 9.75 0.57 33.66
CA SER A 464 9.62 1.49 34.78
C SER A 464 8.21 1.43 35.39
N VAL A 465 8.12 1.10 36.67
CA VAL A 465 6.89 1.25 37.46
C VAL A 465 6.61 2.73 37.78
N PRO A 466 5.34 3.18 37.82
CA PRO A 466 4.12 2.38 37.72
C PRO A 466 3.71 2.09 36.27
N MET A 467 3.43 0.81 35.99
CA MET A 467 2.76 0.40 34.75
C MET A 467 1.25 0.61 34.89
N LYS A 468 0.60 1.04 33.80
CA LYS A 468 -0.85 1.23 33.71
C LYS A 468 -1.35 0.61 32.41
N VAL A 469 -1.88 -0.61 32.46
CA VAL A 469 -2.33 -1.33 31.25
C VAL A 469 -3.82 -1.63 31.30
N PHE A 470 -4.50 -1.66 30.15
CA PHE A 470 -5.91 -2.03 30.05
C PHE A 470 -6.21 -2.84 28.79
N GLU A 471 -7.36 -3.51 28.76
CA GLU A 471 -7.87 -4.20 27.59
C GLU A 471 -9.39 -3.99 27.51
N VAL A 472 -9.89 -3.64 26.31
CA VAL A 472 -11.33 -3.75 25.98
C VAL A 472 -11.47 -4.84 24.92
N SER A 473 -11.98 -6.01 25.30
CA SER A 473 -11.99 -7.17 24.41
C SER A 473 -12.93 -8.29 24.88
N ASP A 474 -13.18 -9.26 24.01
CA ASP A 474 -14.10 -10.36 24.28
C ASP A 474 -13.51 -11.43 25.22
N VAL A 475 -14.39 -11.95 26.07
CA VAL A 475 -14.26 -13.22 26.80
C VAL A 475 -15.41 -14.16 26.38
N ALA A 476 -15.23 -15.48 26.50
CA ALA A 476 -16.23 -16.46 26.08
C ALA A 476 -16.76 -17.29 27.25
N PHE A 477 -18.08 -17.51 27.25
CA PHE A 477 -18.78 -18.38 28.19
C PHE A 477 -19.53 -19.48 27.42
N LYS A 478 -19.64 -20.67 28.01
CA LYS A 478 -20.67 -21.64 27.62
C LYS A 478 -22.05 -21.04 27.91
N ASP A 479 -22.99 -21.24 26.98
CA ASP A 479 -24.41 -20.96 27.16
C ASP A 479 -25.20 -21.94 26.29
N LEU A 480 -25.71 -23.00 26.92
CA LEU A 480 -26.44 -24.07 26.23
C LEU A 480 -27.78 -23.62 25.62
N SER A 481 -28.23 -22.39 25.90
CA SER A 481 -29.42 -21.80 25.26
C SER A 481 -29.14 -21.22 23.86
N LYS A 482 -27.88 -21.03 23.49
CA LYS A 482 -27.49 -20.49 22.17
C LYS A 482 -27.22 -21.62 21.17
N GLU A 483 -27.44 -21.34 19.89
CA GLU A 483 -27.13 -22.22 18.76
C GLU A 483 -25.71 -22.83 18.85
N ARG A 484 -24.71 -21.99 19.12
CA ARG A 484 -23.30 -22.39 19.23
C ARG A 484 -22.92 -22.95 20.61
N LYS A 485 -23.88 -23.08 21.53
CA LYS A 485 -23.73 -23.51 22.94
C LYS A 485 -22.73 -22.67 23.75
N SER A 486 -22.44 -21.47 23.25
CA SER A 486 -21.51 -20.48 23.79
C SER A 486 -21.98 -19.07 23.43
N ARG A 487 -21.39 -18.08 24.10
CA ARG A 487 -21.60 -16.65 23.87
C ARG A 487 -20.35 -15.87 24.25
N ASN A 488 -20.10 -14.77 23.56
CA ASN A 488 -19.09 -13.79 23.97
C ASN A 488 -19.71 -12.74 24.89
N GLU A 489 -18.88 -12.10 25.71
CA GLU A 489 -19.13 -10.79 26.29
C GLU A 489 -17.90 -9.92 26.08
N THR A 490 -18.09 -8.70 25.59
CA THR A 490 -17.02 -7.70 25.57
C THR A 490 -16.82 -7.16 26.98
N HIS A 491 -15.62 -7.35 27.53
CA HIS A 491 -15.23 -6.88 28.86
C HIS A 491 -14.29 -5.69 28.74
N PHE A 492 -14.24 -4.89 29.80
CA PHE A 492 -13.16 -3.96 30.08
C PHE A 492 -12.44 -4.47 31.32
N ALA A 493 -11.12 -4.37 31.32
CA ALA A 493 -10.30 -4.53 32.52
C ALA A 493 -9.08 -3.63 32.43
N ALA A 494 -8.62 -3.12 33.57
CA ALA A 494 -7.41 -2.34 33.69
C ALA A 494 -6.59 -2.82 34.89
N ALA A 495 -5.27 -2.67 34.84
CA ALA A 495 -4.32 -3.17 35.83
C ALA A 495 -3.18 -2.16 36.06
N TRP A 496 -3.10 -1.66 37.29
CA TRP A 496 -1.96 -0.89 37.80
C TRP A 496 -0.85 -1.84 38.26
N TYR A 497 0.42 -1.48 38.18
CA TYR A 497 1.49 -2.24 38.84
C TYR A 497 2.67 -1.35 39.25
N GLY A 498 3.00 -1.34 40.54
CA GLY A 498 4.17 -0.63 41.08
C GLY A 498 4.19 -0.60 42.60
N LYS A 499 5.10 0.22 43.17
CA LYS A 499 5.47 0.31 44.60
C LYS A 499 4.33 0.56 45.60
N THR A 500 3.15 0.92 45.13
CA THR A 500 1.91 1.03 45.90
C THR A 500 0.77 0.36 45.12
N SER A 501 -0.26 -0.08 45.83
CA SER A 501 -1.37 -0.87 45.25
C SER A 501 -2.22 -0.15 44.20
N GLY A 502 -2.12 1.19 44.11
CA GLY A 502 -2.83 2.01 43.12
C GLY A 502 -4.35 1.84 43.14
N PHE A 503 -4.94 1.43 44.27
CA PHE A 503 -6.37 1.20 44.40
C PHE A 503 -7.16 2.47 44.06
N GLU A 504 -6.67 3.63 44.52
CA GLU A 504 -7.17 4.96 44.22
C GLU A 504 -7.02 5.37 42.74
N GLN A 505 -5.99 4.86 42.03
CA GLN A 505 -5.77 5.11 40.61
C GLN A 505 -6.75 4.30 39.74
N VAL A 506 -6.98 3.05 40.15
CA VAL A 506 -7.93 2.12 39.52
C VAL A 506 -9.38 2.56 39.77
N HIS A 507 -9.68 3.07 40.97
CA HIS A 507 -10.96 3.72 41.27
C HIS A 507 -11.15 4.99 40.42
N GLY A 508 -10.15 5.88 40.35
CA GLY A 508 -10.21 7.08 39.51
C GLY A 508 -10.43 6.80 38.01
N LEU A 509 -9.90 5.68 37.48
CA LEU A 509 -10.20 5.24 36.11
C LEU A 509 -11.65 4.77 35.95
N LEU A 510 -12.17 3.97 36.91
CA LEU A 510 -13.57 3.54 36.93
C LEU A 510 -14.51 4.76 36.92
N ASP A 511 -14.25 5.72 37.80
CA ASP A 511 -15.01 6.96 37.92
C ASP A 511 -14.98 7.77 36.62
N ARG A 512 -13.80 7.90 35.98
CA ARG A 512 -13.65 8.58 34.69
C ARG A 512 -14.47 7.90 33.59
N VAL A 513 -14.34 6.58 33.43
CA VAL A 513 -15.06 5.82 32.40
C VAL A 513 -16.57 5.90 32.62
N LEU A 514 -17.06 5.69 33.85
CA LEU A 514 -18.49 5.75 34.14
C LEU A 514 -19.06 7.17 34.01
N LEU A 515 -18.32 8.21 34.40
CA LEU A 515 -18.70 9.61 34.19
C LEU A 515 -18.90 9.93 32.70
N MET A 516 -18.00 9.46 31.83
CA MET A 516 -18.08 9.66 30.38
C MET A 516 -19.21 8.86 29.73
N LEU A 517 -19.55 7.69 30.31
CA LEU A 517 -20.79 6.94 29.99
C LEU A 517 -22.04 7.52 30.68
N GLN A 518 -21.96 8.73 31.25
CA GLN A 518 -23.02 9.46 31.97
C GLN A 518 -23.61 8.71 33.19
N CYS A 519 -22.93 7.66 33.65
CA CYS A 519 -23.29 6.88 34.84
C CYS A 519 -22.66 7.55 36.07
N LYS A 520 -23.41 8.44 36.72
CA LYS A 520 -22.96 9.17 37.92
C LYS A 520 -22.92 8.27 39.16
N PHE A 521 -22.04 8.58 40.10
CA PHE A 521 -22.05 7.93 41.42
C PHE A 521 -23.37 8.23 42.17
N ILE A 522 -23.72 7.36 43.12
CA ILE A 522 -24.90 7.45 43.97
C ILE A 522 -24.40 7.69 45.40
N ASP A 523 -24.64 8.90 45.89
CA ASP A 523 -24.24 9.34 47.23
C ASP A 523 -25.35 10.17 47.91
N ASP A 524 -25.27 10.23 49.24
CA ASP A 524 -26.19 10.94 50.12
C ASP A 524 -26.31 12.44 49.76
N ASP A 525 -25.22 13.08 49.36
CA ASP A 525 -25.22 14.51 49.03
C ASP A 525 -25.82 14.77 47.66
N ARG A 526 -25.73 13.82 46.72
CA ARG A 526 -26.46 13.83 45.46
C ARG A 526 -27.95 13.59 45.70
N ALA A 527 -28.33 12.70 46.62
CA ALA A 527 -29.72 12.49 47.02
C ALA A 527 -30.33 13.79 47.58
N LYS A 528 -29.63 14.45 48.52
CA LYS A 528 -29.98 15.77 49.07
C LYS A 528 -30.08 16.84 47.97
N ARG A 529 -29.11 16.93 47.06
CA ARG A 529 -29.07 17.92 45.96
C ARG A 529 -30.16 17.70 44.89
N GLU A 530 -30.50 16.46 44.57
CA GLU A 530 -31.57 16.14 43.60
C GLU A 530 -32.98 16.12 44.21
N GLY A 531 -33.12 16.29 45.54
CA GLY A 531 -34.41 16.27 46.24
C GLY A 531 -35.09 14.89 46.24
N LYS A 532 -34.29 13.81 46.19
CA LYS A 532 -34.74 12.42 46.03
C LYS A 532 -34.21 11.54 47.16
N ALA A 533 -34.88 10.43 47.43
CA ALA A 533 -34.27 9.36 48.21
C ALA A 533 -33.14 8.69 47.41
N GLU A 534 -32.10 8.18 48.07
CA GLU A 534 -30.96 7.53 47.39
C GLU A 534 -31.41 6.38 46.47
N ALA A 535 -32.41 5.59 46.90
CA ALA A 535 -33.05 4.52 46.12
C ALA A 535 -33.78 4.98 44.83
N GLN A 536 -33.96 6.29 44.62
CA GLN A 536 -34.58 6.89 43.42
C GLN A 536 -33.54 7.46 42.44
N LEU A 537 -32.24 7.30 42.72
CA LEU A 537 -31.15 7.73 41.84
C LEU A 537 -30.70 6.60 40.91
N ASP A 538 -30.73 6.88 39.61
CA ASP A 538 -29.98 6.12 38.60
C ASP A 538 -28.50 6.53 38.62
N GLY A 539 -27.60 5.58 38.33
CA GLY A 539 -26.15 5.75 38.48
C GLY A 539 -25.42 4.44 38.77
N TYR A 540 -24.33 4.53 39.55
CA TYR A 540 -23.66 3.37 40.14
C TYR A 540 -23.30 3.61 41.61
N ARG A 541 -23.13 2.51 42.36
CA ARG A 541 -22.68 2.49 43.75
C ARG A 541 -21.69 1.33 43.95
N LEU A 542 -20.94 1.38 45.05
CA LEU A 542 -20.00 0.33 45.44
C LEU A 542 -20.49 -0.41 46.70
N GLU A 543 -20.27 -1.73 46.73
CA GLU A 543 -20.45 -2.57 47.93
C GLU A 543 -19.17 -3.35 48.21
N GLU A 544 -18.84 -3.61 49.48
CA GLU A 544 -17.67 -4.42 49.85
C GLU A 544 -17.76 -5.84 49.25
N LEU A 545 -16.65 -6.35 48.70
CA LEU A 545 -16.58 -7.65 48.06
C LEU A 545 -15.53 -8.55 48.71
N ASN A 546 -15.97 -9.63 49.36
CA ASN A 546 -15.08 -10.72 49.77
C ASN A 546 -14.94 -11.73 48.62
N ASN A 547 -13.82 -11.67 47.88
CA ASN A 547 -13.53 -12.54 46.74
C ASN A 547 -12.06 -13.01 46.78
N PRO A 548 -11.76 -14.33 46.75
CA PRO A 548 -10.41 -14.87 46.86
C PRO A 548 -9.39 -14.38 45.81
N THR A 549 -9.80 -13.81 44.67
CA THR A 549 -8.86 -13.17 43.73
C THR A 549 -8.19 -11.93 44.34
N PHE A 550 -8.85 -11.28 45.30
CA PHE A 550 -8.43 -10.01 45.90
C PHE A 550 -8.03 -10.16 47.37
N HIS A 551 -7.37 -9.14 47.91
CA HIS A 551 -7.01 -9.02 49.32
C HIS A 551 -8.26 -8.67 50.15
N PRO A 552 -8.50 -9.35 51.30
CA PRO A 552 -9.62 -9.05 52.19
C PRO A 552 -9.69 -7.56 52.60
N GLY A 553 -10.91 -7.03 52.68
CA GLY A 553 -11.20 -5.62 53.02
C GLY A 553 -10.76 -4.58 51.99
N HIS A 554 -10.23 -5.00 50.83
CA HIS A 554 -9.66 -4.11 49.80
C HIS A 554 -10.21 -4.39 48.40
N ALA A 555 -11.50 -4.74 48.33
CA ALA A 555 -12.22 -4.99 47.09
C ALA A 555 -13.70 -4.60 47.18
N ALA A 556 -14.29 -4.22 46.05
CA ALA A 556 -15.67 -3.79 45.92
C ALA A 556 -16.36 -4.34 44.66
N SER A 557 -17.66 -4.56 44.75
CA SER A 557 -18.57 -4.82 43.63
C SER A 557 -19.05 -3.49 43.04
N ILE A 558 -19.12 -3.41 41.71
CA ILE A 558 -19.60 -2.24 40.97
C ILE A 558 -21.05 -2.51 40.57
N ILE A 559 -21.99 -1.84 41.22
CA ILE A 559 -23.43 -2.03 41.00
C ILE A 559 -23.99 -0.83 40.25
N ARG A 560 -24.48 -1.06 39.03
CA ARG A 560 -25.24 -0.08 38.25
C ARG A 560 -26.71 -0.13 38.67
N ARG A 561 -27.34 1.02 38.88
CA ARG A 561 -28.79 1.17 38.97
C ARG A 561 -29.32 1.92 37.74
N HIS A 562 -30.33 1.35 37.07
CA HIS A 562 -31.01 1.98 35.94
C HIS A 562 -32.48 1.59 35.89
N GLU A 563 -33.39 2.58 35.77
CA GLU A 563 -34.84 2.39 35.84
C GLU A 563 -35.30 1.57 37.06
N GLY A 564 -34.62 1.76 38.20
CA GLY A 564 -34.90 1.01 39.44
C GLY A 564 -34.45 -0.46 39.46
N LYS A 565 -33.79 -0.96 38.40
CA LYS A 565 -33.12 -2.26 38.39
C LYS A 565 -31.67 -2.09 38.81
N GLU A 566 -31.18 -2.96 39.71
CA GLU A 566 -29.76 -3.04 40.05
C GLU A 566 -29.09 -4.24 39.37
N GLN A 567 -27.84 -4.07 38.94
CA GLN A 567 -27.04 -5.08 38.26
C GLN A 567 -25.56 -4.90 38.60
N THR A 568 -24.92 -5.96 39.12
CA THR A 568 -23.47 -6.01 39.28
C THR A 568 -22.82 -6.08 37.90
N ILE A 569 -22.25 -4.95 37.45
CA ILE A 569 -21.58 -4.87 36.15
C ILE A 569 -20.15 -5.40 36.26
N GLY A 570 -19.47 -5.18 37.39
CA GLY A 570 -18.11 -5.66 37.60
C GLY A 570 -17.68 -5.64 39.07
N SER A 571 -16.37 -5.71 39.29
CA SER A 571 -15.71 -5.66 40.59
C SER A 571 -14.31 -5.09 40.44
N PHE A 572 -13.78 -4.42 41.46
CA PHE A 572 -12.35 -4.08 41.53
C PHE A 572 -11.79 -4.28 42.94
N GLY A 573 -10.48 -4.44 43.04
CA GLY A 573 -9.81 -4.68 44.32
C GLY A 573 -8.34 -5.02 44.18
N VAL A 574 -7.60 -4.85 45.27
CA VAL A 574 -6.17 -5.18 45.38
C VAL A 574 -5.98 -6.68 45.19
N MET A 575 -5.11 -7.15 44.29
CA MET A 575 -4.91 -8.59 44.05
C MET A 575 -4.35 -9.31 45.28
N HIS A 576 -4.81 -10.54 45.49
CA HIS A 576 -4.31 -11.38 46.58
C HIS A 576 -2.83 -11.78 46.34
N PRO A 577 -1.95 -11.76 47.37
CA PRO A 577 -0.53 -12.08 47.19
C PRO A 577 -0.22 -13.46 46.59
N SER A 578 -1.11 -14.45 46.75
CA SER A 578 -0.97 -15.74 46.07
C SER A 578 -1.20 -15.65 44.56
N VAL A 579 -2.12 -14.80 44.10
CA VAL A 579 -2.37 -14.57 42.66
C VAL A 579 -1.13 -13.92 42.05
N LEU A 580 -0.59 -12.86 42.69
CA LEU A 580 0.66 -12.24 42.25
C LEU A 580 1.78 -13.28 42.15
N LYS A 581 1.98 -14.11 43.18
CA LYS A 581 2.97 -15.20 43.17
C LYS A 581 2.76 -16.22 42.05
N ASN A 582 1.51 -16.60 41.74
CA ASN A 582 1.21 -17.55 40.66
C ASN A 582 1.56 -17.00 39.27
N TYR A 583 1.45 -15.68 39.07
CA TYR A 583 1.94 -14.97 37.88
C TYR A 583 3.38 -14.46 38.03
N GLU A 584 4.12 -14.95 39.03
CA GLU A 584 5.52 -14.59 39.33
C GLU A 584 5.76 -13.10 39.58
N LEU A 585 4.73 -12.35 39.96
CA LEU A 585 4.81 -10.92 40.28
C LEU A 585 5.23 -10.73 41.76
N PRO A 586 6.21 -9.85 42.05
CA PRO A 586 6.60 -9.46 43.41
C PRO A 586 5.42 -9.07 44.32
N PRO A 587 5.35 -9.56 45.58
CA PRO A 587 4.19 -9.36 46.45
C PRO A 587 4.12 -7.96 47.10
N HIS A 588 5.14 -7.11 46.91
CA HIS A 588 5.15 -5.72 47.41
C HIS A 588 4.49 -4.72 46.46
N GLU A 589 4.06 -5.16 45.27
CA GLU A 589 3.52 -4.32 44.20
C GLU A 589 2.18 -4.90 43.76
N SER A 590 1.08 -4.18 43.99
CA SER A 590 -0.27 -4.74 43.80
C SER A 590 -0.96 -4.19 42.55
N LEU A 591 -1.64 -5.07 41.83
CA LEU A 591 -2.71 -4.70 40.91
C LEU A 591 -3.97 -4.33 41.69
N ALA A 592 -4.76 -3.41 41.14
CA ALA A 592 -6.21 -3.49 41.25
C ALA A 592 -6.86 -3.53 39.85
N GLY A 593 -7.98 -4.25 39.73
CA GLY A 593 -8.58 -4.64 38.45
C GLY A 593 -9.95 -4.04 38.17
N VAL A 594 -10.12 -3.11 37.20
CA VAL A 594 -11.47 -2.58 36.84
C VAL A 594 -12.34 -3.65 36.15
N GLY A 595 -13.67 -3.50 36.22
CA GLY A 595 -14.65 -4.50 35.79
C GLY A 595 -15.42 -4.25 34.48
N ARG A 596 -16.26 -5.25 34.19
CA ARG A 596 -17.02 -5.54 32.96
C ARG A 596 -18.08 -4.50 32.57
N VAL A 597 -18.17 -4.22 31.26
CA VAL A 597 -19.16 -3.30 30.64
C VAL A 597 -20.23 -4.13 29.92
N GLN A 598 -21.26 -4.58 30.65
CA GLN A 598 -22.31 -5.44 30.08
C GLN A 598 -23.33 -4.62 29.25
N GLY A 599 -23.06 -4.48 27.95
CA GLY A 599 -24.02 -3.95 26.97
C GLY A 599 -25.00 -5.01 26.47
N GLU A 600 -26.23 -5.04 26.99
CA GLU A 600 -27.28 -5.93 26.46
C GLU A 600 -27.85 -5.46 25.12
N ARG A 601 -28.40 -6.40 24.35
CA ARG A 601 -28.85 -6.18 22.97
C ARG A 601 -30.38 -6.00 22.94
N LYS A 602 -30.82 -4.77 22.55
CA LYS A 602 -32.20 -4.29 22.30
C LYS A 602 -32.92 -3.58 23.46
N ASP A 603 -33.79 -2.65 23.06
CA ASP A 603 -34.82 -1.99 23.85
C ASP A 603 -35.86 -2.98 24.36
N ILE A 604 -36.22 -2.93 25.66
CA ILE A 604 -37.49 -3.46 26.18
C ILE A 604 -38.03 -2.53 27.29
N ARG A 605 -39.20 -1.93 27.02
CA ARG A 605 -40.10 -1.40 28.07
C ARG A 605 -40.65 -2.56 28.89
N ILE A 606 -40.76 -2.41 30.20
CA ILE A 606 -41.13 -3.48 31.15
C ILE A 606 -42.50 -4.12 30.81
N ALA A 607 -42.53 -5.41 30.45
CA ALA A 607 -43.62 -6.35 30.75
C ALA A 607 -43.23 -7.84 30.55
N ARG A 608 -43.96 -8.70 31.26
CA ARG A 608 -43.88 -10.18 31.47
C ARG A 608 -43.67 -11.10 30.24
N PRO A 609 -43.28 -12.39 30.45
CA PRO A 609 -43.00 -13.34 29.39
C PRO A 609 -44.25 -13.94 28.74
N VAL A 610 -44.22 -14.09 27.41
CA VAL A 610 -45.12 -14.96 26.62
C VAL A 610 -44.32 -15.55 25.45
N GLY A 611 -44.54 -16.81 25.09
CA GLY A 611 -43.95 -17.42 23.89
C GLY A 611 -44.84 -17.23 22.65
N GLY A 612 -44.25 -17.21 21.46
CA GLY A 612 -45.01 -17.14 20.20
C GLY A 612 -44.16 -16.78 18.98
N ILE A 613 -44.48 -17.39 17.84
CA ILE A 613 -43.88 -17.13 16.51
C ILE A 613 -44.68 -16.02 15.81
N GLY A 614 -44.06 -15.14 15.02
CA GLY A 614 -44.80 -14.18 14.19
C GLY A 614 -43.94 -13.25 13.31
N VAL A 615 -44.22 -13.25 12.00
CA VAL A 615 -43.57 -12.44 10.94
C VAL A 615 -44.33 -11.11 10.73
N GLY A 616 -43.66 -10.01 10.33
CA GLY A 616 -44.36 -8.79 9.86
C GLY A 616 -43.50 -7.52 9.69
N ILE A 617 -43.89 -6.66 8.72
CA ILE A 617 -43.23 -5.41 8.25
C ILE A 617 -44.20 -4.67 7.28
N PRO A 618 -43.95 -3.43 6.77
CA PRO A 618 -42.89 -2.43 7.02
C PRO A 618 -43.41 -0.96 7.19
N PHE A 619 -42.50 0.03 7.08
CA PHE A 619 -42.66 1.45 6.66
C PHE A 619 -42.85 2.63 7.65
N PHE A 620 -42.33 3.78 7.14
CA PHE A 620 -42.13 5.16 7.65
C PHE A 620 -43.42 6.04 7.75
N PRO A 621 -43.36 7.37 8.05
CA PRO A 621 -42.46 8.21 8.87
C PRO A 621 -43.22 9.19 9.83
N ARG A 622 -42.51 9.94 10.70
CA ARG A 622 -42.58 11.44 10.81
C ARG A 622 -41.73 12.03 11.96
N CYS A 623 -41.24 13.26 11.73
CA CYS A 623 -40.78 14.22 12.76
C CYS A 623 -41.95 15.22 13.04
N PRO A 624 -41.99 15.94 14.18
CA PRO A 624 -41.47 17.32 14.18
C PRO A 624 -40.92 17.91 15.53
N THR A 625 -40.10 18.97 15.40
CA THR A 625 -39.94 20.17 16.28
C THR A 625 -39.51 20.06 17.77
N LEU A 626 -38.29 20.55 18.06
CA LEU A 626 -37.90 21.81 18.78
C LEU A 626 -38.95 22.53 19.69
N PRO A 627 -38.56 23.33 20.74
CA PRO A 627 -37.41 24.26 20.76
C PRO A 627 -36.63 24.44 22.11
N ALA A 628 -35.81 25.50 22.22
CA ALA A 628 -34.68 25.68 23.14
C ALA A 628 -34.82 26.76 24.26
N ALA A 629 -33.89 26.74 25.23
CA ALA A 629 -33.41 27.85 26.08
C ALA A 629 -31.90 27.60 26.39
N ARG A 630 -30.94 28.54 26.40
CA ARG A 630 -30.77 29.86 27.08
C ARG A 630 -30.70 29.77 28.62
N CYS A 631 -29.79 30.46 29.35
CA CYS A 631 -28.51 31.16 29.05
C CYS A 631 -27.83 31.59 30.39
N ARG A 632 -26.62 32.22 30.35
CA ARG A 632 -25.87 32.89 31.45
C ARG A 632 -25.15 31.95 32.44
N SER A 633 -23.90 32.17 32.88
CA SER A 633 -23.17 33.36 33.40
C SER A 633 -23.61 33.73 34.84
N ASP A 634 -22.73 34.02 35.80
CA ASP A 634 -21.43 34.72 35.73
C ASP A 634 -20.37 34.31 36.80
N ASP A 635 -19.17 34.91 36.65
CA ASP A 635 -18.36 35.56 37.71
C ASP A 635 -17.13 34.92 38.42
N SER A 636 -16.21 35.82 38.77
CA SER A 636 -15.10 35.78 39.75
C SER A 636 -13.76 35.04 39.46
N ARG A 637 -12.70 35.86 39.34
CA ARG A 637 -11.25 35.57 39.58
C ARG A 637 -10.95 35.79 41.10
N PRO A 638 -9.70 35.85 41.66
CA PRO A 638 -8.33 35.79 41.06
C PRO A 638 -7.20 35.09 41.90
N ALA A 639 -5.94 35.20 41.41
CA ALA A 639 -4.66 35.13 42.15
C ALA A 639 -4.22 33.77 42.77
N CYS A 640 -2.95 33.47 43.09
CA CYS A 640 -1.60 34.04 42.82
C CYS A 640 -0.59 32.83 42.77
N ARG A 641 0.47 32.73 41.94
CA ARG A 641 1.72 33.54 41.77
C ARG A 641 2.84 33.14 42.78
N ILE A 642 4.11 33.00 42.30
CA ILE A 642 5.40 32.84 43.09
C ILE A 642 5.58 31.42 43.71
N LEU A 643 6.74 30.74 43.91
CA LEU A 643 8.22 30.81 43.64
C LEU A 643 8.61 29.41 43.00
N ALA A 644 9.72 29.08 42.32
CA ALA A 644 11.09 29.59 42.10
C ALA A 644 12.20 29.22 43.14
N ALA A 645 13.46 29.04 42.66
CA ALA A 645 14.67 28.49 43.34
C ALA A 645 14.63 26.96 43.66
N THR A 646 15.74 26.20 43.80
CA THR A 646 17.17 26.53 44.03
C THR A 646 18.14 25.58 43.28
N THR A 647 19.42 25.94 43.17
CA THR A 647 20.48 25.32 42.33
C THR A 647 21.58 24.58 43.15
N TYR A 648 22.45 23.82 42.45
CA TYR A 648 23.80 23.33 42.84
C TYR A 648 23.97 22.20 43.88
N ILE A 649 24.62 21.11 43.45
CA ILE A 649 25.79 20.49 44.12
C ILE A 649 26.83 20.15 43.02
N HIS A 650 28.13 20.15 43.35
CA HIS A 650 29.25 20.06 42.39
C HIS A 650 30.18 18.86 42.68
N ALA A 651 31.09 18.58 41.73
CA ALA A 651 31.97 17.42 41.58
C ALA A 651 32.73 16.87 42.80
N ALA A 652 33.07 15.56 42.78
CA ALA A 652 34.45 15.04 42.89
C ALA A 652 34.57 13.50 42.98
N ARG A 653 35.44 12.87 42.16
CA ARG A 653 36.46 11.88 42.60
C ARG A 653 37.37 11.37 41.46
N TYR A 654 38.67 11.67 41.61
CA TYR A 654 39.89 10.91 41.26
C TYR A 654 39.82 9.79 40.20
N THR A 655 40.60 9.78 39.11
CA THR A 655 42.06 10.05 38.91
C THR A 655 42.99 8.91 39.38
N LEU A 656 43.19 7.93 38.49
CA LEU A 656 44.28 6.95 38.37
C LEU A 656 44.27 6.48 36.90
N GLN A 657 45.37 6.20 36.19
CA GLN A 657 46.80 6.25 36.52
C GLN A 657 47.59 6.41 35.20
N SER A 658 48.66 7.23 35.17
CA SER A 658 49.48 7.45 33.96
C SER A 658 50.85 6.76 34.03
N ALA A 659 51.53 6.74 32.88
CA ALA A 659 52.94 6.35 32.66
C ALA A 659 53.34 4.86 32.73
N ARG A 660 53.42 4.22 31.55
CA ARG A 660 54.48 3.24 31.24
C ARG A 660 55.12 3.51 29.87
N SER A 661 56.27 4.18 29.92
CA SER A 661 57.43 4.02 29.01
C SER A 661 57.16 3.72 27.52
N THR A 662 57.12 4.78 26.72
CA THR A 662 57.84 4.93 25.43
C THR A 662 58.41 3.67 24.74
N ARG A 663 57.99 3.44 23.50
CA ARG A 663 58.86 2.94 22.42
C ARG A 663 58.51 3.64 21.11
N ASN A 664 59.52 4.17 20.41
CA ASN A 664 59.31 4.87 19.15
C ASN A 664 58.90 3.90 18.03
N LYS A 665 57.72 4.14 17.45
CA LYS A 665 57.48 3.97 16.02
C LYS A 665 56.95 5.29 15.47
N LYS A 666 57.63 5.87 14.47
CA LYS A 666 57.06 6.94 13.65
C LYS A 666 56.28 6.28 12.50
N GLU A 667 55.03 5.98 12.76
CA GLU A 667 54.00 5.96 11.72
C GLU A 667 53.25 7.30 11.86
N LEU A 668 52.89 7.95 10.74
CA LEU A 668 51.98 9.11 10.82
C LEU A 668 50.62 8.55 11.22
N ALA A 669 50.17 8.85 12.43
CA ALA A 669 48.76 8.71 12.77
C ALA A 669 47.99 9.70 11.89
N MET A 670 47.29 9.19 10.87
CA MET A 670 46.37 10.01 10.08
C MET A 670 45.28 10.54 11.01
N ALA A 671 44.92 11.81 10.86
CA ALA A 671 43.83 12.40 11.65
C ALA A 671 42.52 11.65 11.35
N THR A 672 41.71 11.43 12.39
CA THR A 672 40.41 10.78 12.27
C THR A 672 39.30 11.66 12.80
N ILE A 673 38.12 11.47 12.25
CA ILE A 673 36.89 12.19 12.56
C ILE A 673 35.77 11.16 12.77
N SER A 674 34.72 11.50 13.54
CA SER A 674 33.54 10.63 13.62
C SER A 674 32.77 10.62 12.31
N LEU A 675 32.11 9.50 12.00
CA LEU A 675 31.26 9.37 10.82
C LEU A 675 30.08 10.36 10.84
N SER A 676 29.56 10.69 12.01
CA SER A 676 28.55 11.75 12.19
C SER A 676 29.06 13.12 11.73
N LEU A 677 30.26 13.53 12.17
CA LEU A 677 30.83 14.83 11.82
C LEU A 677 31.36 14.86 10.38
N TYR A 678 31.78 13.71 9.83
CA TYR A 678 32.05 13.55 8.40
C TYR A 678 30.81 13.86 7.55
N LEU A 679 29.67 13.22 7.88
CA LEU A 679 28.39 13.43 7.19
C LEU A 679 27.99 14.92 7.21
N TRP A 680 28.02 15.56 8.38
CA TRP A 680 27.65 16.97 8.48
C TRP A 680 28.60 17.91 7.74
N ARG A 681 29.91 17.65 7.75
CA ARG A 681 30.85 18.41 6.92
C ARG A 681 30.57 18.25 5.42
N ARG A 682 30.15 17.06 4.95
CA ARG A 682 29.73 16.86 3.54
C ARG A 682 28.40 17.53 3.19
N ILE A 683 27.43 17.52 4.10
CA ILE A 683 26.16 18.29 3.95
C ILE A 683 26.46 19.78 3.81
N HIS A 684 27.33 20.33 4.67
CA HIS A 684 27.76 21.74 4.57
C HIS A 684 28.61 22.02 3.32
N GLU A 685 29.47 21.09 2.89
CA GLU A 685 30.31 21.23 1.70
C GLU A 685 29.51 21.47 0.41
N VAL A 686 28.33 20.84 0.29
CA VAL A 686 27.43 21.05 -0.85
C VAL A 686 26.53 22.29 -0.72
N GLY A 687 26.76 23.12 0.30
CA GLY A 687 26.17 24.45 0.48
C GLY A 687 24.93 24.52 1.37
N ILE A 688 24.60 23.44 2.07
CA ILE A 688 23.40 23.36 2.94
C ILE A 688 23.74 24.00 4.30
N GLU A 689 22.87 24.88 4.77
CA GLU A 689 23.00 25.57 6.06
C GLU A 689 21.83 25.19 6.99
N SER A 690 20.59 25.41 6.55
CA SER A 690 19.39 24.95 7.26
C SER A 690 19.14 23.43 7.11
N ILE A 691 18.93 22.73 8.23
CA ILE A 691 18.57 21.30 8.28
C ILE A 691 17.15 21.15 8.83
N MET A 692 16.24 20.62 8.01
CA MET A 692 14.85 20.34 8.39
C MET A 692 14.74 18.97 9.06
N GLY A 693 13.78 18.79 9.97
CA GLY A 693 13.55 17.50 10.61
C GLY A 693 13.05 17.57 12.04
N LEU A 694 12.87 16.38 12.64
CA LEU A 694 12.53 16.17 14.05
C LEU A 694 13.54 15.25 14.77
N PRO A 695 13.78 15.49 16.08
CA PRO A 695 14.62 14.62 16.89
C PRO A 695 13.85 13.36 17.33
N GLY A 696 14.55 12.23 17.39
CA GLY A 696 14.09 10.96 17.94
C GLY A 696 15.28 10.15 18.45
N ASP A 697 15.05 9.16 19.30
CA ASP A 697 16.14 8.49 20.05
C ASP A 697 17.18 7.76 19.17
N PHE A 698 16.83 7.43 17.91
CA PHE A 698 17.76 6.88 16.92
C PHE A 698 18.57 7.93 16.14
N ASN A 699 18.31 9.25 16.33
CA ASN A 699 19.09 10.32 15.71
C ASN A 699 19.80 11.30 16.68
N LEU A 700 19.40 11.39 17.96
CA LEU A 700 19.96 12.36 18.92
C LEU A 700 21.50 12.44 18.91
N ASN A 701 22.18 11.30 19.09
CA ASN A 701 23.64 11.25 19.27
C ASN A 701 24.43 11.83 18.09
N TRP A 702 23.88 11.81 16.88
CA TRP A 702 24.52 12.40 15.70
C TRP A 702 23.88 13.74 15.29
N LEU A 703 22.68 14.10 15.76
CA LEU A 703 22.19 15.49 15.71
C LEU A 703 23.06 16.46 16.51
N ASP A 704 23.66 16.03 17.63
CA ASP A 704 24.58 16.87 18.42
C ASP A 704 25.77 17.37 17.58
N ALA A 705 26.29 16.52 16.67
CA ALA A 705 27.40 16.84 15.78
C ALA A 705 27.06 17.88 14.67
N ILE A 706 25.80 18.32 14.55
CA ILE A 706 25.42 19.48 13.72
C ILE A 706 26.09 20.74 14.28
N TYR A 707 26.09 20.91 15.60
CA TYR A 707 26.58 22.11 16.28
C TYR A 707 28.12 22.22 16.25
N ASP A 708 28.83 21.13 15.91
CA ASP A 708 30.27 21.09 15.67
C ASP A 708 30.68 21.51 14.25
N VAL A 709 29.73 21.81 13.36
CA VAL A 709 29.98 22.34 12.00
C VAL A 709 29.48 23.79 11.88
N PRO A 710 30.38 24.79 11.98
CA PRO A 710 30.01 26.20 11.82
C PRO A 710 29.36 26.46 10.46
N GLY A 711 28.13 26.98 10.49
CA GLY A 711 27.28 27.21 9.32
C GLY A 711 25.98 26.40 9.34
N LEU A 712 25.99 25.20 9.93
CA LEU A 712 24.78 24.39 10.03
C LEU A 712 23.83 24.88 11.13
N THR A 713 22.53 24.86 10.84
CA THR A 713 21.45 25.23 11.75
C THR A 713 20.33 24.20 11.71
N TRP A 714 20.09 23.52 12.83
CA TRP A 714 18.90 22.69 13.02
C TRP A 714 17.64 23.56 13.06
N VAL A 715 16.68 23.32 12.17
CA VAL A 715 15.42 24.08 12.04
C VAL A 715 14.38 23.66 13.07
N GLY A 716 14.27 22.35 13.36
CA GLY A 716 13.32 21.80 14.33
C GLY A 716 11.86 22.09 13.98
N ASN A 717 11.34 21.38 12.98
CA ASN A 717 9.96 21.51 12.52
C ASN A 717 8.95 20.90 13.50
N ALA A 718 7.65 21.15 13.30
CA ALA A 718 6.61 20.66 14.20
C ALA A 718 6.05 19.26 13.82
N ASN A 719 6.30 18.77 12.59
CA ASN A 719 6.20 17.35 12.22
C ASN A 719 7.06 17.03 10.97
N GLU A 720 7.29 15.74 10.68
CA GLU A 720 8.19 15.30 9.62
C GLU A 720 7.64 15.47 8.20
N LEU A 721 6.31 15.47 8.01
CA LEU A 721 5.68 15.81 6.73
C LEU A 721 6.00 17.26 6.35
N ASN A 722 5.83 18.16 7.32
CA ASN A 722 6.15 19.57 7.20
C ASN A 722 7.66 19.78 6.99
N ALA A 723 8.50 19.03 7.69
CA ALA A 723 9.95 19.06 7.48
C ALA A 723 10.33 18.71 6.03
N ALA A 724 9.70 17.68 5.45
CA ALA A 724 9.94 17.28 4.06
C ALA A 724 9.49 18.36 3.06
N TYR A 725 8.32 18.96 3.26
CA TYR A 725 7.85 20.09 2.44
C TYR A 725 8.73 21.35 2.60
N ALA A 726 9.28 21.60 3.79
CA ALA A 726 10.24 22.68 4.00
C ALA A 726 11.59 22.40 3.33
N ALA A 727 12.06 21.15 3.31
CA ALA A 727 13.26 20.76 2.56
C ALA A 727 13.06 20.91 1.04
N ASP A 728 11.89 20.56 0.49
CA ASP A 728 11.51 20.81 -0.91
C ASP A 728 11.56 22.33 -1.23
N GLY A 729 10.85 23.16 -0.45
CA GLY A 729 10.80 24.62 -0.67
C GLY A 729 12.16 25.32 -0.50
N TYR A 730 13.04 24.79 0.35
CA TYR A 730 14.43 25.22 0.48
C TYR A 730 15.23 24.85 -0.77
N ALA A 731 15.15 23.60 -1.22
CA ALA A 731 15.88 23.10 -2.40
C ALA A 731 15.55 23.90 -3.67
N ARG A 732 14.26 24.21 -3.89
CA ARG A 732 13.80 25.04 -5.02
C ARG A 732 14.46 26.42 -5.04
N ILE A 733 14.69 27.05 -3.88
CA ILE A 733 15.27 28.41 -3.81
C ILE A 733 16.80 28.42 -3.74
N LYS A 734 17.40 27.49 -2.99
CA LYS A 734 18.85 27.42 -2.79
C LYS A 734 19.59 26.82 -4.01
N GLY A 735 18.90 26.05 -4.87
CA GLY A 735 19.47 25.43 -6.08
C GLY A 735 20.34 24.19 -5.81
N ILE A 736 20.29 23.67 -4.59
CA ILE A 736 21.03 22.52 -4.06
C ILE A 736 20.04 21.58 -3.34
N PRO A 737 20.44 20.40 -2.84
CA PRO A 737 19.53 19.53 -2.08
C PRO A 737 19.03 20.17 -0.78
N GLY A 738 17.76 19.92 -0.44
CA GLY A 738 17.26 20.16 0.91
C GLY A 738 17.64 19.01 1.83
N CYS A 739 18.07 19.28 3.06
CA CYS A 739 18.39 18.23 4.05
C CYS A 739 17.20 17.99 4.97
N LEU A 740 16.72 16.74 5.00
CA LEU A 740 15.62 16.26 5.84
C LEU A 740 16.14 15.18 6.80
N VAL A 741 15.89 15.33 8.10
CA VAL A 741 16.26 14.33 9.11
C VAL A 741 15.03 13.78 9.83
N THR A 742 14.93 12.46 9.93
CA THR A 742 13.86 11.79 10.68
C THR A 742 14.41 10.68 11.56
N THR A 743 13.54 10.08 12.38
CA THR A 743 13.81 8.86 13.16
C THR A 743 13.18 7.64 12.48
N HIS A 744 13.73 6.46 12.74
CA HIS A 744 13.26 5.13 12.30
C HIS A 744 11.73 4.98 12.40
N GLY A 745 11.13 4.46 11.34
CA GLY A 745 9.71 4.13 11.25
C GLY A 745 8.79 5.34 11.28
N VAL A 746 8.49 5.86 12.47
CA VAL A 746 7.41 6.85 12.66
C VAL A 746 7.67 8.16 11.93
N GLY A 747 8.91 8.66 11.94
CA GLY A 747 9.23 9.95 11.33
C GLY A 747 9.36 9.86 9.81
N GLU A 748 10.05 8.84 9.31
CA GLU A 748 10.21 8.63 7.86
C GLU A 748 8.89 8.29 7.14
N LEU A 749 8.00 7.51 7.77
CA LEU A 749 6.67 7.24 7.22
C LEU A 749 5.73 8.46 7.28
N SER A 750 5.98 9.40 8.19
CA SER A 750 5.28 10.69 8.21
C SER A 750 5.82 11.64 7.14
N ALA A 751 7.14 11.63 6.88
CA ALA A 751 7.77 12.41 5.81
C ALA A 751 7.45 11.94 4.39
N ILE A 752 7.11 10.66 4.18
CA ILE A 752 7.13 10.02 2.86
C ILE A 752 6.28 10.71 1.78
N ASN A 753 5.18 11.36 2.16
CA ASN A 753 4.33 12.12 1.22
C ASN A 753 5.01 13.41 0.71
N GLY A 754 5.87 14.04 1.53
CA GLY A 754 6.73 15.14 1.09
C GLY A 754 7.90 14.67 0.22
N VAL A 755 8.52 13.54 0.57
CA VAL A 755 9.58 12.91 -0.24
C VAL A 755 9.05 12.49 -1.62
N ALA A 756 7.84 11.90 -1.67
CA ALA A 756 7.16 11.54 -2.91
C ALA A 756 6.78 12.76 -3.76
N GLY A 757 6.41 13.89 -3.15
CA GLY A 757 6.20 15.16 -3.86
C GLY A 757 7.49 15.69 -4.50
N ALA A 758 8.59 15.69 -3.74
CA ALA A 758 9.92 16.08 -4.24
C ALA A 758 10.39 15.16 -5.38
N ALA A 759 10.18 13.84 -5.28
CA ALA A 759 10.46 12.90 -6.37
C ALA A 759 9.62 13.18 -7.62
N SER A 760 8.31 13.38 -7.46
CA SER A 760 7.37 13.60 -8.57
C SER A 760 7.66 14.89 -9.35
N GLU A 761 8.27 15.89 -8.70
CA GLU A 761 8.60 17.18 -9.31
C GLU A 761 10.12 17.42 -9.45
N HIS A 762 10.96 16.38 -9.39
CA HIS A 762 12.42 16.48 -9.61
C HIS A 762 13.08 17.57 -8.74
N ILE A 763 12.85 17.47 -7.42
CA ILE A 763 13.46 18.30 -6.39
C ILE A 763 14.51 17.47 -5.63
N PRO A 764 15.77 17.94 -5.52
CA PRO A 764 16.81 17.23 -4.79
C PRO A 764 16.55 17.31 -3.27
N MET A 765 16.53 16.15 -2.61
CA MET A 765 16.37 16.05 -1.15
C MET A 765 17.27 14.95 -0.58
N ILE A 766 18.09 15.27 0.42
CA ILE A 766 18.86 14.27 1.18
C ILE A 766 18.04 13.93 2.42
N HIS A 767 17.36 12.78 2.40
CA HIS A 767 16.61 12.25 3.54
C HIS A 767 17.51 11.35 4.37
N ILE A 768 17.87 11.77 5.57
CA ILE A 768 18.72 11.04 6.50
C ILE A 768 17.86 10.47 7.63
N VAL A 769 17.92 9.16 7.84
CA VAL A 769 17.11 8.47 8.86
C VAL A 769 18.03 7.87 9.92
N GLY A 770 17.83 8.29 11.17
CA GLY A 770 18.48 7.67 12.32
C GLY A 770 17.86 6.31 12.60
N GLN A 771 18.70 5.27 12.56
CA GLN A 771 18.28 3.87 12.57
C GLN A 771 18.76 3.16 13.85
N THR A 772 18.02 2.13 14.25
CA THR A 772 18.37 1.21 15.33
C THR A 772 19.77 0.58 15.14
N PRO A 773 20.47 0.19 16.23
CA PRO A 773 21.78 -0.45 16.14
C PRO A 773 21.77 -1.67 15.21
N LYS A 774 22.84 -1.92 14.45
CA LYS A 774 22.93 -3.08 13.54
C LYS A 774 22.62 -4.41 14.25
N MET A 775 23.14 -4.60 15.46
CA MET A 775 22.83 -5.75 16.32
C MET A 775 21.32 -5.96 16.58
N ALA A 776 20.53 -4.88 16.66
CA ALA A 776 19.08 -4.97 16.81
C ALA A 776 18.38 -5.37 15.50
N GLN A 777 18.91 -4.94 14.36
CA GLN A 777 18.44 -5.33 13.02
C GLN A 777 18.74 -6.80 12.74
N ASP A 778 20.00 -7.22 12.92
CA ASP A 778 20.49 -8.59 12.70
C ASP A 778 19.70 -9.65 13.47
N ASN A 779 19.29 -9.32 14.69
CA ASN A 779 18.55 -10.20 15.59
C ASN A 779 17.02 -10.01 15.52
N HIS A 780 16.52 -9.15 14.63
CA HIS A 780 15.10 -8.79 14.51
C HIS A 780 14.45 -8.43 15.86
N LEU A 781 15.11 -7.58 16.66
CA LEU A 781 14.62 -7.22 17.98
C LEU A 781 13.37 -6.34 17.87
N MET A 782 12.37 -6.58 18.71
CA MET A 782 11.17 -5.73 18.82
C MET A 782 11.53 -4.40 19.48
N ILE A 783 12.16 -3.50 18.72
CA ILE A 783 12.41 -2.11 19.09
C ILE A 783 11.16 -1.28 18.77
N HIS A 784 10.92 -0.21 19.54
CA HIS A 784 9.84 0.73 19.22
C HIS A 784 10.05 1.37 17.84
N HIS A 785 8.94 1.76 17.20
CA HIS A 785 8.86 2.17 15.79
C HIS A 785 9.12 1.06 14.75
N SER A 786 9.44 -0.19 15.12
CA SER A 786 9.43 -1.34 14.21
C SER A 786 8.04 -2.02 14.11
N ILE A 787 7.69 -2.56 12.93
CA ILE A 787 6.42 -3.29 12.70
C ILE A 787 6.59 -4.80 12.89
N GLY A 788 5.72 -5.39 13.72
CA GLY A 788 5.54 -6.85 13.85
C GLY A 788 6.38 -7.51 14.94
N THR A 789 6.17 -8.81 15.15
CA THR A 789 6.79 -9.60 16.24
C THR A 789 8.14 -10.22 15.87
N LYS A 790 8.51 -10.17 14.60
CA LYS A 790 9.86 -10.43 14.09
C LYS A 790 10.16 -9.36 13.01
N PRO A 791 10.40 -8.10 13.41
CA PRO A 791 10.42 -6.98 12.48
C PRO A 791 11.58 -7.07 11.47
N ASP A 792 11.32 -6.62 10.25
CA ASP A 792 12.35 -6.25 9.28
C ASP A 792 12.63 -4.76 9.42
N HIS A 793 13.80 -4.40 9.94
CA HIS A 793 14.16 -3.00 10.16
C HIS A 793 14.52 -2.28 8.85
N GLN A 794 14.78 -3.03 7.77
CA GLN A 794 14.98 -2.51 6.42
C GLN A 794 13.66 -2.33 5.65
N LEU A 795 12.50 -2.62 6.26
CA LEU A 795 11.19 -2.44 5.63
C LEU A 795 10.97 -1.00 5.15
N TYR A 796 11.34 0.00 5.95
CA TYR A 796 11.09 1.40 5.60
C TYR A 796 12.02 1.92 4.49
N ASN A 797 13.28 1.46 4.49
CA ASN A 797 14.21 1.64 3.37
C ASN A 797 13.67 1.03 2.06
N LYS A 798 13.01 -0.14 2.12
CA LYS A 798 12.30 -0.73 0.96
C LYS A 798 11.08 0.09 0.56
N MET A 799 10.31 0.61 1.53
CA MET A 799 9.17 1.50 1.26
C MET A 799 9.57 2.86 0.67
N SER A 800 10.78 3.37 0.96
CA SER A 800 11.31 4.61 0.38
C SER A 800 11.82 4.44 -1.06
N ALA A 801 12.12 3.21 -1.50
CA ALA A 801 12.78 2.93 -2.77
C ALA A 801 12.07 3.52 -4.02
N PRO A 802 10.73 3.51 -4.16
CA PRO A 802 10.06 4.13 -5.31
C PRO A 802 10.14 5.66 -5.37
N MET A 803 10.58 6.34 -4.29
CA MET A 803 10.61 7.79 -4.16
C MET A 803 12.02 8.38 -4.20
N ARG A 804 13.05 7.60 -4.59
CA ARG A 804 14.46 8.02 -4.51
C ARG A 804 15.31 7.48 -5.66
N CYS A 805 16.31 8.24 -6.12
CA CYS A 805 17.27 7.77 -7.13
C CYS A 805 18.38 6.89 -6.53
N ALA A 806 18.74 7.09 -5.26
CA ALA A 806 19.81 6.34 -4.59
C ALA A 806 19.58 6.21 -3.08
N ALA A 807 20.22 5.22 -2.46
CA ALA A 807 20.36 5.10 -1.01
C ALA A 807 21.76 4.66 -0.59
N ALA A 808 22.11 4.97 0.65
CA ALA A 808 23.33 4.55 1.33
C ALA A 808 22.94 3.86 2.64
N GLU A 809 23.13 2.54 2.70
CA GLU A 809 22.92 1.76 3.92
C GLU A 809 24.24 1.62 4.66
N LEU A 810 24.38 2.32 5.79
CA LEU A 810 25.65 2.42 6.49
C LEU A 810 25.90 1.20 7.37
N TRP A 811 26.38 0.11 6.76
CA TRP A 811 26.72 -1.15 7.45
C TRP A 811 28.17 -1.19 7.96
N ASP A 812 29.10 -0.63 7.18
CA ASP A 812 30.56 -0.71 7.36
C ASP A 812 31.16 0.70 7.42
N PRO A 813 31.75 1.14 8.56
CA PRO A 813 32.29 2.50 8.69
C PRO A 813 33.49 2.77 7.78
N VAL A 814 34.16 1.75 7.23
CA VAL A 814 35.24 1.94 6.25
C VAL A 814 34.68 2.36 4.89
N LYS A 815 33.46 1.92 4.55
CA LYS A 815 32.79 2.21 3.27
C LYS A 815 31.80 3.37 3.36
N ALA A 816 31.24 3.60 4.55
CA ALA A 816 30.22 4.61 4.78
C ALA A 816 30.57 6.02 4.24
N PRO A 817 31.81 6.54 4.36
CA PRO A 817 32.19 7.82 3.74
C PRO A 817 31.96 7.88 2.22
N ALA A 818 32.36 6.82 1.49
CA ALA A 818 32.21 6.77 0.04
C ALA A 818 30.74 6.62 -0.39
N GLU A 819 29.94 5.90 0.39
CA GLU A 819 28.50 5.76 0.14
C GLU A 819 27.72 7.06 0.41
N ILE A 820 28.09 7.80 1.47
CA ILE A 820 27.58 9.16 1.75
C ILE A 820 27.91 10.09 0.57
N ASP A 821 29.18 10.16 0.17
CA ASP A 821 29.62 11.01 -0.95
C ASP A 821 28.88 10.66 -2.25
N ARG A 822 28.73 9.36 -2.55
CA ARG A 822 28.04 8.86 -3.74
C ARG A 822 26.58 9.32 -3.78
N VAL A 823 25.81 9.17 -2.70
CA VAL A 823 24.39 9.55 -2.75
C VAL A 823 24.18 11.06 -2.70
N ILE A 824 25.07 11.81 -2.04
CA ILE A 824 25.04 13.28 -2.12
C ILE A 824 25.29 13.74 -3.57
N ARG A 825 26.24 13.13 -4.30
CA ARG A 825 26.46 13.38 -5.73
C ARG A 825 25.23 13.01 -6.57
N GLU A 826 24.66 11.81 -6.41
CA GLU A 826 23.47 11.41 -7.19
C GLU A 826 22.25 12.31 -6.92
N CYS A 827 22.04 12.76 -5.68
CA CYS A 827 20.98 13.73 -5.38
C CYS A 827 21.14 15.03 -6.19
N PHE A 828 22.37 15.53 -6.29
CA PHE A 828 22.69 16.76 -7.01
C PHE A 828 22.55 16.62 -8.54
N ILE A 829 23.00 15.49 -9.12
CA ILE A 829 22.92 15.24 -10.57
C ILE A 829 21.48 14.97 -10.99
N GLN A 830 20.83 13.99 -10.35
CA GLN A 830 19.53 13.48 -10.78
C GLN A 830 18.38 14.42 -10.38
N ARG A 831 18.63 15.36 -9.46
CA ARG A 831 17.63 16.24 -8.82
C ARG A 831 16.44 15.46 -8.27
N LEU A 832 16.73 14.33 -7.63
CA LEU A 832 15.74 13.46 -7.00
C LEU A 832 16.13 13.21 -5.53
N PRO A 833 15.19 12.75 -4.68
CA PRO A 833 15.52 12.37 -3.33
C PRO A 833 16.55 11.24 -3.27
N VAL A 834 17.38 11.26 -2.23
CA VAL A 834 18.26 10.16 -1.81
C VAL A 834 18.08 9.90 -0.33
N TYR A 835 18.47 8.70 0.09
CA TYR A 835 18.13 8.18 1.41
C TYR A 835 19.37 7.61 2.12
N ILE A 836 19.78 8.23 3.23
CA ILE A 836 20.92 7.80 4.04
C ILE A 836 20.40 7.12 5.30
N PHE A 837 20.59 5.80 5.40
CA PHE A 837 20.12 4.99 6.52
C PHE A 837 21.28 4.81 7.50
N PHE A 838 21.22 5.50 8.65
CA PHE A 838 22.36 5.67 9.56
C PHE A 838 22.12 4.94 10.91
N PRO A 839 22.67 3.74 11.12
CA PRO A 839 22.59 3.04 12.40
C PRO A 839 23.31 3.82 13.51
N ILE A 840 22.62 4.04 14.64
CA ILE A 840 23.14 4.84 15.76
C ILE A 840 24.44 4.28 16.36
N ASP A 841 24.72 2.97 16.20
CA ASP A 841 25.97 2.33 16.62
C ASP A 841 27.19 2.65 15.74
N LEU A 842 27.00 3.41 14.64
CA LEU A 842 28.11 3.96 13.84
C LEU A 842 28.39 5.44 14.08
N THR A 843 27.65 6.13 14.96
CA THR A 843 27.80 7.58 15.22
C THR A 843 29.24 8.00 15.48
N ASP A 844 29.90 7.34 16.43
CA ASP A 844 31.26 7.67 16.87
C ASP A 844 32.37 6.98 16.06
N ALA A 845 32.01 6.20 15.04
CA ALA A 845 32.95 5.39 14.27
C ALA A 845 33.99 6.29 13.58
N GLN A 846 35.27 6.00 13.83
CA GLN A 846 36.37 6.85 13.37
C GLN A 846 36.74 6.55 11.91
N VAL A 847 36.71 7.58 11.07
CA VAL A 847 37.08 7.54 9.65
C VAL A 847 38.23 8.53 9.39
N PRO A 848 39.07 8.35 8.34
CA PRO A 848 40.17 9.27 8.06
C PRO A 848 39.66 10.66 7.68
N GLU A 849 40.12 11.71 8.38
CA GLU A 849 39.69 13.09 8.13
C GLU A 849 40.11 13.57 6.72
N SER A 850 41.23 13.06 6.20
CA SER A 850 41.76 13.37 4.86
C SER A 850 40.88 12.91 3.69
N LEU A 851 39.77 12.21 3.94
CA LEU A 851 38.75 11.97 2.90
C LEU A 851 38.03 13.28 2.51
N LEU A 852 37.96 14.25 3.44
CA LEU A 852 37.39 15.58 3.20
C LEU A 852 38.32 16.50 2.37
N ASP A 853 39.61 16.17 2.24
CA ASP A 853 40.53 16.90 1.36
C ASP A 853 40.15 16.74 -0.13
N VAL A 854 39.49 15.62 -0.47
CA VAL A 854 38.88 15.39 -1.79
C VAL A 854 37.43 15.83 -1.71
N LYS A 855 37.08 16.92 -2.43
CA LYS A 855 35.70 17.38 -2.52
C LYS A 855 34.81 16.40 -3.29
N ILE A 856 33.52 16.39 -2.96
CA ILE A 856 32.51 15.71 -3.78
C ILE A 856 32.48 16.40 -5.15
N ASP A 857 32.72 15.63 -6.21
CA ASP A 857 32.49 16.10 -7.58
C ASP A 857 30.98 16.29 -7.78
N LEU A 858 30.56 17.48 -8.18
CA LEU A 858 29.18 17.83 -8.53
C LEU A 858 29.02 18.17 -10.02
N SER A 859 30.05 17.93 -10.84
CA SER A 859 29.98 18.15 -12.28
C SER A 859 29.03 17.15 -12.96
N LEU A 860 28.24 17.67 -13.91
CA LEU A 860 27.41 16.87 -14.80
C LEU A 860 28.29 16.18 -15.84
N PRO A 861 28.08 14.88 -16.14
CA PRO A 861 28.85 14.20 -17.18
C PRO A 861 28.42 14.68 -18.57
N VAL A 862 29.36 15.15 -19.39
CA VAL A 862 29.08 15.71 -20.73
C VAL A 862 29.59 14.76 -21.82
N ASN A 863 28.67 14.10 -22.54
CA ASN A 863 29.03 13.45 -23.80
C ASN A 863 29.14 14.52 -24.90
N LYS A 864 30.35 15.05 -25.08
CA LYS A 864 30.60 16.18 -25.98
C LYS A 864 30.25 15.89 -27.45
N VAL A 865 30.30 14.63 -27.88
CA VAL A 865 29.91 14.24 -29.25
C VAL A 865 28.40 14.37 -29.44
N ASN A 866 27.61 13.90 -28.47
CA ASN A 866 26.15 14.03 -28.52
C ASN A 866 25.71 15.49 -28.31
N GLU A 867 26.40 16.24 -27.43
CA GLU A 867 26.16 17.67 -27.23
C GLU A 867 26.43 18.48 -28.51
N ASP A 868 27.59 18.33 -29.14
CA ASP A 868 27.92 19.09 -30.36
C ASP A 868 27.00 18.71 -31.55
N ALA A 869 26.56 17.44 -31.64
CA ALA A 869 25.56 17.02 -32.61
C ALA A 869 24.19 17.68 -32.35
N ALA A 870 23.72 17.70 -31.10
CA ALA A 870 22.47 18.36 -30.72
C ALA A 870 22.53 19.88 -30.95
N VAL A 871 23.63 20.53 -30.52
CA VAL A 871 23.87 21.97 -30.74
C VAL A 871 23.78 22.31 -32.22
N LYS A 872 24.44 21.52 -33.08
CA LYS A 872 24.40 21.70 -34.53
C LYS A 872 22.99 21.56 -35.09
N GLU A 873 22.31 20.43 -34.84
CA GLU A 873 21.00 20.15 -35.43
C GLU A 873 19.92 21.14 -34.98
N ILE A 874 19.91 21.53 -33.70
CA ILE A 874 18.99 22.53 -33.16
C ILE A 874 19.26 23.92 -33.78
N THR A 875 20.54 24.27 -34.00
CA THR A 875 20.92 25.52 -34.66
C THR A 875 20.49 25.54 -36.14
N GLU A 876 20.73 24.45 -36.89
CA GLU A 876 20.30 24.31 -38.29
C GLU A 876 18.76 24.31 -38.43
N ALA A 877 18.04 23.72 -37.46
CA ALA A 877 16.59 23.78 -37.38
C ALA A 877 16.08 25.22 -37.17
N ILE A 878 16.62 25.95 -36.18
CA ILE A 878 16.22 27.33 -35.88
C ILE A 878 16.48 28.27 -37.08
N TYR A 879 17.57 28.07 -37.83
CA TYR A 879 17.90 28.90 -39.01
C TYR A 879 17.11 28.57 -40.28
N SER A 880 16.55 27.36 -40.39
CA SER A 880 15.73 26.95 -41.53
C SER A 880 14.22 27.19 -41.33
N SER A 881 13.80 27.36 -40.08
CA SER A 881 12.44 27.72 -39.67
C SER A 881 12.03 29.15 -40.07
N LYS A 882 10.72 29.36 -40.28
CA LYS A 882 10.11 30.65 -40.60
C LYS A 882 9.31 31.24 -39.45
N ASN A 883 8.86 30.41 -38.50
CA ASN A 883 8.07 30.81 -37.34
C ASN A 883 8.40 29.94 -36.12
N PRO A 884 9.65 29.95 -35.59
CA PRO A 884 9.98 29.14 -34.43
C PRO A 884 9.54 29.83 -33.13
N ALA A 885 9.09 29.03 -32.16
CA ALA A 885 8.74 29.49 -30.82
C ALA A 885 9.51 28.71 -29.74
N VAL A 886 9.72 29.36 -28.60
CA VAL A 886 10.28 28.75 -27.39
C VAL A 886 9.15 28.48 -26.40
N PHE A 887 9.13 27.30 -25.80
CA PHE A 887 8.16 26.93 -24.76
C PHE A 887 8.91 26.44 -23.52
N VAL A 888 8.59 26.99 -22.34
CA VAL A 888 9.37 26.77 -21.11
C VAL A 888 8.50 26.16 -20.03
N ASP A 889 8.92 25.02 -19.49
CA ASP A 889 8.15 24.15 -18.61
C ASP A 889 9.00 23.64 -17.42
N HIS A 890 8.35 22.93 -16.50
CA HIS A 890 8.78 22.64 -15.12
C HIS A 890 10.28 22.33 -14.92
N LEU A 891 10.84 21.38 -15.67
CA LEU A 891 12.20 20.85 -15.38
C LEU A 891 13.30 21.93 -15.46
N VAL A 892 13.07 23.02 -16.20
CA VAL A 892 14.04 24.13 -16.27
C VAL A 892 14.33 24.74 -14.90
N HIS A 893 13.37 24.69 -13.97
CA HIS A 893 13.53 25.16 -12.59
C HIS A 893 14.64 24.41 -11.83
N SER A 894 14.77 23.09 -12.05
CA SER A 894 15.76 22.25 -11.35
C SER A 894 17.07 22.05 -12.14
N PHE A 895 17.05 22.22 -13.47
CA PHE A 895 18.13 21.76 -14.35
C PHE A 895 18.79 22.82 -15.25
N GLY A 896 18.29 24.07 -15.33
CA GLY A 896 18.93 25.08 -16.21
C GLY A 896 18.28 26.46 -16.29
N GLN A 897 17.80 27.02 -15.17
CA GLN A 897 17.02 28.27 -15.17
C GLN A 897 17.79 29.48 -15.74
N ASN A 898 19.08 29.62 -15.43
CA ASN A 898 19.88 30.76 -15.88
C ASN A 898 20.27 30.63 -17.35
N GLU A 899 20.55 29.40 -17.77
CA GLU A 899 20.94 29.03 -19.13
C GLU A 899 19.75 29.15 -20.09
N ALA A 900 18.55 28.76 -19.65
CA ALA A 900 17.30 28.98 -20.39
C ALA A 900 16.96 30.47 -20.54
N ARG A 901 17.17 31.28 -19.48
CA ARG A 901 17.03 32.75 -19.55
C ARG A 901 18.02 33.35 -20.57
N ALA A 902 19.29 32.98 -20.49
CA ALA A 902 20.33 33.45 -21.41
C ALA A 902 20.08 33.02 -22.87
N LEU A 903 19.61 31.80 -23.10
CA LEU A 903 19.22 31.31 -24.41
C LEU A 903 18.03 32.09 -24.97
N ALA A 904 16.99 32.34 -24.17
CA ALA A 904 15.83 33.12 -24.58
C ALA A 904 16.18 34.59 -24.89
N ASP A 905 17.01 35.23 -24.05
CA ASP A 905 17.52 36.59 -24.29
C ASP A 905 18.38 36.70 -25.55
N LYS A 906 19.09 35.63 -25.95
CA LYS A 906 19.86 35.58 -27.20
C LYS A 906 19.02 35.22 -28.42
N LEU A 907 17.99 34.38 -28.26
CA LEU A 907 17.07 33.98 -29.33
C LEU A 907 16.08 35.09 -29.70
N ARG A 908 15.49 35.75 -28.69
CA ARG A 908 14.43 36.77 -28.84
C ARG A 908 13.23 36.33 -29.69
N LEU A 909 13.00 35.03 -29.75
CA LEU A 909 11.86 34.39 -30.42
C LEU A 909 10.60 34.44 -29.54
N PRO A 910 9.38 34.33 -30.11
CA PRO A 910 8.14 34.21 -29.36
C PRO A 910 8.26 33.12 -28.28
N THR A 911 8.25 33.53 -27.02
CA THR A 911 8.50 32.67 -25.87
C THR A 911 7.25 32.57 -25.01
N TYR A 912 6.89 31.35 -24.64
CA TYR A 912 5.71 31.02 -23.86
C TYR A 912 6.12 30.17 -22.65
N SER A 913 5.34 30.24 -21.56
CA SER A 913 5.50 29.33 -20.42
C SER A 913 4.35 28.32 -20.31
N ALA A 914 4.64 27.17 -19.72
CA ALA A 914 3.63 26.32 -19.09
C ALA A 914 3.11 26.94 -17.79
N HIS A 915 2.13 26.30 -17.14
CA HIS A 915 1.70 26.69 -15.79
C HIS A 915 2.85 26.51 -14.79
N MET A 916 3.48 25.33 -14.76
CA MET A 916 4.62 25.02 -13.89
C MET A 916 5.92 25.72 -14.34
N GLY A 917 5.95 26.34 -15.53
CA GLY A 917 7.06 27.13 -16.05
C GLY A 917 6.93 28.65 -15.87
N LYS A 918 5.83 29.15 -15.27
CA LYS A 918 5.57 30.59 -15.12
C LYS A 918 6.65 31.24 -14.21
N GLY A 919 7.16 32.42 -14.58
CA GLY A 919 8.25 33.11 -13.88
C GLY A 919 9.67 32.59 -14.17
N ILE A 920 9.82 31.45 -14.84
CA ILE A 920 11.14 31.01 -15.33
C ILE A 920 11.69 32.00 -16.35
N ILE A 921 10.87 32.43 -17.30
CA ILE A 921 11.14 33.59 -18.16
C ILE A 921 10.47 34.82 -17.55
N ASP A 922 11.20 35.92 -17.55
CA ASP A 922 10.73 37.25 -17.12
C ASP A 922 9.60 37.74 -18.05
N GLU A 923 8.44 38.05 -17.46
CA GLU A 923 7.22 38.39 -18.21
C GLU A 923 7.26 39.83 -18.77
N GLU A 924 8.17 40.68 -18.28
CA GLU A 924 8.38 42.04 -18.79
C GLU A 924 9.07 42.03 -20.16
N LYS A 925 9.87 41.00 -20.48
CA LYS A 925 10.58 40.82 -21.75
C LYS A 925 9.66 40.96 -22.96
N ASP A 926 10.12 41.65 -24.01
CA ASP A 926 9.31 41.92 -25.21
C ASP A 926 9.01 40.67 -26.05
N TYR A 927 9.85 39.65 -25.95
CA TYR A 927 9.67 38.35 -26.59
C TYR A 927 8.82 37.35 -25.79
N TYR A 928 8.48 37.63 -24.52
CA TYR A 928 7.55 36.81 -23.76
C TYR A 928 6.11 37.15 -24.15
N ILE A 929 5.38 36.15 -24.67
CA ILE A 929 4.04 36.32 -25.24
C ILE A 929 2.95 36.06 -24.20
N GLY A 930 3.10 35.01 -23.39
CA GLY A 930 2.15 34.62 -22.34
C GLY A 930 2.28 33.15 -21.92
N LEU A 931 1.35 32.72 -21.05
CA LEU A 931 1.26 31.34 -20.58
C LEU A 931 0.38 30.52 -21.54
N TYR A 932 0.91 29.41 -22.07
CA TYR A 932 0.18 28.47 -22.93
C TYR A 932 -0.17 27.18 -22.19
N ASN A 933 -1.47 26.98 -21.94
CA ASN A 933 -2.02 25.78 -21.28
C ASN A 933 -3.08 25.08 -22.15
N GLY A 934 -2.75 24.82 -23.42
CA GLY A 934 -3.62 24.07 -24.34
C GLY A 934 -4.99 24.74 -24.54
N ARG A 935 -6.07 24.01 -24.25
CA ARG A 935 -7.46 24.52 -24.37
C ARG A 935 -7.83 25.65 -23.39
N ILE A 936 -7.04 25.90 -22.35
CA ILE A 936 -7.42 26.82 -21.25
C ILE A 936 -6.34 27.88 -21.09
N THR A 937 -6.23 28.67 -22.15
CA THR A 937 -5.14 29.60 -22.42
C THR A 937 -5.71 31.01 -22.64
N GLU A 938 -4.89 32.05 -22.48
CA GLU A 938 -5.32 33.43 -22.75
C GLU A 938 -5.46 33.66 -24.25
N VAL A 939 -6.52 34.37 -24.68
CA VAL A 939 -6.77 34.67 -26.09
C VAL A 939 -5.56 35.36 -26.74
N GLY A 940 -5.02 34.73 -27.78
CA GLY A 940 -3.78 35.13 -28.47
C GLY A 940 -2.56 34.30 -28.09
N THR A 941 -2.56 33.55 -26.99
CA THR A 941 -1.46 32.63 -26.63
C THR A 941 -1.49 31.33 -27.44
N GLU A 942 -2.66 30.93 -27.96
CA GLU A 942 -2.83 29.85 -28.93
C GLU A 942 -2.10 30.10 -30.26
N ALA A 943 -1.60 31.31 -30.51
CA ALA A 943 -0.74 31.62 -31.65
C ALA A 943 0.53 30.74 -31.72
N ILE A 944 0.98 30.17 -30.59
CA ILE A 944 2.08 29.19 -30.58
C ILE A 944 1.81 28.02 -31.53
N GLU A 945 0.56 27.56 -31.67
CA GLU A 945 0.17 26.41 -32.50
C GLU A 945 0.41 26.63 -34.01
N GLN A 946 0.69 27.87 -34.42
CA GLN A 946 1.04 28.25 -35.79
C GLN A 946 2.55 28.15 -36.06
N SER A 947 3.36 27.73 -35.09
CA SER A 947 4.80 27.57 -35.24
C SER A 947 5.15 26.37 -36.14
N ASP A 948 6.21 26.51 -36.92
CA ASP A 948 6.76 25.41 -37.71
C ASP A 948 7.81 24.59 -36.93
N ILE A 949 8.44 25.19 -35.90
CA ILE A 949 9.29 24.51 -34.91
C ILE A 949 8.98 25.00 -33.49
N PHE A 950 8.96 24.07 -32.54
CA PHE A 950 8.87 24.35 -31.10
C PHE A 950 10.18 23.93 -30.40
N LEU A 951 10.88 24.87 -29.76
CA LEU A 951 11.96 24.57 -28.83
C LEU A 951 11.38 24.48 -27.40
N CYS A 952 11.12 23.27 -26.94
CA CYS A 952 10.56 22.98 -25.63
C CYS A 952 11.68 22.76 -24.62
N LEU A 953 11.78 23.65 -23.63
CA LEU A 953 12.72 23.56 -22.53
C LEU A 953 12.01 22.96 -21.31
N GLY A 954 12.40 21.75 -20.91
CA GLY A 954 11.91 21.07 -19.72
C GLY A 954 10.48 20.51 -19.81
N TRP A 955 10.05 20.07 -20.99
CA TRP A 955 8.69 19.61 -21.32
C TRP A 955 8.10 18.65 -20.27
N TRP A 956 7.04 19.08 -19.56
CA TRP A 956 6.46 18.31 -18.46
C TRP A 956 4.93 18.23 -18.55
N GLN A 957 4.44 17.32 -19.39
CA GLN A 957 3.02 17.25 -19.75
C GLN A 957 2.19 16.45 -18.74
N THR A 958 1.71 17.12 -17.68
CA THR A 958 0.74 16.58 -16.71
C THR A 958 -0.67 17.09 -17.00
N ASP A 959 -1.71 16.51 -16.39
CA ASP A 959 -3.10 16.83 -16.71
C ASP A 959 -3.46 18.30 -16.44
N SER A 960 -3.08 18.83 -15.27
CA SER A 960 -3.35 20.21 -14.86
C SER A 960 -2.39 21.23 -15.49
N ASN A 961 -1.14 20.84 -15.77
CA ASN A 961 -0.15 21.68 -16.47
C ASN A 961 -0.39 21.78 -18.00
N SER A 962 -1.26 20.91 -18.56
CA SER A 962 -1.56 20.87 -19.99
C SER A 962 -3.07 20.83 -20.34
N SER A 963 -3.94 21.11 -19.38
CA SER A 963 -5.41 21.12 -19.49
C SER A 963 -5.97 19.86 -20.15
N PHE A 964 -5.80 18.73 -19.45
CA PHE A 964 -6.07 17.37 -19.92
C PHE A 964 -5.39 17.08 -21.27
N PHE A 965 -4.07 17.21 -21.30
CA PHE A 965 -3.19 16.81 -22.40
C PHE A 965 -3.47 17.51 -23.75
N SER A 966 -4.00 18.74 -23.72
CA SER A 966 -4.61 19.39 -24.88
C SER A 966 -3.73 20.42 -25.63
N ARG A 967 -2.44 20.50 -25.31
CA ARG A 967 -1.43 21.30 -26.05
C ARG A 967 -1.24 20.75 -27.47
N LYS A 968 -1.42 21.56 -28.53
CA LYS A 968 -1.27 21.13 -29.94
C LYS A 968 0.15 21.32 -30.47
N MET A 969 1.11 20.61 -29.88
CA MET A 969 2.54 20.73 -30.21
C MET A 969 3.10 19.37 -30.70
N PRO A 970 2.85 18.99 -31.98
CA PRO A 970 3.19 17.67 -32.52
C PRO A 970 4.70 17.39 -32.52
N ALA A 971 5.07 16.13 -32.28
CA ALA A 971 6.46 15.70 -32.05
C ALA A 971 7.37 15.92 -33.27
N GLU A 972 6.81 15.84 -34.48
CA GLU A 972 7.48 16.04 -35.77
C GLU A 972 7.97 17.48 -35.98
N ARG A 973 7.56 18.42 -35.11
CA ARG A 973 8.00 19.82 -35.10
C ARG A 973 8.69 20.23 -33.79
N ARG A 974 8.86 19.29 -32.86
CA ARG A 974 9.24 19.59 -31.47
C ARG A 974 10.68 19.17 -31.18
N ILE A 975 11.36 20.02 -30.42
CA ILE A 975 12.69 19.78 -29.85
C ILE A 975 12.52 19.83 -28.34
N ASP A 976 12.44 18.67 -27.68
CA ASP A 976 12.28 18.57 -26.22
C ASP A 976 13.66 18.47 -25.56
N VAL A 977 14.14 19.55 -24.95
CA VAL A 977 15.30 19.55 -24.07
C VAL A 977 14.86 19.09 -22.68
N MET A 978 15.30 17.91 -22.27
CA MET A 978 15.00 17.30 -20.97
C MET A 978 16.20 17.43 -20.03
N ASN A 979 16.14 16.78 -18.86
CA ASN A 979 17.16 16.86 -17.82
C ASN A 979 18.51 16.25 -18.22
N ASP A 980 18.51 15.04 -18.78
CA ASP A 980 19.68 14.20 -19.12
C ASP A 980 19.79 13.87 -20.64
N HIS A 981 18.81 14.31 -21.42
CA HIS A 981 18.68 13.98 -22.84
C HIS A 981 17.95 15.07 -23.62
N VAL A 982 17.99 14.98 -24.95
CA VAL A 982 17.20 15.80 -25.87
C VAL A 982 16.49 14.94 -26.90
N VAL A 983 15.27 15.31 -27.29
CA VAL A 983 14.50 14.67 -28.37
C VAL A 983 14.29 15.66 -29.51
N ILE A 984 14.93 15.41 -30.65
CA ILE A 984 14.88 16.27 -31.84
C ILE A 984 13.96 15.59 -32.87
N PHE A 985 12.77 16.16 -33.10
CA PHE A 985 11.76 15.63 -34.04
C PHE A 985 11.43 14.14 -33.83
N GLY A 986 11.30 13.73 -32.56
CA GLY A 986 11.07 12.34 -32.15
C GLY A 986 12.33 11.47 -31.98
N ARG A 987 13.51 11.91 -32.42
CA ARG A 987 14.78 11.18 -32.25
C ARG A 987 15.49 11.59 -30.96
N ARG A 988 15.69 10.65 -30.03
CA ARG A 988 16.36 10.88 -28.73
C ARG A 988 17.89 10.81 -28.84
N LEU A 989 18.58 11.74 -28.19
CA LEU A 989 20.02 11.73 -27.90
C LEU A 989 20.21 11.77 -26.38
N THR A 990 20.88 10.76 -25.81
CA THR A 990 21.15 10.61 -24.37
C THR A 990 22.50 11.19 -23.96
N GLU A 991 22.73 11.38 -22.66
CA GLU A 991 23.96 11.98 -22.09
C GLU A 991 24.15 13.45 -22.50
N VAL A 992 23.04 14.16 -22.72
CA VAL A 992 22.98 15.57 -23.14
C VAL A 992 22.16 16.33 -22.11
N TYR A 993 22.83 16.81 -21.07
CA TYR A 993 22.19 17.46 -19.93
C TYR A 993 21.77 18.90 -20.24
N MET A 994 20.69 19.35 -19.59
CA MET A 994 20.03 20.63 -19.89
C MET A 994 20.98 21.85 -19.84
N ALA A 995 21.52 22.21 -18.67
CA ALA A 995 22.37 23.41 -18.55
C ALA A 995 23.59 23.42 -19.51
N PRO A 996 24.38 22.33 -19.65
CA PRO A 996 25.45 22.24 -20.66
C PRO A 996 24.95 22.49 -22.09
N LEU A 997 23.88 21.81 -22.52
CA LEU A 997 23.31 22.00 -23.86
C LEU A 997 22.82 23.43 -24.09
N LEU A 998 22.09 24.01 -23.13
CA LEU A 998 21.57 25.37 -23.25
C LEU A 998 22.70 26.42 -23.28
N ALA A 999 23.76 26.23 -22.51
CA ALA A 999 24.96 27.06 -22.55
C ALA A 999 25.71 26.91 -23.90
N ALA A 1000 25.86 25.69 -24.41
CA ALA A 1000 26.53 25.42 -25.68
C ALA A 1000 25.74 25.96 -26.89
N LEU A 1001 24.40 25.82 -26.90
CA LEU A 1001 23.50 26.48 -27.84
C LEU A 1001 23.64 28.01 -27.78
N THR A 1002 23.61 28.57 -26.56
CA THR A 1002 23.78 30.01 -26.33
C THR A 1002 25.15 30.50 -26.82
N ALA A 1003 26.21 29.70 -26.74
CA ALA A 1003 27.50 30.04 -27.33
C ALA A 1003 27.45 30.00 -28.87
N ALA A 1004 26.97 28.90 -29.46
CA ALA A 1004 27.04 28.63 -30.90
C ALA A 1004 26.17 29.56 -31.77
N LEU A 1005 25.03 30.04 -31.26
CA LEU A 1005 24.09 30.84 -32.04
C LEU A 1005 24.69 32.17 -32.57
N ASN A 1006 24.71 32.36 -33.88
CA ASN A 1006 24.81 33.66 -34.54
C ASN A 1006 23.44 34.37 -34.58
N PRO A 1007 23.26 35.55 -33.93
CA PRO A 1007 21.99 36.28 -33.98
C PRO A 1007 21.55 36.72 -35.38
N SER A 1008 22.48 36.97 -36.31
CA SER A 1008 22.15 37.39 -37.68
C SER A 1008 21.59 36.28 -38.57
N SER A 1009 21.53 35.04 -38.07
CA SER A 1009 20.95 33.88 -38.76
C SER A 1009 19.60 33.45 -38.19
N ILE A 1010 19.13 34.08 -37.12
CA ILE A 1010 17.82 33.78 -36.49
C ILE A 1010 16.70 34.42 -37.33
N PRO A 1011 15.60 33.71 -37.61
CA PRO A 1011 14.48 34.26 -38.38
C PRO A 1011 13.77 35.41 -37.65
N ALA A 1012 13.47 36.47 -38.39
CA ALA A 1012 12.80 37.66 -37.85
C ALA A 1012 11.29 37.45 -37.71
N VAL A 1013 10.84 36.97 -36.55
CA VAL A 1013 9.42 36.76 -36.23
C VAL A 1013 8.79 38.02 -35.62
N LYS A 1014 7.51 38.28 -35.93
CA LYS A 1014 6.76 39.41 -35.37
C LYS A 1014 6.31 39.13 -33.92
N LEU A 1015 7.08 39.63 -32.96
CA LEU A 1015 6.66 39.68 -31.55
C LEU A 1015 5.34 40.46 -31.40
N SER A 1016 4.39 39.90 -30.67
CA SER A 1016 3.08 40.51 -30.39
C SER A 1016 2.63 40.09 -28.99
N LYS A 1017 2.84 40.93 -27.97
CA LYS A 1017 2.37 40.61 -26.60
C LYS A 1017 0.86 40.47 -26.55
N VAL A 1018 0.38 39.48 -25.81
CA VAL A 1018 -1.05 39.32 -25.50
C VAL A 1018 -1.46 40.40 -24.48
N PRO A 1019 -2.51 41.20 -24.73
CA PRO A 1019 -3.01 42.15 -23.75
C PRO A 1019 -3.74 41.39 -22.64
N ARG A 1020 -3.32 41.58 -21.39
CA ARG A 1020 -3.88 40.88 -20.23
C ARG A 1020 -5.13 41.56 -19.70
N ALA A 1021 -5.92 40.83 -18.93
CA ALA A 1021 -7.06 41.39 -18.21
C ALA A 1021 -6.58 42.39 -17.14
N GLY A 1022 -7.13 43.61 -17.17
CA GLY A 1022 -6.93 44.59 -16.11
C GLY A 1022 -7.75 44.27 -14.87
N ILE A 1023 -7.45 44.96 -13.75
CA ILE A 1023 -8.25 44.89 -12.52
C ILE A 1023 -9.71 45.29 -12.84
N PRO A 1024 -10.73 44.47 -12.48
CA PRO A 1024 -12.13 44.75 -12.83
C PRO A 1024 -12.62 46.10 -12.32
N SER A 1025 -12.92 47.00 -13.27
CA SER A 1025 -13.26 48.40 -13.00
C SER A 1025 -14.61 48.59 -12.31
N GLY A 1026 -14.72 49.64 -11.49
CA GLY A 1026 -15.92 49.97 -10.72
C GLY A 1026 -15.98 49.34 -9.32
N GLY A 1027 -16.98 49.77 -8.55
CA GLY A 1027 -17.14 49.49 -7.13
C GLY A 1027 -16.86 50.70 -6.24
N ASP A 1028 -17.32 50.61 -4.99
CA ASP A 1028 -17.03 51.53 -3.89
C ASP A 1028 -16.22 50.84 -2.77
N SER A 1029 -15.98 51.54 -1.65
CA SER A 1029 -15.21 51.01 -0.52
C SER A 1029 -15.87 49.83 0.22
N SER A 1030 -17.15 49.54 -0.05
CA SER A 1030 -17.88 48.38 0.51
C SER A 1030 -17.85 47.15 -0.42
N THR A 1031 -17.35 47.30 -1.65
CA THR A 1031 -17.43 46.25 -2.68
C THR A 1031 -16.64 45.00 -2.27
N PRO A 1032 -17.26 43.80 -2.24
CA PRO A 1032 -16.58 42.56 -1.86
C PRO A 1032 -15.39 42.19 -2.73
N ILE A 1033 -14.48 41.40 -2.14
CA ILE A 1033 -13.40 40.74 -2.87
C ILE A 1033 -13.97 39.55 -3.63
N THR A 1034 -13.53 39.38 -4.88
CA THR A 1034 -13.79 38.19 -5.72
C THR A 1034 -12.46 37.67 -6.27
N GLN A 1035 -12.42 36.41 -6.67
CA GLN A 1035 -11.25 35.77 -7.29
C GLN A 1035 -10.84 36.52 -8.58
N ASP A 1036 -11.81 36.88 -9.41
CA ASP A 1036 -11.61 37.71 -10.61
C ASP A 1036 -10.99 39.10 -10.33
N TYR A 1037 -11.08 39.60 -9.10
CA TYR A 1037 -10.40 40.82 -8.66
C TYR A 1037 -9.04 40.54 -8.01
N LEU A 1038 -8.95 39.47 -7.21
CA LEU A 1038 -7.76 39.10 -6.43
C LEU A 1038 -6.53 38.84 -7.32
N TRP A 1039 -6.67 38.03 -8.38
CA TRP A 1039 -5.52 37.63 -9.20
C TRP A 1039 -4.93 38.79 -10.02
N PRO A 1040 -5.72 39.69 -10.63
CA PRO A 1040 -5.21 40.95 -11.17
C PRO A 1040 -4.62 41.87 -10.10
N ALA A 1041 -5.29 42.06 -8.95
CA ALA A 1041 -4.85 43.00 -7.90
C ALA A 1041 -3.55 42.58 -7.21
N LEU A 1042 -3.21 41.29 -7.19
CA LEU A 1042 -1.91 40.81 -6.74
C LEU A 1042 -0.75 41.33 -7.62
N SER A 1043 -0.99 41.64 -8.90
CA SER A 1043 0.05 42.15 -9.82
C SER A 1043 0.65 43.48 -9.34
N ASP A 1044 -0.20 44.38 -8.79
CA ASP A 1044 0.22 45.67 -8.23
C ASP A 1044 0.91 45.55 -6.85
N PHE A 1045 0.70 44.41 -6.18
CA PHE A 1045 1.28 44.09 -4.88
C PHE A 1045 2.63 43.38 -4.96
N LEU A 1046 2.87 42.60 -6.02
CA LEU A 1046 4.17 41.98 -6.28
C LEU A 1046 5.27 43.03 -6.48
N LEU A 1047 6.49 42.62 -6.19
CA LEU A 1047 7.73 43.37 -6.39
C LEU A 1047 8.73 42.51 -7.18
N PRO A 1048 9.65 43.13 -7.96
CA PRO A 1048 10.71 42.41 -8.65
C PRO A 1048 11.51 41.53 -7.70
N GLY A 1049 11.64 40.26 -8.05
CA GLY A 1049 12.33 39.26 -7.23
C GLY A 1049 11.49 38.57 -6.15
N ASP A 1050 10.19 38.82 -5.98
CA ASP A 1050 9.38 38.05 -5.01
C ASP A 1050 9.43 36.52 -5.24
N VAL A 1051 9.25 35.74 -4.18
CA VAL A 1051 9.00 34.29 -4.24
C VAL A 1051 7.55 34.04 -3.85
N LEU A 1052 6.77 33.51 -4.80
CA LEU A 1052 5.34 33.28 -4.66
C LEU A 1052 5.05 31.78 -4.61
N LEU A 1053 4.55 31.28 -3.48
CA LEU A 1053 4.11 29.91 -3.30
C LEU A 1053 2.59 29.84 -3.36
N ALA A 1054 2.02 29.01 -4.24
CA ALA A 1054 0.58 28.77 -4.33
C ALA A 1054 0.22 27.34 -3.98
N ASP A 1055 -0.62 27.17 -2.96
CA ASP A 1055 -1.15 25.88 -2.55
C ASP A 1055 -2.20 25.34 -3.55
N THR A 1056 -2.38 24.02 -3.57
CA THR A 1056 -3.31 23.36 -4.49
C THR A 1056 -4.75 23.74 -4.16
N GLY A 1057 -5.54 24.04 -5.20
CA GLY A 1057 -6.87 24.60 -5.06
C GLY A 1057 -7.00 25.89 -5.88
N THR A 1058 -7.88 26.80 -5.44
CA THR A 1058 -8.16 28.02 -6.23
C THR A 1058 -6.95 28.96 -6.38
N ALA A 1059 -6.00 28.93 -5.44
CA ALA A 1059 -4.75 29.70 -5.56
C ALA A 1059 -3.90 29.24 -6.75
N ALA A 1060 -3.62 27.94 -6.88
CA ALA A 1060 -2.92 27.39 -8.04
C ALA A 1060 -3.64 27.72 -9.37
N PHE A 1061 -4.97 27.61 -9.45
CA PHE A 1061 -5.70 27.90 -10.70
C PHE A 1061 -5.85 29.39 -11.03
N GLY A 1062 -5.77 30.30 -10.05
CA GLY A 1062 -5.91 31.75 -10.24
C GLY A 1062 -4.61 32.51 -10.44
N THR A 1063 -3.53 32.11 -9.75
CA THR A 1063 -2.20 32.74 -9.86
C THR A 1063 -1.65 32.85 -11.29
N PRO A 1064 -1.97 31.96 -12.26
CA PRO A 1064 -1.67 32.18 -13.68
C PRO A 1064 -2.13 33.52 -14.26
N ASP A 1065 -3.25 34.08 -13.80
CA ASP A 1065 -3.79 35.39 -14.22
C ASP A 1065 -3.03 36.58 -13.60
N THR A 1066 -2.23 36.36 -12.56
CA THR A 1066 -1.38 37.40 -11.95
C THR A 1066 -0.19 37.70 -12.85
N THR A 1067 0.11 38.99 -13.02
CA THR A 1067 1.30 39.44 -13.77
C THR A 1067 2.51 39.52 -12.87
N PHE A 1068 3.58 38.83 -13.25
CA PHE A 1068 4.80 38.75 -12.47
C PHE A 1068 5.81 39.82 -12.90
N PRO A 1069 6.29 40.68 -11.98
CA PRO A 1069 7.43 41.55 -12.22
C PRO A 1069 8.73 40.76 -12.51
N ALA A 1070 9.75 41.46 -12.98
CA ALA A 1070 11.05 40.87 -13.30
C ALA A 1070 11.64 40.04 -12.14
N ASN A 1071 12.20 38.87 -12.47
CA ASN A 1071 12.82 37.92 -11.54
C ASN A 1071 11.92 37.30 -10.44
N THR A 1072 10.58 37.42 -10.51
CA THR A 1072 9.69 36.66 -9.63
C THR A 1072 9.90 35.14 -9.80
N THR A 1073 9.98 34.41 -8.68
CA THR A 1073 9.94 32.94 -8.65
C THR A 1073 8.54 32.47 -8.28
N TYR A 1074 8.01 31.46 -8.96
CA TYR A 1074 6.72 30.86 -8.65
C TYR A 1074 6.89 29.37 -8.34
N ILE A 1075 6.28 28.93 -7.25
CA ILE A 1075 6.29 27.53 -6.79
C ILE A 1075 4.83 27.11 -6.58
N SER A 1076 4.38 26.11 -7.32
CA SER A 1076 3.10 25.45 -7.10
C SER A 1076 3.28 23.96 -7.40
N GLN A 1077 2.81 23.10 -6.50
CA GLN A 1077 2.92 21.65 -6.64
C GLN A 1077 1.82 21.10 -7.56
N THR A 1078 1.74 21.66 -8.78
CA THR A 1078 0.63 21.46 -9.72
C THR A 1078 0.53 20.03 -10.26
N TYR A 1079 1.56 19.18 -10.07
CA TYR A 1079 1.49 17.76 -10.43
C TYR A 1079 1.17 16.86 -9.24
N TYR A 1080 1.95 16.92 -8.16
CA TYR A 1080 1.74 16.03 -7.02
C TYR A 1080 0.52 16.44 -6.17
N GLY A 1081 0.15 17.72 -6.20
CA GLY A 1081 -1.18 18.19 -5.81
C GLY A 1081 -1.49 18.14 -4.31
N SER A 1082 -0.50 17.92 -3.43
CA SER A 1082 -0.78 17.68 -2.01
C SER A 1082 -1.07 18.97 -1.26
N ILE A 1083 -2.35 19.21 -0.94
CA ILE A 1083 -2.81 20.39 -0.20
C ILE A 1083 -2.07 20.57 1.13
N GLY A 1084 -1.75 21.82 1.46
CA GLY A 1084 -0.96 22.18 2.64
C GLY A 1084 0.57 22.19 2.42
N PHE A 1085 1.06 21.69 1.27
CA PHE A 1085 2.47 21.76 0.86
C PHE A 1085 3.06 23.18 0.97
N ALA A 1086 2.31 24.21 0.59
CA ALA A 1086 2.89 25.54 0.40
C ALA A 1086 3.29 26.20 1.73
N THR A 1087 2.64 25.86 2.85
CA THR A 1087 2.94 26.50 4.15
C THR A 1087 4.34 26.15 4.66
N PRO A 1088 4.75 24.86 4.76
CA PRO A 1088 6.14 24.55 5.11
C PRO A 1088 7.13 24.87 4.00
N ALA A 1089 6.75 24.75 2.72
CA ALA A 1089 7.61 25.14 1.61
C ALA A 1089 7.99 26.63 1.68
N ALA A 1090 7.07 27.50 2.13
CA ALA A 1090 7.34 28.92 2.34
C ALA A 1090 8.35 29.17 3.47
N LEU A 1091 8.34 28.37 4.54
CA LEU A 1091 9.38 28.41 5.58
C LEU A 1091 10.75 28.05 4.98
N GLY A 1092 10.83 26.96 4.23
CA GLY A 1092 12.06 26.53 3.56
C GLY A 1092 12.61 27.57 2.58
N SER A 1093 11.73 28.13 1.75
CA SER A 1093 12.06 29.22 0.83
C SER A 1093 12.58 30.46 1.56
N ALA A 1094 11.93 30.89 2.64
CA ALA A 1094 12.35 32.07 3.41
C ALA A 1094 13.72 31.89 4.08
N LEU A 1095 14.03 30.68 4.58
CA LEU A 1095 15.35 30.35 5.12
C LEU A 1095 16.43 30.41 4.03
N ALA A 1096 16.19 29.76 2.87
CA ALA A 1096 17.12 29.81 1.74
C ALA A 1096 17.36 31.25 1.23
N LEU A 1097 16.33 32.10 1.18
CA LEU A 1097 16.48 33.52 0.81
C LEU A 1097 17.32 34.31 1.82
N ALA A 1098 17.13 34.07 3.12
CA ALA A 1098 17.89 34.75 4.17
C ALA A 1098 19.39 34.40 4.09
N GLU A 1099 19.72 33.13 3.88
CA GLU A 1099 21.09 32.64 3.68
C GLU A 1099 21.71 33.22 2.39
N LEU A 1100 20.98 33.22 1.27
CA LEU A 1100 21.45 33.79 0.00
C LEU A 1100 21.72 35.31 0.11
N HIS A 1101 20.87 36.05 0.84
CA HIS A 1101 21.10 37.47 1.10
C HIS A 1101 22.26 37.70 2.08
N ALA A 1102 22.46 36.85 3.09
CA ALA A 1102 23.61 36.91 3.98
C ALA A 1102 24.93 36.65 3.23
N ALA A 1103 24.93 35.72 2.27
CA ALA A 1103 26.07 35.44 1.39
C ALA A 1103 26.34 36.54 0.37
N ASN A 1104 25.31 37.29 -0.06
CA ASN A 1104 25.47 38.44 -0.97
C ASN A 1104 24.57 39.64 -0.57
N PRO A 1105 24.97 40.43 0.45
CA PRO A 1105 24.16 41.56 0.94
C PRO A 1105 24.01 42.73 -0.05
N ALA A 1106 24.71 42.69 -1.18
CA ALA A 1106 24.56 43.66 -2.27
C ALA A 1106 23.35 43.37 -3.18
N GLN A 1107 22.76 42.17 -3.11
CA GLN A 1107 21.45 41.89 -3.70
C GLN A 1107 20.34 42.33 -2.74
N PRO A 1108 19.24 42.95 -3.23
CA PRO A 1108 18.13 43.34 -2.38
C PRO A 1108 17.46 42.10 -1.76
N PRO A 1109 16.96 42.19 -0.51
CA PRO A 1109 16.24 41.09 0.12
C PRO A 1109 14.95 40.79 -0.66
N ARG A 1110 14.71 39.50 -0.92
CA ARG A 1110 13.54 38.99 -1.66
C ARG A 1110 12.44 38.60 -0.67
N ARG A 1111 11.16 38.91 -0.95
CA ARG A 1111 10.04 38.53 -0.07
C ARG A 1111 9.56 37.11 -0.34
N THR A 1112 9.09 36.42 0.70
CA THR A 1112 8.33 35.16 0.54
C THR A 1112 6.85 35.43 0.73
N LEU A 1113 6.04 35.06 -0.26
CA LEU A 1113 4.60 35.26 -0.30
C LEU A 1113 3.91 33.89 -0.42
N LEU A 1114 3.00 33.58 0.49
CA LEU A 1114 2.26 32.32 0.56
C LEU A 1114 0.78 32.58 0.22
N LEU A 1115 0.29 31.97 -0.85
CA LEU A 1115 -1.11 31.97 -1.27
C LEU A 1115 -1.72 30.61 -0.90
N THR A 1116 -2.54 30.54 0.15
CA THR A 1116 -3.12 29.27 0.63
C THR A 1116 -4.62 29.40 0.89
N GLY A 1117 -5.37 28.33 0.63
CA GLY A 1117 -6.75 28.20 1.11
C GLY A 1117 -6.82 27.93 2.60
N ASP A 1118 -7.96 28.26 3.22
CA ASP A 1118 -8.24 27.93 4.62
C ASP A 1118 -8.21 26.43 4.89
N GLY A 1119 -8.78 25.61 4.01
CA GLY A 1119 -8.72 24.14 4.08
C GLY A 1119 -7.30 23.60 4.03
N SER A 1120 -6.50 24.00 3.02
CA SER A 1120 -5.10 23.59 2.88
C SER A 1120 -4.26 23.93 4.11
N LEU A 1121 -4.45 25.13 4.68
CA LEU A 1121 -3.69 25.56 5.85
C LEU A 1121 -3.93 24.64 7.06
N GLN A 1122 -5.12 24.05 7.24
CA GLN A 1122 -5.41 23.22 8.43
C GLN A 1122 -4.50 21.98 8.55
N LEU A 1123 -3.94 21.48 7.44
CA LEU A 1123 -3.07 20.31 7.45
C LEU A 1123 -1.67 20.63 8.00
N THR A 1124 -1.18 21.86 7.80
CA THR A 1124 0.24 22.23 8.01
C THR A 1124 0.46 23.55 8.79
N ILE A 1125 -0.61 24.12 9.36
CA ILE A 1125 -0.64 25.40 10.10
C ILE A 1125 0.43 25.54 11.20
N GLN A 1126 0.92 24.43 11.76
CA GLN A 1126 1.91 24.46 12.85
C GLN A 1126 3.28 25.00 12.41
N GLU A 1127 3.64 25.00 11.12
CA GLU A 1127 4.88 25.67 10.69
C GLU A 1127 4.80 27.20 10.73
N LEU A 1128 3.61 27.81 10.87
CA LEU A 1128 3.54 29.23 11.23
C LEU A 1128 4.27 29.49 12.56
N GLY A 1129 4.27 28.51 13.48
CA GLY A 1129 5.04 28.57 14.71
C GLY A 1129 6.54 28.42 14.49
N THR A 1130 6.97 27.52 13.59
CA THR A 1130 8.39 27.40 13.19
C THR A 1130 8.88 28.68 12.51
N MET A 1131 8.07 29.30 11.64
CA MET A 1131 8.37 30.61 11.04
C MET A 1131 8.54 31.70 12.10
N VAL A 1132 7.63 31.78 13.07
CA VAL A 1132 7.73 32.73 14.21
C VAL A 1132 8.99 32.47 15.04
N ALA A 1133 9.27 31.21 15.37
CA ALA A 1133 10.45 30.83 16.16
C ALA A 1133 11.79 31.08 15.44
N ARG A 1134 11.79 31.05 14.10
CA ARG A 1134 12.96 31.34 13.25
C ARG A 1134 13.03 32.79 12.75
N GLY A 1135 12.02 33.61 13.03
CA GLY A 1135 11.93 34.98 12.52
C GLY A 1135 11.74 35.07 11.00
N ALA A 1136 11.21 34.03 10.36
CA ALA A 1136 11.09 33.96 8.89
C ALA A 1136 10.07 35.00 8.35
N PRO A 1137 10.47 35.90 7.43
CA PRO A 1137 9.60 36.97 6.92
C PRO A 1137 8.69 36.48 5.79
N VAL A 1138 7.60 35.81 6.14
CA VAL A 1138 6.59 35.28 5.19
C VAL A 1138 5.30 36.10 5.27
N VAL A 1139 4.80 36.58 4.13
CA VAL A 1139 3.45 37.17 4.03
C VAL A 1139 2.47 36.08 3.58
N VAL A 1140 1.48 35.78 4.41
CA VAL A 1140 0.46 34.76 4.16
C VAL A 1140 -0.83 35.42 3.69
N VAL A 1141 -1.15 35.28 2.40
CA VAL A 1141 -2.46 35.62 1.84
C VAL A 1141 -3.34 34.38 1.95
N LEU A 1142 -4.23 34.40 2.94
CA LEU A 1142 -5.08 33.28 3.33
C LEU A 1142 -6.47 33.46 2.73
N LEU A 1143 -6.84 32.62 1.75
CA LEU A 1143 -8.16 32.64 1.13
C LEU A 1143 -9.16 31.88 2.01
N ASN A 1144 -10.02 32.63 2.72
CA ASN A 1144 -11.14 32.08 3.48
C ASN A 1144 -12.40 32.08 2.60
N ASN A 1145 -12.69 30.92 2.01
CA ASN A 1145 -13.96 30.57 1.36
C ASN A 1145 -14.70 29.44 2.12
N ALA A 1146 -14.36 29.28 3.41
CA ALA A 1146 -14.98 28.38 4.37
C ALA A 1146 -14.99 26.90 3.95
N GLY A 1147 -13.95 26.41 3.27
CA GLY A 1147 -13.80 24.99 2.93
C GLY A 1147 -13.19 24.69 1.57
N TYR A 1148 -13.30 23.44 1.14
CA TYR A 1148 -12.64 22.93 -0.07
C TYR A 1148 -13.39 23.38 -1.34
N THR A 1149 -13.32 24.67 -1.69
CA THR A 1149 -14.07 25.26 -2.81
C THR A 1149 -13.71 24.68 -4.19
N ILE A 1150 -12.51 24.11 -4.36
CA ILE A 1150 -12.19 23.32 -5.57
C ILE A 1150 -13.00 22.01 -5.63
N GLU A 1151 -13.08 21.27 -4.52
CA GLU A 1151 -13.89 20.04 -4.44
C GLU A 1151 -15.38 20.35 -4.55
N ARG A 1152 -15.86 21.47 -3.97
CA ARG A 1152 -17.23 21.95 -4.18
C ARG A 1152 -17.56 22.10 -5.67
N ALA A 1153 -16.61 22.60 -6.47
CA ALA A 1153 -16.78 22.79 -7.90
C ALA A 1153 -16.66 21.48 -8.71
N ILE A 1154 -15.88 20.50 -8.23
CA ILE A 1154 -15.77 19.15 -8.81
C ILE A 1154 -17.02 18.32 -8.51
N HIS A 1155 -17.41 18.22 -7.24
CA HIS A 1155 -18.55 17.42 -6.80
C HIS A 1155 -19.05 17.81 -5.39
N GLY A 1156 -20.36 17.94 -5.23
CA GLY A 1156 -20.98 18.10 -3.91
C GLY A 1156 -20.82 19.49 -3.30
N ALA A 1157 -21.10 20.55 -4.05
CA ALA A 1157 -21.07 21.96 -3.63
C ALA A 1157 -21.77 22.31 -2.29
N ARG A 1158 -22.67 21.46 -1.78
CA ARG A 1158 -23.38 21.59 -0.49
C ARG A 1158 -23.15 20.41 0.46
N GLN A 1159 -22.18 19.54 0.18
CA GLN A 1159 -21.93 18.31 0.92
C GLN A 1159 -20.88 18.50 2.01
N ARG A 1160 -21.15 17.95 3.20
CA ARG A 1160 -20.39 18.23 4.42
C ARG A 1160 -18.95 17.73 4.46
N TYR A 1161 -18.49 16.95 3.46
CA TYR A 1161 -17.08 16.60 3.31
C TYR A 1161 -16.25 17.74 2.68
N ASN A 1162 -16.90 18.70 2.02
CA ASN A 1162 -16.28 19.91 1.48
C ASN A 1162 -16.26 21.07 2.49
N ASP A 1163 -16.88 20.91 3.66
CA ASP A 1163 -16.91 21.90 4.73
C ASP A 1163 -15.81 21.61 5.77
N ILE A 1164 -15.10 22.65 6.20
CA ILE A 1164 -14.06 22.55 7.24
C ILE A 1164 -14.55 23.12 8.58
N VAL A 1165 -13.80 22.86 9.66
CA VAL A 1165 -14.03 23.54 10.95
C VAL A 1165 -13.52 24.98 10.81
N PRO A 1166 -14.35 26.03 10.99
CA PRO A 1166 -13.88 27.41 10.83
C PRO A 1166 -12.91 27.79 11.94
N TYR A 1167 -11.65 28.07 11.57
CA TYR A 1167 -10.61 28.51 12.50
C TYR A 1167 -10.65 30.03 12.68
N ALA A 1168 -10.30 30.51 13.88
CA ALA A 1168 -10.17 31.94 14.17
C ALA A 1168 -8.73 32.41 13.87
N HIS A 1169 -8.36 32.49 12.59
CA HIS A 1169 -6.97 32.65 12.13
C HIS A 1169 -6.22 33.86 12.74
N ARG A 1170 -6.93 34.94 13.12
CA ARG A 1170 -6.38 36.06 13.92
C ARG A 1170 -5.59 35.63 15.16
N HIS A 1171 -5.95 34.49 15.77
CA HIS A 1171 -5.30 33.97 16.97
C HIS A 1171 -4.14 33.00 16.67
N ALA A 1172 -3.85 32.67 15.41
CA ALA A 1172 -2.80 31.71 15.06
C ALA A 1172 -1.40 32.20 15.48
N LEU A 1173 -1.04 33.45 15.17
CA LEU A 1173 0.24 34.01 15.59
C LEU A 1173 0.33 34.18 17.11
N ALA A 1174 -0.78 34.45 17.79
CA ALA A 1174 -0.84 34.53 19.25
C ALA A 1174 -0.66 33.14 19.91
N LEU A 1175 -1.25 32.09 19.33
CA LEU A 1175 -1.08 30.70 19.77
C LEU A 1175 0.38 30.24 19.68
N PHE A 1176 1.10 30.66 18.64
CA PHE A 1176 2.53 30.36 18.45
C PHE A 1176 3.49 31.39 19.07
N GLY A 1177 3.00 32.30 19.93
CA GLY A 1177 3.85 33.18 20.73
C GLY A 1177 4.55 34.32 19.96
N ALA A 1178 3.99 34.76 18.83
CA ALA A 1178 4.49 35.96 18.14
C ALA A 1178 4.42 37.20 19.05
N ALA A 1179 5.32 38.17 18.84
CA ALA A 1179 5.48 39.31 19.74
C ALA A 1179 4.34 40.35 19.64
N GLU A 1180 3.77 40.57 18.45
CA GLU A 1180 2.74 41.59 18.21
C GLU A 1180 1.58 41.05 17.32
N PRO A 1181 0.94 39.93 17.68
CA PRO A 1181 0.11 39.15 16.76
C PRO A 1181 -1.08 39.93 16.19
N GLU A 1182 -1.69 40.81 16.98
CA GLU A 1182 -2.82 41.67 16.56
C GLU A 1182 -2.40 42.77 15.57
N ARG A 1183 -1.10 43.08 15.41
CA ARG A 1183 -0.56 43.97 14.37
C ARG A 1183 -0.14 43.20 13.11
N GLN A 1184 0.12 41.90 13.27
CA GLN A 1184 0.61 41.00 12.23
C GLN A 1184 -0.53 40.30 11.47
N TYR A 1185 -1.78 40.64 11.73
CA TYR A 1185 -2.96 40.03 11.13
C TYR A 1185 -3.93 41.09 10.60
N ARG A 1186 -4.44 40.88 9.38
CA ARG A 1186 -5.41 41.74 8.70
C ARG A 1186 -6.57 40.89 8.19
N ALA A 1187 -7.79 41.39 8.35
CA ALA A 1187 -9.00 40.75 7.84
C ALA A 1187 -9.58 41.62 6.71
N CYS A 1188 -9.56 41.12 5.48
CA CYS A 1188 -9.98 41.85 4.29
C CYS A 1188 -11.24 41.21 3.69
N ARG A 1189 -12.33 41.98 3.64
CA ARG A 1189 -13.63 41.60 3.06
C ARG A 1189 -13.98 42.45 1.84
N THR A 1190 -13.51 43.70 1.80
CA THR A 1190 -13.72 44.61 0.67
C THR A 1190 -12.44 44.84 -0.13
N ARG A 1191 -12.60 45.25 -1.39
CA ARG A 1191 -11.49 45.64 -2.29
C ARG A 1191 -10.61 46.73 -1.67
N ALA A 1192 -11.22 47.67 -0.95
CA ALA A 1192 -10.51 48.77 -0.28
C ALA A 1192 -9.67 48.30 0.91
N GLU A 1193 -10.18 47.35 1.71
CA GLU A 1193 -9.44 46.74 2.82
C GLU A 1193 -8.22 45.95 2.32
N LEU A 1194 -8.37 45.19 1.23
CA LEU A 1194 -7.26 44.44 0.61
C LEU A 1194 -6.20 45.37 0.01
N HIS A 1195 -6.62 46.40 -0.72
CA HIS A 1195 -5.69 47.40 -1.28
C HIS A 1195 -4.93 48.16 -0.20
N ALA A 1196 -5.59 48.49 0.92
CA ALA A 1196 -4.93 49.09 2.08
C ALA A 1196 -3.87 48.15 2.70
N ALA A 1197 -4.22 46.87 2.93
CA ALA A 1197 -3.28 45.87 3.46
C ALA A 1197 -2.05 45.65 2.56
N PHE A 1198 -2.24 45.62 1.23
CA PHE A 1198 -1.15 45.55 0.25
C PHE A 1198 -0.29 46.83 0.18
N GLY A 1199 -0.79 47.96 0.70
CA GLY A 1199 -0.07 49.23 0.81
C GLY A 1199 0.76 49.39 2.08
N GLU A 1200 0.58 48.55 3.10
CA GLU A 1200 1.28 48.70 4.38
C GLU A 1200 2.78 48.37 4.30
N GLU A 1201 3.60 49.19 4.96
CA GLU A 1201 5.06 49.03 5.01
C GLU A 1201 5.48 47.67 5.58
N ALA A 1202 4.81 47.18 6.63
CA ALA A 1202 5.08 45.86 7.21
C ALA A 1202 4.82 44.68 6.23
N VAL A 1203 3.97 44.88 5.23
CA VAL A 1203 3.62 43.88 4.20
C VAL A 1203 4.48 44.06 2.93
N ARG A 1204 4.83 45.31 2.59
CA ARG A 1204 5.78 45.65 1.51
C ARG A 1204 7.23 45.32 1.88
N ALA A 1205 7.61 45.33 3.15
CA ALA A 1205 8.94 44.99 3.67
C ALA A 1205 8.85 44.14 4.95
N PRO A 1206 8.43 42.85 4.86
CA PRO A 1206 8.23 41.99 6.02
C PRO A 1206 9.54 41.71 6.76
N THR A 1207 9.49 41.80 8.09
CA THR A 1207 10.58 41.44 9.03
C THR A 1207 10.23 40.26 9.93
N ARG A 1208 9.05 39.67 9.70
CA ARG A 1208 8.37 38.65 10.51
C ARG A 1208 7.20 38.07 9.69
N VAL A 1209 6.49 37.09 10.24
CA VAL A 1209 5.26 36.56 9.62
C VAL A 1209 4.15 37.62 9.67
N GLU A 1210 3.50 37.87 8.54
CA GLU A 1210 2.32 38.75 8.40
C GLU A 1210 1.19 37.96 7.74
N ILE A 1211 -0.05 38.06 8.23
CA ILE A 1211 -1.23 37.36 7.70
C ILE A 1211 -2.24 38.36 7.16
N ILE A 1212 -2.75 38.08 5.95
CA ILE A 1212 -3.87 38.77 5.31
C ILE A 1212 -4.94 37.72 5.02
N GLU A 1213 -5.97 37.67 5.87
CA GLU A 1213 -7.12 36.79 5.68
C GLU A 1213 -8.12 37.44 4.72
N VAL A 1214 -8.14 36.93 3.49
CA VAL A 1214 -8.96 37.39 2.37
C VAL A 1214 -10.25 36.57 2.36
N PHE A 1215 -11.37 37.22 2.68
CA PHE A 1215 -12.69 36.59 2.67
C PHE A 1215 -13.31 36.67 1.28
N VAL A 1216 -13.66 35.51 0.72
CA VAL A 1216 -14.24 35.31 -0.62
C VAL A 1216 -15.43 34.34 -0.53
N GLU A 1217 -16.39 34.44 -1.45
CA GLU A 1217 -17.61 33.63 -1.38
C GLU A 1217 -17.33 32.11 -1.57
N PRO A 1218 -17.99 31.20 -0.84
CA PRO A 1218 -17.71 29.75 -0.87
C PRO A 1218 -17.84 29.02 -2.22
N ARG A 1219 -18.38 29.69 -3.25
CA ARG A 1219 -18.52 29.18 -4.63
C ARG A 1219 -17.98 30.17 -5.68
N ASP A 1220 -17.11 31.09 -5.27
CA ASP A 1220 -16.35 31.93 -6.20
C ASP A 1220 -15.05 31.23 -6.58
N ILE A 1221 -14.80 31.04 -7.89
CA ILE A 1221 -13.69 30.26 -8.43
C ILE A 1221 -13.00 30.99 -9.60
N PRO A 1222 -11.70 30.76 -9.86
CA PRO A 1222 -11.05 31.31 -11.05
C PRO A 1222 -11.64 30.73 -12.34
N TRP A 1223 -11.77 31.56 -13.37
CA TRP A 1223 -12.30 31.14 -14.68
C TRP A 1223 -11.55 29.94 -15.29
N ARG A 1224 -10.25 29.81 -15.03
CA ARG A 1224 -9.46 28.65 -15.49
C ARG A 1224 -9.95 27.36 -14.86
N LEU A 1225 -10.23 27.33 -13.55
CA LEU A 1225 -10.82 26.17 -12.89
C LEU A 1225 -12.22 25.85 -13.45
N ALA A 1226 -13.05 26.88 -13.64
CA ALA A 1226 -14.38 26.69 -14.25
C ALA A 1226 -14.28 26.08 -15.67
N LYS A 1227 -13.30 26.51 -16.47
CA LYS A 1227 -13.03 25.94 -17.80
C LYS A 1227 -12.45 24.52 -17.75
N VAL A 1228 -11.56 24.21 -16.80
CA VAL A 1228 -11.01 22.86 -16.59
C VAL A 1228 -12.14 21.88 -16.33
N LEU A 1229 -13.04 22.22 -15.41
CA LEU A 1229 -14.16 21.39 -15.05
C LEU A 1229 -15.18 21.27 -16.20
N ALA A 1230 -15.46 22.36 -16.91
CA ALA A 1230 -16.37 22.37 -18.06
C ALA A 1230 -15.86 21.61 -19.31
N LEU A 1231 -14.63 21.06 -19.32
CA LEU A 1231 -14.21 20.07 -20.32
C LEU A 1231 -14.81 18.67 -20.06
N ARG A 1232 -15.39 18.43 -18.87
CA ARG A 1232 -16.13 17.21 -18.55
C ARG A 1232 -17.62 17.42 -18.82
N GLU A 1233 -18.29 16.41 -19.34
CA GLU A 1233 -19.72 16.46 -19.69
C GLU A 1233 -20.60 16.81 -18.46
N GLY A 1234 -21.64 17.60 -18.67
CA GLY A 1234 -22.56 18.09 -17.61
C GLY A 1234 -21.98 19.13 -16.64
N MET A 1235 -20.66 19.18 -16.42
CA MET A 1235 -20.05 20.05 -15.39
C MET A 1235 -20.27 21.55 -15.63
N GLY A 1236 -20.37 21.98 -16.89
CA GLY A 1236 -20.70 23.37 -17.23
C GLY A 1236 -22.12 23.79 -16.81
N GLU A 1237 -23.06 22.84 -16.70
CA GLU A 1237 -24.41 23.07 -16.18
C GLU A 1237 -24.41 23.01 -14.64
N TYR A 1238 -23.76 22.00 -14.07
CA TYR A 1238 -23.56 21.83 -12.63
C TYR A 1238 -23.08 23.12 -11.93
N LEU A 1239 -22.03 23.77 -12.48
CA LEU A 1239 -21.48 25.01 -11.93
C LEU A 1239 -22.48 26.18 -11.98
N ARG A 1240 -23.40 26.21 -12.94
CA ARG A 1240 -24.46 27.24 -13.02
C ARG A 1240 -25.59 26.94 -12.04
N ASP A 1241 -26.04 25.69 -11.98
CA ASP A 1241 -27.18 25.28 -11.17
C ASP A 1241 -26.89 25.30 -9.66
N GLU A 1242 -25.64 25.02 -9.27
CA GLU A 1242 -25.17 25.23 -7.89
C GLU A 1242 -24.79 26.69 -7.58
N GLY A 1243 -24.81 27.58 -8.58
CA GLY A 1243 -24.57 29.01 -8.41
C GLY A 1243 -23.11 29.31 -8.01
N PHE A 1244 -22.17 28.92 -8.86
CA PHE A 1244 -20.78 29.37 -8.81
C PHE A 1244 -20.58 30.68 -9.59
N THR A 1245 -19.61 31.49 -9.17
CA THR A 1245 -19.17 32.72 -9.84
C THR A 1245 -17.77 32.57 -10.44
N GLY A 1246 -17.32 33.55 -11.24
CA GLY A 1246 -16.07 33.48 -12.00
C GLY A 1246 -16.09 32.53 -13.20
N LEU A 1247 -17.28 32.13 -13.70
CA LEU A 1247 -17.43 31.12 -14.77
C LEU A 1247 -16.99 31.60 -16.18
N SER A 1248 -16.62 32.87 -16.34
CA SER A 1248 -16.27 33.50 -17.62
C SER A 1248 -14.91 34.16 -17.55
N MET A 1249 -14.08 33.97 -18.59
CA MET A 1249 -12.81 34.71 -18.74
C MET A 1249 -13.07 36.23 -18.64
N PRO A 1250 -12.26 36.98 -17.87
CA PRO A 1250 -12.36 38.44 -17.78
C PRO A 1250 -12.27 39.14 -19.14
N LYS A 1251 -12.94 40.29 -19.27
CA LYS A 1251 -12.91 41.10 -20.50
C LYS A 1251 -11.59 41.87 -20.60
N VAL A 1252 -10.93 41.76 -21.75
CA VAL A 1252 -9.75 42.56 -22.11
C VAL A 1252 -10.20 43.83 -22.83
N GLU A 1253 -9.99 44.99 -22.21
CA GLU A 1253 -10.31 46.28 -22.85
C GLU A 1253 -9.37 46.57 -24.03
N GLY A 1254 -9.89 47.20 -25.08
CA GLY A 1254 -9.13 47.54 -26.30
C GLY A 1254 -8.92 46.40 -27.31
N ALA A 1255 -9.29 45.15 -26.99
CA ALA A 1255 -9.16 44.02 -27.91
C ALA A 1255 -10.22 44.06 -29.05
N ALA A 1256 -9.89 44.76 -30.14
CA ALA A 1256 -10.69 44.82 -31.35
C ALA A 1256 -10.61 43.51 -32.17
N VAL A 1257 -11.24 42.44 -31.68
CA VAL A 1257 -11.30 41.14 -32.34
C VAL A 1257 -12.25 41.21 -33.54
N ASN A 1258 -11.69 41.46 -34.73
CA ASN A 1258 -12.41 41.29 -35.99
C ASN A 1258 -12.75 39.81 -36.21
N GLY A 1259 -14.02 39.44 -36.05
CA GLY A 1259 -14.56 38.20 -36.63
C GLY A 1259 -14.69 36.97 -35.74
N VAL A 1260 -14.87 37.12 -34.43
CA VAL A 1260 -15.46 36.05 -33.59
C VAL A 1260 -16.70 36.62 -32.89
N ASP A 1261 -17.88 36.20 -33.32
CA ASP A 1261 -19.14 36.67 -32.75
C ASP A 1261 -19.42 36.02 -31.38
N GLY A 1262 -19.95 36.80 -30.44
CA GLY A 1262 -20.13 36.42 -29.02
C GLY A 1262 -21.28 35.45 -28.75
N SER A 1263 -21.80 34.79 -29.77
CA SER A 1263 -23.02 33.97 -29.75
C SER A 1263 -22.79 32.46 -29.57
N THR A 1264 -21.56 31.98 -29.78
CA THR A 1264 -21.23 30.55 -29.89
C THR A 1264 -21.07 29.79 -28.55
N VAL A 1265 -21.29 30.43 -27.41
CA VAL A 1265 -21.19 29.78 -26.08
C VAL A 1265 -22.40 28.88 -25.77
N ASN A 1266 -23.53 29.07 -26.47
CA ASN A 1266 -24.73 28.25 -26.33
C ASN A 1266 -24.83 27.18 -27.45
N GLY A 1267 -23.88 26.23 -27.48
CA GLY A 1267 -23.76 25.33 -28.64
C GLY A 1267 -22.94 24.04 -28.47
N VAL A 1268 -23.03 23.35 -27.34
CA VAL A 1268 -22.44 21.99 -27.18
C VAL A 1268 -23.55 20.97 -26.98
N ASN A 1269 -24.25 20.66 -28.07
CA ASN A 1269 -25.23 19.57 -28.15
C ASN A 1269 -25.25 19.06 -29.60
N GLY A 1270 -24.46 18.02 -29.91
CA GLY A 1270 -24.39 17.43 -31.25
C GLY A 1270 -23.02 16.88 -31.67
N HIS A 1271 -22.98 15.57 -31.89
CA HIS A 1271 -22.03 14.82 -32.72
C HIS A 1271 -20.51 14.99 -32.52
N ALA A 1272 -19.93 14.03 -31.78
CA ALA A 1272 -18.53 13.64 -31.90
C ALA A 1272 -18.38 12.10 -32.03
N ASN A 1273 -19.10 11.48 -32.98
CA ASN A 1273 -18.76 10.11 -33.41
C ASN A 1273 -17.46 10.16 -34.23
N GLY A 1274 -16.33 10.05 -33.56
CA GLY A 1274 -15.00 10.11 -34.16
C GLY A 1274 -14.04 9.19 -33.42
N SER A 1275 -13.97 7.93 -33.86
CA SER A 1275 -13.09 6.91 -33.28
C SER A 1275 -11.62 7.26 -33.46
N VAL A 1276 -10.89 7.37 -32.35
CA VAL A 1276 -9.43 7.23 -32.28
C VAL A 1276 -9.16 6.21 -31.17
N HIS A 1277 -8.34 5.20 -31.48
CA HIS A 1277 -7.89 4.16 -30.54
C HIS A 1277 -6.65 4.62 -29.77
#